data_AF-A0AAN8JB27-F1
#
_entry.id   AF-A0AAN8JB27-F1
#
_cell.length_a   1.000
_cell.length_b   1.000
_cell.length_c   1.000
_cell.angle_alpha   90.00
_cell.angle_beta   90.00
_cell.angle_gamma   90.00
#
_symmetry.space_group_name_H-M   'P 1'
#
loop_
_entity.id
_entity.type
_entity.pdbx_description
1 polymer ?
#
loop_
_entity_poly.entity_id
_entity_poly.type
_entity_poly.pdbx_seq_one_letter_code
_entity_poly.pdbx_strand_id
1 'polypeptide(L)'
;MEVDFPRGKVDKKKQQNVPRKPVRRKREKNLFMTERSKPKAKKRKVAKSGDDDGKKRKIEGSVDAHGAVKIELLNKKTVCPGMLLLGCISEIRDYKLIISLANNMKGVISITDVSDTYTSKLQQLAEEEITEEEGVHSLNEMFKVGMLVCCKVSETRLKVTKQILDLSMNPKHVHENKTAKFLKNNMIICGSVVSQEDHGYIIDIGVPNTKGFLLNKNAEEYIQNMVDGESLMEGQVLWFCVKLKADDDLSTDSLHTIHLTISPTKISKTHINVDQPMTFNNLMPGVCATAIVKKASEYGLVVRIGNKICVIHPTHINGNPTDYKEDQEISVSVLYIQPETKSVYLTMLPHLLNYNGMVTDIMLDKLGLGDIIDNAVVCEANKKGVYVKLPHALTGLAQKGNLSDSKVQKIEEEFPIGSKHRCRVVGFNSIDNFVMVSMKKSIIDVPFIKIRDIVPGSIYKVEVKFVKDTVIVVKLGNLKGLIPALHMADIPLKNPSKKFTEGDELECRVLSVDMKDNKVILTNKKSLVDTKLPTVHDNSQIRKHLELDGFIVMINNRGVLVAFYNNIKGWVPLSELSEEKIEHPEKVFYLGQVVRCRVKNYDEETNKIVLSFRKGPRPKDRKLKEKDTSVPDDFEAGKIVECKVKSKKQELMIVSVTSTGKDAILYKAHLADFDDLCDVLWEGLQEGDILERVVHFKCTNKIIVSMKPSLLKQTENDIIPTDFTELSKDMILPAVVKNIVEYGIFFTLTGGLRGLIPMKVASDNYLPYEEITNYIHVGQSIVVRITHLDPDKRTFVGSMLTRHCFPRSSDKAAILMKLYLENKEMVTNVLSAGQSMGGLLLKMKEIPVGSVVTAIVNDINTDGVSCNMSNGLSAFINNDMLYDIKPVIGDKVLGVVLSIDLIKQRIDLSLDQTIVAAMKNSETEDQIQQLNVDENIPAEVLQVNFNYYMVSLRGKALGSMAYVPTKHTINCINELDLYPVKQNIHVKIHSVYNENLIALTPLHQIKSPTPNNSKNKKNKLYLSIGGVYKAKVKEIHPIIMNLDIEGKPGRVHCTDMVDTIQDGHHPFSDYQVGKEIMVRITGHSKIKKKEEKVAECTAKPSQLKGRLEKSSRSFPLKSSRRVFIDKIDKDNVMVNISSQRKGIISIFDLSDDLMILENLKSHFKKGQGYNGEVVGCRGRSKIVFTFTGRREKVSEGETTKCYITDIDTESKEIKLSLPARHTAVVKLSTDIKKYHKGQWLWCQVTSVDDTENKCSVTLKKSRGWKTDK
;
A
#
# COMPACT_ATOMS: atom_id res chain seq x y z
N MET A 1 46.85 -22.85 -41.66
CA MET A 1 46.87 -23.77 -42.81
C MET A 1 45.43 -23.95 -43.27
N GLU A 2 45.03 -23.28 -44.36
CA GLU A 2 44.62 -23.92 -45.63
C GLU A 2 44.09 -25.38 -45.54
N VAL A 3 43.01 -25.84 -46.22
CA VAL A 3 42.54 -25.64 -47.61
C VAL A 3 41.00 -25.91 -47.74
N ASP A 4 40.45 -25.53 -48.90
CA ASP A 4 39.09 -25.64 -49.46
C ASP A 4 38.30 -26.98 -49.54
N PHE A 5 36.99 -26.78 -49.76
CA PHE A 5 36.03 -27.46 -50.68
C PHE A 5 36.59 -28.48 -51.72
N PRO A 6 35.82 -29.52 -52.15
CA PRO A 6 34.59 -29.38 -53.00
C PRO A 6 33.43 -30.38 -52.72
N ARG A 7 32.15 -29.98 -52.81
CA ARG A 7 31.25 -29.87 -53.99
C ARG A 7 31.01 -31.16 -54.82
N GLY A 8 29.75 -31.62 -54.83
CA GLY A 8 29.17 -32.52 -55.84
C GLY A 8 27.63 -32.49 -55.80
N LYS A 9 26.97 -32.21 -56.94
CA LYS A 9 25.50 -32.19 -57.09
C LYS A 9 25.03 -33.45 -57.85
N VAL A 10 23.81 -33.90 -57.58
CA VAL A 10 22.65 -33.99 -58.52
C VAL A 10 21.67 -35.11 -58.12
N ASP A 11 20.41 -34.78 -58.33
CA ASP A 11 19.14 -35.45 -58.06
C ASP A 11 18.89 -36.85 -58.71
N LYS A 12 18.01 -37.60 -58.01
CA LYS A 12 16.81 -38.34 -58.49
C LYS A 12 16.82 -39.85 -58.83
N LYS A 13 15.93 -40.51 -58.07
CA LYS A 13 14.92 -41.55 -58.43
C LYS A 13 15.38 -43.01 -58.61
N LYS A 14 14.69 -43.89 -57.86
CA LYS A 14 13.67 -44.80 -58.44
C LYS A 14 12.54 -45.07 -57.43
N GLN A 15 11.31 -45.17 -57.94
CA GLN A 15 10.12 -45.69 -57.24
C GLN A 15 10.09 -47.22 -57.51
N GLN A 16 9.26 -48.10 -56.92
CA GLN A 16 7.79 -48.25 -56.84
C GLN A 16 7.59 -49.66 -56.17
N ASN A 17 6.58 -50.07 -55.37
CA ASN A 17 5.14 -50.18 -55.66
C ASN A 17 4.29 -50.53 -54.39
N VAL A 18 3.33 -49.65 -54.06
CA VAL A 18 1.89 -49.84 -53.71
C VAL A 18 1.37 -51.32 -53.62
N PRO A 19 0.59 -51.78 -52.59
CA PRO A 19 -0.79 -51.30 -52.37
C PRO A 19 -1.47 -51.28 -50.96
N ARG A 20 -2.16 -50.15 -50.72
CA ARG A 20 -3.54 -49.97 -50.17
C ARG A 20 -4.07 -50.88 -49.02
N LYS A 21 -4.22 -50.29 -47.82
CA LYS A 21 -5.52 -49.72 -47.34
C LYS A 21 -5.30 -48.73 -46.16
N PRO A 22 -6.21 -47.77 -45.92
CA PRO A 22 -5.87 -46.55 -45.19
C PRO A 22 -6.09 -46.64 -43.68
N VAL A 23 -5.03 -46.46 -42.90
CA VAL A 23 -5.16 -46.13 -41.47
C VAL A 23 -5.63 -44.67 -41.35
N ARG A 24 -6.92 -44.46 -41.08
CA ARG A 24 -7.43 -43.18 -40.53
C ARG A 24 -6.80 -42.98 -39.13
N ARG A 25 -5.57 -42.45 -39.08
CA ARG A 25 -5.00 -41.91 -37.84
C ARG A 25 -5.87 -40.72 -37.41
N LYS A 26 -6.39 -40.78 -36.19
CA LYS A 26 -7.16 -39.69 -35.58
C LYS A 26 -6.29 -38.43 -35.54
N ARG A 27 -6.91 -37.26 -35.73
CA ARG A 27 -6.40 -36.03 -35.10
C ARG A 27 -6.28 -36.30 -33.60
N GLU A 28 -5.05 -36.35 -33.10
CA GLU A 28 -4.84 -36.12 -31.68
C GLU A 28 -5.20 -34.67 -31.37
N LYS A 29 -5.92 -34.48 -30.27
CA LYS A 29 -6.32 -33.15 -29.81
C LYS A 29 -5.10 -32.48 -29.19
N ASN A 30 -5.04 -31.16 -29.37
CA ASN A 30 -4.27 -30.25 -28.53
C ASN A 30 -4.43 -30.65 -27.04
N LEU A 31 -3.36 -31.18 -26.47
CA LEU A 31 -3.23 -31.39 -25.02
C LEU A 31 -2.95 -30.04 -24.34
N PHE A 32 -3.32 -29.93 -23.07
CA PHE A 32 -3.14 -28.75 -22.20
C PHE A 32 -4.16 -27.60 -22.34
N MET A 33 -5.43 -27.95 -22.11
CA MET A 33 -5.97 -27.55 -20.80
C MET A 33 -5.49 -28.55 -19.74
N THR A 34 -4.90 -28.05 -18.64
CA THR A 34 -4.78 -28.74 -17.35
C THR A 34 -5.44 -27.81 -16.33
N GLU A 35 -6.72 -28.00 -16.03
CA GLU A 35 -7.20 -28.95 -15.00
C GLU A 35 -6.48 -28.80 -13.66
N ARG A 36 -7.20 -28.20 -12.70
CA ARG A 36 -7.14 -28.64 -11.32
C ARG A 36 -7.75 -30.04 -11.22
N SER A 37 -7.25 -30.81 -10.26
CA SER A 37 -7.73 -32.14 -9.89
C SER A 37 -9.25 -32.22 -9.71
N LYS A 38 -9.82 -33.35 -10.16
CA LYS A 38 -11.07 -33.92 -9.62
C LYS A 38 -10.79 -35.30 -9.02
N PRO A 39 -11.54 -35.72 -7.99
CA PRO A 39 -11.51 -37.08 -7.48
C PRO A 39 -12.13 -38.09 -8.47
N LYS A 40 -11.84 -39.38 -8.23
CA LYS A 40 -12.06 -40.55 -9.11
C LYS A 40 -13.53 -40.85 -9.47
N ALA A 41 -13.80 -41.35 -10.69
CA ALA A 41 -14.95 -42.21 -11.03
C ALA A 41 -14.75 -43.05 -12.32
N LYS A 42 -15.57 -44.09 -12.54
CA LYS A 42 -15.36 -45.21 -13.51
C LYS A 42 -15.94 -45.00 -14.94
N LYS A 43 -15.47 -45.85 -15.89
CA LYS A 43 -15.82 -45.94 -17.33
C LYS A 43 -17.29 -46.33 -17.63
N ARG A 44 -17.86 -45.88 -18.78
CA ARG A 44 -18.48 -46.74 -19.84
C ARG A 44 -18.80 -45.98 -21.16
N LYS A 45 -19.30 -46.70 -22.19
CA LYS A 45 -19.19 -46.43 -23.65
C LYS A 45 -20.38 -45.66 -24.28
N VAL A 46 -20.17 -45.05 -25.46
CA VAL A 46 -21.19 -44.65 -26.47
C VAL A 46 -20.67 -44.94 -27.90
N ALA A 47 -21.57 -45.14 -28.88
CA ALA A 47 -21.28 -45.46 -30.30
C ALA A 47 -21.56 -44.27 -31.28
N LYS A 48 -21.24 -44.45 -32.58
CA LYS A 48 -21.33 -43.49 -33.71
C LYS A 48 -22.81 -43.28 -34.19
N SER A 49 -23.20 -42.40 -35.12
CA SER A 49 -22.57 -41.61 -36.23
C SER A 49 -23.31 -40.24 -36.43
N GLY A 50 -23.09 -39.37 -37.44
CA GLY A 50 -22.31 -39.39 -38.70
C GLY A 50 -22.06 -37.98 -39.28
N ASP A 51 -22.11 -37.80 -40.62
CA ASP A 51 -21.87 -36.54 -41.38
C ASP A 51 -23.05 -36.20 -42.33
N ASP A 52 -23.23 -34.90 -42.70
CA ASP A 52 -23.35 -34.46 -44.11
C ASP A 52 -23.08 -32.93 -44.28
N ASP A 53 -22.94 -32.48 -45.54
CA ASP A 53 -22.23 -31.26 -45.98
C ASP A 53 -23.03 -29.94 -46.08
N GLY A 54 -22.33 -28.83 -46.37
CA GLY A 54 -22.81 -27.45 -46.09
C GLY A 54 -23.55 -26.66 -47.19
N LYS A 55 -24.14 -25.51 -46.78
CA LYS A 55 -24.69 -24.45 -47.67
C LYS A 55 -24.48 -23.05 -47.07
N LYS A 56 -24.04 -22.09 -47.90
CA LYS A 56 -23.98 -20.65 -47.55
C LYS A 56 -25.39 -20.09 -47.33
N ARG A 57 -25.61 -19.28 -46.29
CA ARG A 57 -26.85 -18.49 -46.11
C ARG A 57 -26.58 -17.00 -46.34
N LYS A 58 -27.38 -16.38 -47.22
CA LYS A 58 -27.60 -14.94 -47.27
C LYS A 58 -28.38 -14.51 -46.02
N ILE A 59 -28.26 -13.24 -45.61
CA ILE A 59 -29.13 -12.65 -44.60
C ILE A 59 -30.43 -12.21 -45.29
N GLU A 60 -31.43 -13.07 -45.23
CA GLU A 60 -32.82 -12.65 -45.03
C GLU A 60 -33.15 -12.96 -43.56
N GLY A 61 -33.97 -12.11 -42.93
CA GLY A 61 -34.27 -12.22 -41.49
C GLY A 61 -34.88 -13.57 -41.13
N SER A 62 -34.65 -14.06 -39.91
CA SER A 62 -35.30 -15.28 -39.43
C SER A 62 -36.80 -15.04 -39.29
N VAL A 63 -37.56 -15.48 -40.30
CA VAL A 63 -39.02 -15.43 -40.33
C VAL A 63 -39.55 -16.63 -39.52
N ASP A 64 -40.44 -16.39 -38.56
CA ASP A 64 -41.24 -17.47 -37.97
C ASP A 64 -42.29 -17.97 -39.00
N ALA A 65 -42.89 -19.14 -38.81
CA ALA A 65 -43.73 -19.85 -39.81
C ALA A 65 -44.99 -19.09 -40.34
N HIS A 66 -45.22 -17.85 -39.90
CA HIS A 66 -46.35 -16.99 -40.25
C HIS A 66 -45.94 -15.61 -40.82
N GLY A 67 -44.69 -15.41 -41.26
CA GLY A 67 -44.31 -14.21 -42.03
C GLY A 67 -43.92 -12.96 -41.22
N ALA A 68 -43.75 -13.06 -39.90
CA ALA A 68 -43.36 -11.95 -39.03
C ALA A 68 -41.84 -11.82 -38.87
N VAL A 69 -41.34 -10.58 -38.82
CA VAL A 69 -39.93 -10.25 -38.57
C VAL A 69 -39.68 -10.16 -37.06
N LYS A 70 -38.83 -11.02 -36.53
CA LYS A 70 -38.51 -11.07 -35.10
C LYS A 70 -37.43 -10.04 -34.74
N ILE A 71 -37.82 -8.96 -34.05
CA ILE A 71 -36.90 -7.91 -33.59
C ILE A 71 -36.30 -8.33 -32.23
N GLU A 72 -35.00 -8.65 -32.19
CA GLU A 72 -34.32 -9.04 -30.93
C GLU A 72 -33.68 -7.84 -30.22
N LEU A 73 -34.02 -7.65 -28.94
CA LEU A 73 -33.37 -6.67 -28.06
C LEU A 73 -31.87 -6.94 -27.86
N LEU A 74 -31.14 -5.89 -27.50
CA LEU A 74 -29.73 -5.94 -27.08
C LEU A 74 -29.52 -6.90 -25.90
N ASN A 75 -28.79 -8.00 -26.11
CA ASN A 75 -28.64 -9.09 -25.15
C ASN A 75 -27.18 -9.59 -25.12
N LYS A 76 -26.83 -10.42 -24.12
CA LYS A 76 -25.49 -11.03 -23.97
C LYS A 76 -24.92 -11.74 -25.22
N LYS A 77 -25.78 -12.13 -26.17
CA LYS A 77 -25.39 -12.81 -27.42
C LYS A 77 -25.22 -11.85 -28.60
N THR A 78 -25.73 -10.63 -28.51
CA THR A 78 -25.74 -9.64 -29.60
C THR A 78 -24.77 -8.48 -29.36
N VAL A 79 -24.25 -8.33 -28.13
CA VAL A 79 -23.20 -7.37 -27.81
C VAL A 79 -21.83 -7.91 -28.20
N CYS A 80 -21.13 -7.17 -29.06
CA CYS A 80 -19.78 -7.48 -29.53
C CYS A 80 -18.81 -6.30 -29.26
N PRO A 81 -17.49 -6.54 -29.14
CA PRO A 81 -16.49 -5.48 -29.12
C PRO A 81 -16.60 -4.57 -30.35
N GLY A 82 -16.36 -3.28 -30.16
CA GLY A 82 -16.48 -2.27 -31.22
C GLY A 82 -17.90 -1.76 -31.49
N MET A 83 -18.94 -2.36 -30.89
CA MET A 83 -20.32 -1.89 -31.00
C MET A 83 -20.50 -0.51 -30.36
N LEU A 84 -21.24 0.38 -31.04
CA LEU A 84 -21.57 1.72 -30.57
C LEU A 84 -22.99 1.76 -29.99
N LEU A 85 -23.11 2.32 -28.77
CA LEU A 85 -24.30 2.33 -27.93
C LEU A 85 -24.57 3.74 -27.41
N LEU A 86 -25.84 4.16 -27.36
CA LEU A 86 -26.26 5.27 -26.52
C LEU A 86 -26.42 4.79 -25.08
N GLY A 87 -25.83 5.52 -24.13
CA GLY A 87 -25.94 5.24 -22.71
C GLY A 87 -26.26 6.49 -21.89
N CYS A 88 -26.66 6.29 -20.64
CA CYS A 88 -26.94 7.36 -19.68
C CYS A 88 -26.13 7.14 -18.40
N ILE A 89 -25.48 8.17 -17.87
CA ILE A 89 -24.73 8.10 -16.60
C ILE A 89 -25.72 7.85 -15.46
N SER A 90 -25.62 6.69 -14.82
CA SER A 90 -26.56 6.24 -13.77
C SER A 90 -25.98 6.29 -12.35
N GLU A 91 -24.66 6.26 -12.22
CA GLU A 91 -23.93 6.37 -10.95
C GLU A 91 -22.49 6.80 -11.26
N ILE A 92 -21.97 7.76 -10.51
CA ILE A 92 -20.58 8.25 -10.61
C ILE A 92 -19.80 7.74 -9.39
N ARG A 93 -18.54 7.36 -9.62
CA ARG A 93 -17.59 6.94 -8.59
C ARG A 93 -16.20 7.49 -8.91
N ASP A 94 -15.39 7.62 -7.87
CA ASP A 94 -14.06 8.24 -7.84
C ASP A 94 -13.16 7.90 -9.06
N TYR A 95 -13.22 6.66 -9.56
CA TYR A 95 -12.39 6.18 -10.67
C TYR A 95 -13.18 5.54 -11.84
N LYS A 96 -14.52 5.68 -11.88
CA LYS A 96 -15.34 5.11 -12.96
C LYS A 96 -16.78 5.66 -13.03
N LEU A 97 -17.32 5.67 -14.24
CA LEU A 97 -18.73 5.98 -14.52
C LEU A 97 -19.51 4.69 -14.74
N ILE A 98 -20.72 4.58 -14.17
CA ILE A 98 -21.65 3.46 -14.38
C ILE A 98 -22.73 3.89 -15.36
N ILE A 99 -22.75 3.27 -16.53
CA ILE A 99 -23.65 3.64 -17.64
C ILE A 99 -24.85 2.69 -17.67
N SER A 100 -26.06 3.23 -17.70
CA SER A 100 -27.27 2.48 -18.03
C SER A 100 -27.42 2.38 -19.55
N LEU A 101 -27.80 1.20 -20.03
CA LEU A 101 -27.96 0.89 -21.45
C LEU A 101 -29.35 0.28 -21.70
N ALA A 102 -29.70 0.15 -22.98
CA ALA A 102 -30.94 -0.48 -23.39
C ALA A 102 -31.10 -1.93 -22.86
N ASN A 103 -32.35 -2.35 -22.64
CA ASN A 103 -32.74 -3.67 -22.11
C ASN A 103 -32.09 -4.00 -20.74
N ASN A 104 -32.04 -3.01 -19.84
CA ASN A 104 -31.46 -3.05 -18.49
C ASN A 104 -30.06 -3.71 -18.42
N MET A 105 -29.21 -3.42 -19.41
CA MET A 105 -27.79 -3.70 -19.33
C MET A 105 -27.05 -2.56 -18.64
N LYS A 106 -25.88 -2.86 -18.07
CA LYS A 106 -25.00 -1.86 -17.47
C LYS A 106 -23.60 -1.91 -18.07
N GLY A 107 -23.03 -0.75 -18.27
CA GLY A 107 -21.63 -0.55 -18.64
C GLY A 107 -20.83 0.12 -17.52
N VAL A 108 -19.51 0.01 -17.61
CA VAL A 108 -18.54 0.72 -16.78
C VAL A 108 -17.52 1.37 -17.71
N ILE A 109 -17.26 2.65 -17.49
CA ILE A 109 -16.18 3.39 -18.14
C ILE A 109 -15.13 3.67 -17.07
N SER A 110 -13.88 3.26 -17.32
CA SER A 110 -12.74 3.58 -16.45
C SER A 110 -12.41 5.08 -16.54
N ILE A 111 -11.81 5.64 -15.50
CA ILE A 111 -11.23 7.00 -15.53
C ILE A 111 -10.30 7.23 -16.74
N THR A 112 -9.61 6.17 -17.19
CA THR A 112 -8.70 6.14 -18.36
C THR A 112 -9.41 6.03 -19.72
N ASP A 113 -10.71 5.71 -19.74
CA ASP A 113 -11.52 5.52 -20.96
C ASP A 113 -12.51 6.70 -21.18
N VAL A 114 -12.29 7.80 -20.45
CA VAL A 114 -13.04 9.07 -20.57
C VAL A 114 -12.50 9.92 -21.71
N SER A 115 -11.25 10.38 -21.64
CA SER A 115 -10.60 11.16 -22.71
C SER A 115 -9.08 11.08 -22.60
N ASP A 116 -8.39 11.33 -23.72
CA ASP A 116 -6.92 11.36 -23.76
C ASP A 116 -6.38 12.52 -22.93
N THR A 117 -6.97 13.72 -23.02
CA THR A 117 -6.56 14.91 -22.25
C THR A 117 -6.54 14.61 -20.75
N TYR A 118 -7.64 14.06 -20.23
CA TYR A 118 -7.76 13.72 -18.82
C TYR A 118 -6.79 12.61 -18.40
N THR A 119 -6.64 11.58 -19.24
CA THR A 119 -5.68 10.49 -19.02
C THR A 119 -4.24 10.98 -19.02
N SER A 120 -3.92 12.02 -19.79
CA SER A 120 -2.58 12.63 -19.87
C SER A 120 -2.27 13.45 -18.63
N LYS A 121 -3.21 14.28 -18.16
CA LYS A 121 -3.06 14.99 -16.87
C LYS A 121 -2.88 14.05 -15.68
N LEU A 122 -3.65 12.95 -15.64
CA LEU A 122 -3.51 11.91 -14.61
C LEU A 122 -2.15 11.20 -14.66
N GLN A 123 -1.48 11.15 -15.82
CA GLN A 123 -0.11 10.62 -15.94
C GLN A 123 0.92 11.67 -15.48
N GLN A 124 0.76 12.94 -15.84
CA GLN A 124 1.63 14.04 -15.38
C GLN A 124 1.65 14.14 -13.85
N LEU A 125 0.47 14.15 -13.19
CA LEU A 125 0.36 14.10 -11.72
C LEU A 125 0.96 12.84 -11.07
N ALA A 126 1.14 11.75 -11.83
CA ALA A 126 1.78 10.53 -11.32
C ALA A 126 3.31 10.54 -11.49
N GLU A 127 3.85 11.47 -12.28
CA GLU A 127 5.28 11.58 -12.60
C GLU A 127 5.97 12.77 -11.91
N GLU A 128 5.23 13.86 -11.63
CA GLU A 128 5.73 15.08 -11.02
C GLU A 128 5.25 15.28 -9.57
N GLU A 129 6.15 15.77 -8.69
CA GLU A 129 5.84 16.11 -7.30
C GLU A 129 5.33 17.56 -7.21
N ILE A 130 4.16 17.83 -7.83
CA ILE A 130 3.56 19.18 -7.93
C ILE A 130 2.88 19.59 -6.61
N THR A 131 2.92 20.90 -6.32
CA THR A 131 2.23 21.57 -5.21
C THR A 131 0.71 21.56 -5.33
N GLU A 132 0.00 21.73 -4.20
CA GLU A 132 -1.44 21.47 -4.03
C GLU A 132 -2.42 22.37 -4.84
N GLU A 133 -1.93 23.27 -5.69
CA GLU A 133 -2.75 24.26 -6.41
C GLU A 133 -3.21 23.82 -7.82
N GLU A 134 -2.57 22.83 -8.47
CA GLU A 134 -2.97 22.30 -9.79
C GLU A 134 -3.55 20.87 -9.71
N GLY A 135 -4.62 20.69 -8.93
CA GLY A 135 -5.33 19.42 -8.82
C GLY A 135 -6.15 19.05 -10.06
N VAL A 136 -6.19 17.76 -10.43
CA VAL A 136 -7.11 17.26 -11.47
C VAL A 136 -8.52 17.08 -10.90
N HIS A 137 -9.51 17.70 -11.55
CA HIS A 137 -10.94 17.62 -11.21
C HIS A 137 -11.46 16.20 -11.04
N SER A 138 -12.40 16.00 -10.10
CA SER A 138 -13.02 14.70 -9.90
C SER A 138 -14.11 14.41 -10.93
N LEU A 139 -14.39 13.11 -11.17
CA LEU A 139 -15.48 12.70 -12.07
C LEU A 139 -16.89 13.18 -11.61
N ASN A 140 -17.06 13.58 -10.35
CA ASN A 140 -18.31 14.17 -9.85
C ASN A 140 -18.45 15.66 -10.24
N GLU A 141 -17.35 16.38 -10.43
CA GLU A 141 -17.35 17.76 -10.93
C GLU A 141 -17.61 17.77 -12.44
N MET A 142 -16.92 16.88 -13.17
CA MET A 142 -16.97 16.84 -14.64
C MET A 142 -18.27 16.26 -15.21
N PHE A 143 -19.02 15.46 -14.45
CA PHE A 143 -20.21 14.77 -14.95
C PHE A 143 -21.36 14.79 -13.93
N LYS A 144 -22.59 14.91 -14.42
CA LYS A 144 -23.83 14.80 -13.63
C LYS A 144 -24.58 13.52 -14.00
N VAL A 145 -25.28 12.91 -13.03
CA VAL A 145 -26.16 11.75 -13.29
C VAL A 145 -27.30 12.18 -14.21
N GLY A 146 -27.76 11.30 -15.11
CA GLY A 146 -28.75 11.62 -16.14
C GLY A 146 -28.15 12.05 -17.49
N MET A 147 -26.86 12.43 -17.55
CA MET A 147 -26.19 12.80 -18.81
C MET A 147 -26.16 11.63 -19.80
N LEU A 148 -26.52 11.91 -21.07
CA LEU A 148 -26.40 10.98 -22.19
C LEU A 148 -24.97 10.98 -22.72
N VAL A 149 -24.45 9.80 -23.05
CA VAL A 149 -23.08 9.60 -23.54
C VAL A 149 -23.07 8.57 -24.68
N CYS A 150 -22.24 8.81 -25.69
CA CYS A 150 -21.93 7.80 -26.70
C CYS A 150 -20.87 6.86 -26.14
N CYS A 151 -21.04 5.55 -26.30
CA CYS A 151 -20.13 4.57 -25.74
C CYS A 151 -19.77 3.50 -26.77
N LYS A 152 -18.49 3.12 -26.80
CA LYS A 152 -17.99 1.95 -27.52
C LYS A 152 -17.71 0.80 -26.56
N VAL A 153 -18.00 -0.43 -26.97
CA VAL A 153 -17.64 -1.63 -26.21
C VAL A 153 -16.17 -1.98 -26.44
N SER A 154 -15.34 -1.93 -25.39
CA SER A 154 -13.88 -2.09 -25.50
C SER A 154 -13.45 -3.57 -25.60
N GLU A 155 -13.69 -4.38 -24.58
CA GLU A 155 -13.45 -5.84 -24.59
C GLU A 155 -14.51 -6.57 -23.75
N THR A 156 -15.08 -7.67 -24.24
CA THR A 156 -16.10 -8.44 -23.50
C THR A 156 -15.48 -9.37 -22.45
N ARG A 157 -14.99 -8.80 -21.33
CA ARG A 157 -14.44 -9.56 -20.20
C ARG A 157 -15.55 -10.26 -19.40
N LEU A 158 -15.99 -11.43 -19.88
CA LEU A 158 -16.92 -12.33 -19.19
C LEU A 158 -16.31 -12.95 -17.90
N LYS A 159 -16.13 -12.12 -16.87
CA LYS A 159 -15.97 -12.59 -15.48
C LYS A 159 -17.33 -13.14 -15.01
N VAL A 160 -17.30 -14.30 -14.34
CA VAL A 160 -18.46 -15.17 -14.11
C VAL A 160 -19.53 -14.60 -13.14
N THR A 161 -19.39 -13.35 -12.68
CA THR A 161 -20.35 -12.72 -11.74
C THR A 161 -20.73 -11.29 -12.14
N LYS A 162 -22.01 -11.14 -12.55
CA LYS A 162 -22.76 -9.91 -12.91
C LYS A 162 -22.47 -9.29 -14.28
N GLN A 163 -23.56 -8.86 -14.93
CA GLN A 163 -23.64 -8.29 -16.28
C GLN A 163 -23.14 -6.84 -16.32
N ILE A 164 -21.84 -6.66 -16.52
CA ILE A 164 -21.24 -5.34 -16.70
C ILE A 164 -20.34 -5.39 -17.94
N LEU A 165 -20.55 -4.46 -18.86
CA LEU A 165 -19.73 -4.27 -20.05
C LEU A 165 -18.62 -3.25 -19.76
N ASP A 166 -17.39 -3.53 -20.19
CA ASP A 166 -16.32 -2.53 -20.18
C ASP A 166 -16.51 -1.64 -21.44
N LEU A 167 -16.68 -0.33 -21.21
CA LEU A 167 -17.01 0.69 -22.22
C LEU A 167 -15.95 1.80 -22.26
N SER A 168 -15.92 2.54 -23.36
CA SER A 168 -15.18 3.79 -23.52
C SER A 168 -16.08 4.90 -24.08
N MET A 169 -15.95 6.12 -23.55
CA MET A 169 -16.53 7.34 -24.16
C MET A 169 -15.49 8.23 -24.85
N ASN A 170 -14.21 7.89 -24.76
CA ASN A 170 -13.12 8.59 -25.44
C ASN A 170 -13.46 8.87 -26.92
N PRO A 171 -13.48 10.14 -27.37
CA PRO A 171 -13.86 10.51 -28.73
C PRO A 171 -13.10 9.75 -29.82
N LYS A 172 -11.80 9.47 -29.62
CA LYS A 172 -10.98 8.70 -30.59
C LYS A 172 -11.42 7.26 -30.73
N HIS A 173 -11.89 6.63 -29.65
CA HIS A 173 -12.45 5.29 -29.70
C HIS A 173 -13.84 5.30 -30.35
N VAL A 174 -14.69 6.27 -30.00
CA VAL A 174 -16.06 6.40 -30.53
C VAL A 174 -16.07 6.70 -32.03
N HIS A 175 -15.20 7.58 -32.50
CA HIS A 175 -15.07 7.98 -33.91
C HIS A 175 -13.97 7.25 -34.69
N GLU A 176 -13.52 6.11 -34.19
CA GLU A 176 -12.56 5.26 -34.88
C GLU A 176 -13.07 4.88 -36.29
N ASN A 177 -12.20 4.99 -37.30
CA ASN A 177 -12.51 4.80 -38.72
C ASN A 177 -13.44 5.87 -39.36
N LYS A 178 -13.57 7.05 -38.74
CA LYS A 178 -14.14 8.25 -39.38
C LYS A 178 -13.03 9.16 -39.93
N THR A 179 -13.36 9.99 -40.92
CA THR A 179 -12.48 11.00 -41.54
C THR A 179 -13.20 12.35 -41.59
N ALA A 180 -12.50 13.45 -41.90
CA ALA A 180 -13.10 14.80 -41.94
C ALA A 180 -14.40 14.87 -42.78
N LYS A 181 -14.49 14.13 -43.89
CA LYS A 181 -15.67 14.01 -44.78
C LYS A 181 -16.94 13.41 -44.14
N PHE A 182 -16.85 12.83 -42.94
CA PHE A 182 -18.01 12.37 -42.17
C PHE A 182 -18.75 13.53 -41.49
N LEU A 183 -18.05 14.63 -41.20
CA LEU A 183 -18.62 15.77 -40.50
C LEU A 183 -19.48 16.60 -41.46
N LYS A 184 -20.72 16.88 -41.05
CA LYS A 184 -21.68 17.68 -41.79
C LYS A 184 -22.18 18.85 -40.94
N ASN A 185 -22.59 19.93 -41.61
CA ASN A 185 -23.24 21.04 -40.93
C ASN A 185 -24.51 20.56 -40.19
N ASN A 186 -24.76 21.10 -39.00
CA ASN A 186 -25.85 20.69 -38.08
C ASN A 186 -25.78 19.23 -37.58
N MET A 187 -24.63 18.55 -37.67
CA MET A 187 -24.45 17.21 -37.11
C MET A 187 -24.10 17.26 -35.61
N ILE A 188 -24.75 16.42 -34.81
CA ILE A 188 -24.41 16.20 -33.39
C ILE A 188 -23.24 15.20 -33.28
N ILE A 189 -22.23 15.56 -32.49
CA ILE A 189 -21.02 14.74 -32.25
C ILE A 189 -20.50 14.92 -30.81
N CYS A 190 -19.86 13.90 -30.23
CA CYS A 190 -19.20 14.04 -28.92
C CYS A 190 -17.74 14.48 -29.07
N GLY A 191 -17.23 15.24 -28.10
CA GLY A 191 -15.83 15.66 -28.06
C GLY A 191 -15.36 15.92 -26.63
N SER A 192 -14.05 15.98 -26.40
CA SER A 192 -13.47 16.33 -25.10
C SER A 192 -12.82 17.69 -25.13
N VAL A 193 -13.04 18.50 -24.10
CA VAL A 193 -12.32 19.77 -23.89
C VAL A 193 -10.82 19.47 -23.76
N VAL A 194 -9.98 20.23 -24.47
CA VAL A 194 -8.51 20.11 -24.44
C VAL A 194 -7.92 21.24 -23.62
N SER A 195 -8.27 22.48 -23.96
CA SER A 195 -7.82 23.71 -23.30
C SER A 195 -8.89 24.79 -23.38
N GLN A 196 -8.84 25.73 -22.44
CA GLN A 196 -9.55 27.01 -22.51
C GLN A 196 -8.60 28.09 -23.06
N GLU A 197 -9.06 28.84 -24.05
CA GLU A 197 -8.34 29.94 -24.72
C GLU A 197 -9.11 31.26 -24.51
N ASP A 198 -8.47 32.41 -24.75
CA ASP A 198 -9.05 33.75 -24.53
C ASP A 198 -10.41 33.99 -25.21
N HIS A 199 -10.70 33.28 -26.31
CA HIS A 199 -11.88 33.50 -27.16
C HIS A 199 -12.78 32.26 -27.32
N GLY A 200 -12.44 31.14 -26.67
CA GLY A 200 -13.16 29.88 -26.81
C GLY A 200 -12.44 28.68 -26.19
N TYR A 201 -12.95 27.48 -26.47
CA TYR A 201 -12.37 26.22 -26.02
C TYR A 201 -11.91 25.39 -27.21
N ILE A 202 -10.74 24.76 -27.09
CA ILE A 202 -10.28 23.74 -28.05
C ILE A 202 -10.90 22.39 -27.66
N ILE A 203 -11.52 21.74 -28.63
CA ILE A 203 -12.22 20.45 -28.45
C ILE A 203 -11.57 19.38 -29.34
N ASP A 204 -11.16 18.26 -28.73
CA ASP A 204 -10.79 17.05 -29.47
C ASP A 204 -12.06 16.27 -29.82
N ILE A 205 -12.37 16.21 -31.11
CA ILE A 205 -13.51 15.47 -31.68
C ILE A 205 -13.14 13.99 -31.86
N GLY A 206 -11.86 13.62 -31.80
CA GLY A 206 -11.36 12.27 -32.02
C GLY A 206 -11.37 11.81 -33.49
N VAL A 207 -11.59 12.73 -34.44
CA VAL A 207 -11.51 12.47 -35.88
C VAL A 207 -10.15 12.97 -36.40
N PRO A 208 -9.36 12.13 -37.10
CA PRO A 208 -8.04 12.53 -37.62
C PRO A 208 -8.09 13.79 -38.49
N ASN A 209 -7.04 14.61 -38.38
CA ASN A 209 -6.85 15.88 -39.09
C ASN A 209 -7.98 16.92 -38.87
N THR A 210 -8.72 16.83 -37.76
CA THR A 210 -9.72 17.84 -37.38
C THR A 210 -9.56 18.29 -35.93
N LYS A 211 -9.80 19.59 -35.66
CA LYS A 211 -9.94 20.14 -34.30
C LYS A 211 -11.24 20.93 -34.20
N GLY A 212 -11.95 20.79 -33.09
CA GLY A 212 -13.11 21.61 -32.79
C GLY A 212 -12.71 22.92 -32.09
N PHE A 213 -13.38 24.02 -32.43
CA PHE A 213 -13.26 25.29 -31.73
C PHE A 213 -14.64 25.81 -31.31
N LEU A 214 -14.84 25.97 -30.01
CA LEU A 214 -16.09 26.44 -29.40
C LEU A 214 -15.92 27.88 -28.92
N LEU A 215 -16.49 28.85 -29.63
CA LEU A 215 -16.52 30.26 -29.22
C LEU A 215 -17.27 30.45 -27.89
N ASN A 216 -16.79 31.35 -27.02
CA ASN A 216 -17.40 31.64 -25.72
C ASN A 216 -18.91 31.98 -25.83
N LYS A 217 -19.30 32.82 -26.81
CA LYS A 217 -20.71 33.15 -27.13
C LYS A 217 -21.60 31.94 -27.47
N ASN A 218 -21.02 30.82 -27.91
CA ASN A 218 -21.74 29.57 -28.19
C ASN A 218 -21.76 28.60 -26.99
N ALA A 219 -21.05 28.93 -25.90
CA ALA A 219 -20.91 28.17 -24.66
C ALA A 219 -21.66 28.80 -23.47
N GLU A 220 -21.78 30.13 -23.41
CA GLU A 220 -22.46 30.90 -22.35
C GLU A 220 -23.83 30.32 -21.93
N GLU A 221 -24.72 30.05 -22.90
CA GLU A 221 -26.05 29.47 -22.65
C GLU A 221 -26.00 28.09 -21.97
N TYR A 222 -24.96 27.30 -22.22
CA TYR A 222 -24.78 26.00 -21.58
C TYR A 222 -24.14 26.15 -20.19
N ILE A 223 -23.10 26.99 -20.07
CA ILE A 223 -22.40 27.28 -18.81
C ILE A 223 -23.38 27.80 -17.75
N GLN A 224 -24.23 28.78 -18.11
CA GLN A 224 -25.22 29.36 -17.19
C GLN A 224 -26.31 28.37 -16.75
N ASN A 225 -26.75 27.45 -17.62
CA ASN A 225 -27.88 26.56 -17.34
C ASN A 225 -27.49 25.18 -16.80
N MET A 226 -26.26 24.70 -17.05
CA MET A 226 -25.84 23.32 -16.75
C MET A 226 -24.60 23.23 -15.84
N VAL A 227 -23.77 24.27 -15.80
CA VAL A 227 -22.51 24.33 -15.05
C VAL A 227 -22.52 25.48 -14.03
N ASP A 228 -23.71 26.02 -13.74
CA ASP A 228 -23.97 26.99 -12.67
C ASP A 228 -23.08 28.27 -12.73
N GLY A 229 -22.53 28.57 -13.92
CA GLY A 229 -21.65 29.72 -14.20
C GLY A 229 -20.16 29.40 -14.34
N GLU A 230 -19.71 28.17 -14.05
CA GLU A 230 -18.30 27.76 -14.12
C GLU A 230 -17.84 27.39 -15.54
N SER A 231 -16.54 27.52 -15.83
CA SER A 231 -15.97 27.19 -17.15
C SER A 231 -15.96 25.68 -17.43
N LEU A 232 -15.86 25.31 -18.71
CA LEU A 232 -15.82 23.90 -19.11
C LEU A 232 -14.48 23.27 -18.72
N MET A 233 -14.54 22.13 -18.02
CA MET A 233 -13.36 21.49 -17.43
C MET A 233 -12.55 20.71 -18.47
N GLU A 234 -11.23 20.83 -18.44
CA GLU A 234 -10.35 20.10 -19.36
C GLU A 234 -10.48 18.58 -19.20
N GLY A 235 -10.63 17.89 -20.33
CA GLY A 235 -10.90 16.45 -20.40
C GLY A 235 -12.38 16.06 -20.29
N GLN A 236 -13.29 16.99 -20.00
CA GLN A 236 -14.74 16.75 -19.94
C GLN A 236 -15.28 16.38 -21.33
N VAL A 237 -16.07 15.30 -21.41
CA VAL A 237 -16.68 14.82 -22.67
C VAL A 237 -18.11 15.33 -22.77
N LEU A 238 -18.40 16.11 -23.81
CA LEU A 238 -19.68 16.76 -24.04
C LEU A 238 -20.16 16.55 -25.48
N TRP A 239 -21.41 16.94 -25.74
CA TRP A 239 -22.03 16.89 -27.06
C TRP A 239 -22.06 18.27 -27.71
N PHE A 240 -21.65 18.31 -28.97
CA PHE A 240 -21.52 19.52 -29.76
C PHE A 240 -22.27 19.37 -31.08
N CYS A 241 -22.81 20.47 -31.58
CA CYS A 241 -23.33 20.57 -32.94
C CYS A 241 -22.28 21.23 -33.83
N VAL A 242 -21.95 20.57 -34.95
CA VAL A 242 -20.98 21.01 -35.96
C VAL A 242 -21.56 22.16 -36.78
N LYS A 243 -20.79 23.25 -36.92
CA LYS A 243 -21.05 24.35 -37.85
C LYS A 243 -19.92 24.45 -38.87
N LEU A 244 -20.23 24.16 -40.12
CA LEU A 244 -19.34 24.38 -41.26
C LEU A 244 -19.72 25.69 -41.96
N LYS A 245 -18.74 26.41 -42.50
CA LYS A 245 -18.97 27.52 -43.44
C LYS A 245 -19.25 26.96 -44.83
N ALA A 246 -19.85 27.76 -45.70
CA ALA A 246 -20.26 27.32 -47.03
C ALA A 246 -19.09 26.90 -47.93
N ASP A 247 -17.90 27.45 -47.69
CA ASP A 247 -16.69 27.25 -48.50
C ASP A 247 -15.66 26.29 -47.86
N ASP A 248 -16.00 25.62 -46.74
CA ASP A 248 -15.10 24.68 -46.06
C ASP A 248 -14.99 23.35 -46.84
N ASP A 249 -14.16 23.33 -47.88
CA ASP A 249 -13.95 22.14 -48.71
C ASP A 249 -13.08 21.09 -47.99
N LEU A 250 -13.75 20.19 -47.25
CA LEU A 250 -13.21 19.05 -46.48
C LEU A 250 -12.54 17.95 -47.36
N SER A 251 -12.05 18.34 -48.54
CA SER A 251 -11.44 17.49 -49.56
C SER A 251 -9.92 17.36 -49.40
N THR A 252 -9.27 18.30 -48.70
CA THR A 252 -7.83 18.45 -48.53
C THR A 252 -7.29 17.81 -47.23
N ASP A 253 -6.04 17.34 -47.24
CA ASP A 253 -5.39 16.64 -46.11
C ASP A 253 -4.87 17.56 -44.97
N SER A 254 -5.15 18.87 -45.05
CA SER A 254 -4.78 19.86 -44.03
C SER A 254 -5.56 19.69 -42.71
N LEU A 255 -5.05 20.30 -41.64
CA LEU A 255 -5.73 20.31 -40.33
C LEU A 255 -6.95 21.24 -40.38
N HIS A 256 -8.15 20.66 -40.40
CA HIS A 256 -9.40 21.42 -40.44
C HIS A 256 -9.83 21.90 -39.05
N THR A 257 -10.02 23.22 -38.89
CA THR A 257 -10.58 23.79 -37.65
C THR A 257 -12.07 24.02 -37.82
N ILE A 258 -12.88 23.30 -37.04
CA ILE A 258 -14.33 23.21 -37.22
C ILE A 258 -15.02 23.97 -36.08
N HIS A 259 -15.90 24.90 -36.41
CA HIS A 259 -16.64 25.64 -35.39
C HIS A 259 -17.73 24.77 -34.75
N LEU A 260 -17.82 24.82 -33.42
CA LEU A 260 -18.79 24.06 -32.64
C LEU A 260 -19.78 24.98 -31.91
N THR A 261 -20.90 24.40 -31.48
CA THR A 261 -21.90 25.05 -30.63
C THR A 261 -22.45 24.04 -29.62
N ILE A 262 -22.66 24.46 -28.37
CA ILE A 262 -23.25 23.62 -27.31
C ILE A 262 -24.63 24.10 -26.83
N SER A 263 -25.10 25.26 -27.32
CA SER A 263 -26.44 25.83 -27.10
C SER A 263 -27.59 24.80 -27.19
N PRO A 264 -28.29 24.46 -26.08
CA PRO A 264 -29.35 23.45 -26.05
C PRO A 264 -30.49 23.73 -27.02
N THR A 265 -30.85 25.01 -27.19
CA THR A 265 -31.90 25.48 -28.11
C THR A 265 -31.62 25.22 -29.60
N LYS A 266 -30.35 24.98 -29.97
CA LYS A 266 -29.96 24.61 -31.34
C LYS A 266 -29.86 23.10 -31.50
N ILE A 267 -29.27 22.40 -30.53
CA ILE A 267 -29.11 20.93 -30.55
C ILE A 267 -30.47 20.21 -30.50
N SER A 268 -31.41 20.69 -29.69
CA SER A 268 -32.79 20.18 -29.67
C SER A 268 -33.57 20.40 -30.99
N LYS A 269 -33.12 21.31 -31.86
CA LYS A 269 -33.75 21.58 -33.18
C LYS A 269 -33.02 20.89 -34.34
N THR A 270 -31.84 20.31 -34.14
CA THR A 270 -31.11 19.60 -35.20
C THR A 270 -31.68 18.21 -35.44
N HIS A 271 -32.69 18.13 -36.31
CA HIS A 271 -33.09 16.89 -36.97
C HIS A 271 -32.33 16.74 -38.29
N ILE A 272 -31.76 15.55 -38.56
CA ILE A 272 -31.20 15.30 -39.89
C ILE A 272 -32.37 15.07 -40.87
N ASN A 273 -32.51 16.00 -41.81
CA ASN A 273 -33.58 15.99 -42.80
C ASN A 273 -33.39 14.87 -43.86
N VAL A 274 -34.49 14.32 -44.37
CA VAL A 274 -34.51 13.04 -45.11
C VAL A 274 -33.91 13.15 -46.53
N ASP A 275 -33.89 14.36 -47.10
CA ASP A 275 -33.51 14.62 -48.50
C ASP A 275 -32.01 14.44 -48.79
N GLN A 276 -31.16 14.25 -47.77
CA GLN A 276 -29.73 13.97 -47.99
C GLN A 276 -29.44 12.47 -48.13
N PRO A 277 -28.57 12.04 -49.08
CA PRO A 277 -28.15 10.66 -49.17
C PRO A 277 -27.34 10.25 -47.93
N MET A 278 -27.96 9.43 -47.07
CA MET A 278 -27.34 8.92 -45.84
C MET A 278 -26.55 7.64 -46.11
N THR A 279 -25.22 7.72 -45.97
CA THR A 279 -24.34 6.56 -45.85
C THR A 279 -24.35 6.00 -44.43
N PHE A 280 -24.06 4.70 -44.28
CA PHE A 280 -24.01 3.99 -42.99
C PHE A 280 -23.12 4.66 -41.93
N ASN A 281 -22.13 5.46 -42.37
CA ASN A 281 -21.24 6.17 -41.46
C ASN A 281 -21.92 7.31 -40.70
N ASN A 282 -22.98 7.92 -41.21
CA ASN A 282 -23.51 9.20 -40.70
C ASN A 282 -24.54 9.02 -39.57
N LEU A 283 -25.01 7.80 -39.33
CA LEU A 283 -25.86 7.47 -38.20
C LEU A 283 -24.96 7.13 -37.01
N MET A 284 -25.06 7.88 -35.91
CA MET A 284 -24.39 7.63 -34.64
C MET A 284 -25.43 7.58 -33.51
N PRO A 285 -25.21 6.83 -32.42
CA PRO A 285 -26.12 6.82 -31.28
C PRO A 285 -26.37 8.23 -30.73
N GLY A 286 -27.62 8.54 -30.37
CA GLY A 286 -28.07 9.86 -29.93
C GLY A 286 -28.54 10.80 -31.05
N VAL A 287 -28.16 10.56 -32.31
CA VAL A 287 -28.59 11.39 -33.44
C VAL A 287 -30.09 11.25 -33.70
N CYS A 288 -30.78 12.39 -33.81
CA CYS A 288 -32.21 12.47 -34.11
C CYS A 288 -32.46 12.65 -35.62
N ALA A 289 -33.43 11.92 -36.17
CA ALA A 289 -33.79 11.92 -37.58
C ALA A 289 -35.29 11.67 -37.76
N THR A 290 -35.83 12.02 -38.93
CA THR A 290 -37.19 11.62 -39.33
C THR A 290 -37.13 10.24 -40.00
N ALA A 291 -38.05 9.35 -39.62
CA ALA A 291 -38.22 8.04 -40.23
C ALA A 291 -39.65 7.85 -40.74
N ILE A 292 -39.80 7.06 -41.79
CA ILE A 292 -41.09 6.71 -42.39
C ILE A 292 -41.44 5.28 -42.00
N VAL A 293 -42.59 5.06 -41.38
CA VAL A 293 -43.07 3.71 -41.00
C VAL A 293 -43.31 2.88 -42.26
N LYS A 294 -42.75 1.67 -42.33
CA LYS A 294 -42.95 0.74 -43.46
C LYS A 294 -43.73 -0.51 -43.11
N LYS A 295 -43.73 -0.93 -41.85
CA LYS A 295 -44.61 -2.00 -41.35
C LYS A 295 -44.79 -1.87 -39.85
N ALA A 296 -46.04 -1.90 -39.40
CA ALA A 296 -46.39 -2.07 -38.00
C ALA A 296 -46.65 -3.55 -37.67
N SER A 297 -46.23 -3.98 -36.48
CA SER A 297 -46.46 -5.35 -35.99
C SER A 297 -46.42 -5.37 -34.46
N GLU A 298 -47.04 -6.37 -33.83
CA GLU A 298 -46.96 -6.60 -32.38
C GLU A 298 -45.52 -6.71 -31.87
N TYR A 299 -44.59 -7.14 -32.72
CA TYR A 299 -43.16 -7.30 -32.42
C TYR A 299 -42.33 -6.02 -32.62
N GLY A 300 -42.94 -4.92 -33.04
CA GLY A 300 -42.31 -3.61 -33.23
C GLY A 300 -42.55 -2.98 -34.60
N LEU A 301 -41.90 -1.83 -34.83
CA LEU A 301 -41.98 -1.08 -36.08
C LEU A 301 -40.75 -1.35 -36.96
N VAL A 302 -40.99 -1.59 -38.24
CA VAL A 302 -39.97 -1.52 -39.30
C VAL A 302 -40.12 -0.17 -40.00
N VAL A 303 -39.04 0.62 -40.00
CA VAL A 303 -39.07 2.01 -40.44
C VAL A 303 -37.93 2.29 -41.42
N ARG A 304 -38.04 3.38 -42.19
CA ARG A 304 -37.06 3.77 -43.20
C ARG A 304 -36.49 5.16 -42.91
N ILE A 305 -35.16 5.27 -42.86
CA ILE A 305 -34.43 6.54 -42.86
C ILE A 305 -33.62 6.60 -44.17
N GLY A 306 -33.95 7.54 -45.06
CA GLY A 306 -33.37 7.60 -46.41
C GLY A 306 -33.52 6.26 -47.16
N ASN A 307 -32.39 5.63 -47.50
CA ASN A 307 -32.34 4.33 -48.19
C ASN A 307 -32.05 3.14 -47.24
N LYS A 308 -32.27 3.29 -45.92
CA LYS A 308 -32.01 2.24 -44.92
C LYS A 308 -33.26 1.81 -44.17
N ILE A 309 -33.38 0.49 -43.99
CA ILE A 309 -34.38 -0.13 -43.12
C ILE A 309 -33.79 -0.21 -41.71
N CYS A 310 -34.55 0.29 -40.75
CA CYS A 310 -34.23 0.35 -39.32
C CYS A 310 -35.38 -0.29 -38.53
N VAL A 311 -35.12 -0.63 -37.26
CA VAL A 311 -36.09 -1.32 -36.40
C VAL A 311 -36.29 -0.60 -35.07
N ILE A 312 -37.53 -0.58 -34.58
CA ILE A 312 -37.92 -0.05 -33.28
C ILE A 312 -38.61 -1.15 -32.49
N HIS A 313 -38.05 -1.51 -31.34
CA HIS A 313 -38.64 -2.52 -30.47
C HIS A 313 -39.83 -1.92 -29.68
N PRO A 314 -40.90 -2.69 -29.37
CA PRO A 314 -42.10 -2.18 -28.66
C PRO A 314 -41.81 -1.35 -27.41
N THR A 315 -40.83 -1.73 -26.60
CA THR A 315 -40.44 -0.98 -25.38
C THR A 315 -39.82 0.39 -25.64
N HIS A 316 -39.49 0.72 -26.89
CA HIS A 316 -38.96 2.03 -27.30
C HIS A 316 -39.92 2.81 -28.20
N ILE A 317 -41.20 2.42 -28.23
CA ILE A 317 -42.29 3.08 -28.95
C ILE A 317 -43.16 3.84 -27.95
N ASN A 318 -43.66 5.02 -28.35
CA ASN A 318 -44.51 5.86 -27.51
C ASN A 318 -46.00 5.54 -27.69
N GLY A 319 -46.43 4.36 -27.21
CA GLY A 319 -47.78 3.81 -27.42
C GLY A 319 -47.72 2.35 -27.83
N ASN A 320 -48.80 1.79 -28.37
CA ASN A 320 -48.74 0.44 -28.93
C ASN A 320 -48.16 0.49 -30.35
N PRO A 321 -47.38 -0.53 -30.77
CA PRO A 321 -46.86 -0.61 -32.14
C PRO A 321 -47.94 -0.57 -33.23
N THR A 322 -49.17 -1.01 -32.91
CA THR A 322 -50.35 -1.06 -33.79
C THR A 322 -51.00 0.29 -34.04
N ASP A 323 -50.68 1.32 -33.25
CA ASP A 323 -51.31 2.64 -33.34
C ASP A 323 -50.77 3.48 -34.53
N TYR A 324 -49.67 3.00 -35.16
CA TYR A 324 -48.96 3.67 -36.25
C TYR A 324 -49.31 3.09 -37.61
N LYS A 325 -49.48 3.97 -38.60
CA LYS A 325 -49.86 3.60 -39.97
C LYS A 325 -48.64 3.49 -40.89
N GLU A 326 -48.77 2.72 -41.97
CA GLU A 326 -47.76 2.69 -43.03
C GLU A 326 -47.64 4.07 -43.70
N ASP A 327 -46.41 4.40 -44.10
CA ASP A 327 -45.96 5.69 -44.64
C ASP A 327 -46.17 6.93 -43.73
N GLN A 328 -46.49 6.73 -42.45
CA GLN A 328 -46.47 7.79 -41.44
C GLN A 328 -45.04 8.25 -41.12
N GLU A 329 -44.81 9.57 -41.10
CA GLU A 329 -43.57 10.16 -40.60
C GLU A 329 -43.54 10.23 -39.08
N ILE A 330 -42.39 9.87 -38.49
CA ILE A 330 -42.14 9.83 -37.06
C ILE A 330 -40.72 10.34 -36.74
N SER A 331 -40.58 11.03 -35.61
CA SER A 331 -39.27 11.45 -35.08
C SER A 331 -38.65 10.30 -34.28
N VAL A 332 -37.38 10.01 -34.55
CA VAL A 332 -36.63 8.89 -33.96
C VAL A 332 -35.22 9.30 -33.57
N SER A 333 -34.67 8.68 -32.54
CA SER A 333 -33.25 8.79 -32.15
C SER A 333 -32.55 7.45 -32.31
N VAL A 334 -31.26 7.45 -32.69
CA VAL A 334 -30.46 6.22 -32.84
C VAL A 334 -30.06 5.69 -31.46
N LEU A 335 -30.44 4.45 -31.14
CA LEU A 335 -30.16 3.83 -29.85
C LEU A 335 -28.85 3.02 -29.87
N TYR A 336 -28.67 2.18 -30.90
CA TYR A 336 -27.41 1.47 -31.17
C TYR A 336 -27.33 0.95 -32.60
N ILE A 337 -26.12 0.59 -33.03
CA ILE A 337 -25.85 0.06 -34.37
C ILE A 337 -25.15 -1.28 -34.22
N GLN A 338 -25.72 -2.33 -34.82
CA GLN A 338 -25.14 -3.66 -34.74
C GLN A 338 -24.11 -3.89 -35.86
N PRO A 339 -22.83 -4.17 -35.55
CA PRO A 339 -21.76 -4.23 -36.56
C PRO A 339 -21.94 -5.35 -37.60
N GLU A 340 -22.38 -6.54 -37.17
CA GLU A 340 -22.42 -7.73 -38.03
C GLU A 340 -23.55 -7.66 -39.06
N THR A 341 -24.73 -7.23 -38.62
CA THR A 341 -25.94 -7.16 -39.47
C THR A 341 -26.09 -5.81 -40.17
N LYS A 342 -25.34 -4.79 -39.73
CA LYS A 342 -25.50 -3.37 -40.12
C LYS A 342 -26.92 -2.84 -39.86
N SER A 343 -27.65 -3.47 -38.93
CA SER A 343 -28.98 -3.05 -38.49
C SER A 343 -28.86 -1.88 -37.52
N VAL A 344 -29.70 -0.86 -37.72
CA VAL A 344 -29.80 0.30 -36.83
C VAL A 344 -31.06 0.14 -35.98
N TYR A 345 -30.89 0.20 -34.66
CA TYR A 345 -31.96 0.17 -33.69
C TYR A 345 -32.24 1.60 -33.20
N LEU A 346 -33.52 1.96 -33.15
CA LEU A 346 -33.97 3.32 -32.87
C LEU A 346 -34.86 3.37 -31.63
N THR A 347 -35.14 4.58 -31.16
CA THR A 347 -36.08 4.87 -30.07
C THR A 347 -36.97 6.06 -30.42
N MET A 348 -38.23 6.00 -29.96
CA MET A 348 -39.24 7.07 -30.03
C MET A 348 -39.62 7.59 -28.64
N LEU A 349 -38.92 7.15 -27.58
CA LEU A 349 -39.25 7.56 -26.22
C LEU A 349 -38.97 9.07 -26.03
N PRO A 350 -39.94 9.89 -25.54
CA PRO A 350 -39.81 11.35 -25.56
C PRO A 350 -38.55 11.91 -24.89
N HIS A 351 -38.09 11.28 -23.80
CA HIS A 351 -36.90 11.69 -23.04
C HIS A 351 -35.57 11.40 -23.76
N LEU A 352 -35.58 10.64 -24.87
CA LEU A 352 -34.42 10.41 -25.74
C LEU A 352 -34.53 11.13 -27.09
N LEU A 353 -35.66 11.80 -27.37
CA LEU A 353 -35.87 12.63 -28.56
C LEU A 353 -35.50 14.09 -28.30
N ASN A 354 -35.77 14.62 -27.11
CA ASN A 354 -35.40 15.99 -26.73
C ASN A 354 -33.93 16.06 -26.33
N TYR A 355 -33.07 16.33 -27.31
CA TYR A 355 -31.62 16.29 -27.14
C TYR A 355 -31.04 17.52 -26.41
N ASN A 356 -31.13 17.50 -25.08
CA ASN A 356 -30.47 18.48 -24.21
C ASN A 356 -29.18 17.94 -23.55
N GLY A 357 -28.71 16.75 -23.95
CA GLY A 357 -27.56 16.07 -23.33
C GLY A 357 -27.84 15.45 -21.96
N MET A 358 -29.00 15.73 -21.35
CA MET A 358 -29.51 15.08 -20.14
C MET A 358 -30.87 14.44 -20.40
N VAL A 359 -31.08 13.25 -19.83
CA VAL A 359 -32.42 12.74 -19.57
C VAL A 359 -33.02 13.58 -18.44
N THR A 360 -34.05 14.38 -18.74
CA THR A 360 -34.78 15.14 -17.72
C THR A 360 -35.51 14.16 -16.81
N ASP A 361 -35.23 14.23 -15.51
CA ASP A 361 -35.46 13.13 -14.57
C ASP A 361 -36.90 13.09 -14.01
N ILE A 362 -37.89 13.09 -14.92
CA ILE A 362 -39.33 13.07 -14.63
C ILE A 362 -39.74 11.86 -13.75
N MET A 363 -38.90 10.82 -13.66
CA MET A 363 -39.06 9.69 -12.77
C MET A 363 -38.61 9.97 -11.34
N LEU A 364 -37.44 10.58 -11.14
CA LEU A 364 -36.81 10.71 -9.82
C LEU A 364 -37.53 11.72 -8.91
N ASP A 365 -38.16 12.75 -9.49
CA ASP A 365 -39.00 13.71 -8.74
C ASP A 365 -40.34 13.10 -8.26
N LYS A 366 -40.76 11.96 -8.85
CA LYS A 366 -42.09 11.36 -8.63
C LYS A 366 -42.06 10.03 -7.89
N LEU A 367 -40.90 9.38 -7.84
CA LEU A 367 -40.72 8.04 -7.26
C LEU A 367 -39.26 7.91 -6.79
N GLY A 368 -39.06 7.65 -5.50
CA GLY A 368 -37.76 7.47 -4.88
C GLY A 368 -37.23 6.03 -4.99
N LEU A 369 -35.90 5.87 -4.88
CA LEU A 369 -35.31 4.57 -4.60
C LEU A 369 -35.63 4.17 -3.16
N GLY A 370 -36.23 3.00 -2.96
CA GLY A 370 -36.70 2.57 -1.65
C GLY A 370 -38.21 2.70 -1.46
N ASP A 371 -38.92 3.37 -2.34
CA ASP A 371 -40.37 3.53 -2.25
C ASP A 371 -41.08 2.18 -2.34
N ILE A 372 -42.09 1.99 -1.49
CA ILE A 372 -42.95 0.81 -1.47
C ILE A 372 -44.30 1.20 -2.09
N ILE A 373 -44.74 0.41 -3.07
CA ILE A 373 -45.99 0.59 -3.80
C ILE A 373 -46.84 -0.65 -3.53
N ASP A 374 -47.92 -0.48 -2.77
CA ASP A 374 -48.76 -1.60 -2.34
C ASP A 374 -49.69 -2.14 -3.46
N ASN A 375 -50.01 -1.30 -4.45
CA ASN A 375 -51.01 -1.57 -5.49
C ASN A 375 -50.43 -1.55 -6.92
N ALA A 376 -49.24 -2.13 -7.14
CA ALA A 376 -48.68 -2.24 -8.48
C ALA A 376 -49.48 -3.29 -9.30
N VAL A 377 -50.09 -2.88 -10.41
CA VAL A 377 -50.97 -3.74 -11.24
C VAL A 377 -50.15 -4.41 -12.34
N VAL A 378 -50.23 -5.73 -12.49
CA VAL A 378 -49.54 -6.47 -13.57
C VAL A 378 -50.14 -6.13 -14.93
N CYS A 379 -49.29 -5.65 -15.86
CA CYS A 379 -49.65 -5.39 -17.25
C CYS A 379 -49.27 -6.57 -18.17
N GLU A 380 -48.08 -7.14 -17.96
CA GLU A 380 -47.53 -8.21 -18.78
C GLU A 380 -46.69 -9.14 -17.90
N ALA A 381 -46.83 -10.45 -18.07
CA ALA A 381 -46.00 -11.45 -17.42
C ALA A 381 -45.35 -12.32 -18.49
N ASN A 382 -44.02 -12.44 -18.46
CA ASN A 382 -43.29 -13.24 -19.45
C ASN A 382 -42.06 -13.93 -18.82
N LYS A 383 -41.38 -14.78 -19.60
CA LYS A 383 -40.22 -15.57 -19.14
C LYS A 383 -39.04 -14.75 -18.59
N LYS A 384 -38.94 -13.45 -18.88
CA LYS A 384 -37.89 -12.55 -18.35
C LYS A 384 -38.30 -11.92 -17.00
N GLY A 385 -39.58 -11.64 -16.80
CA GLY A 385 -40.10 -10.96 -15.61
C GLY A 385 -41.55 -10.53 -15.74
N VAL A 386 -42.00 -9.71 -14.79
CA VAL A 386 -43.35 -9.13 -14.74
C VAL A 386 -43.24 -7.62 -14.88
N TYR A 387 -44.02 -7.05 -15.78
CA TYR A 387 -44.19 -5.62 -15.96
C TYR A 387 -45.43 -5.16 -15.20
N VAL A 388 -45.30 -4.08 -14.45
CA VAL A 388 -46.38 -3.50 -13.63
C VAL A 388 -46.61 -2.04 -13.94
N LYS A 389 -47.87 -1.60 -13.88
CA LYS A 389 -48.23 -0.17 -13.85
C LYS A 389 -47.99 0.37 -12.45
N LEU A 390 -47.17 1.41 -12.36
CA LEU A 390 -46.90 2.17 -11.14
C LEU A 390 -47.68 3.50 -11.18
N PRO A 391 -47.70 4.27 -10.08
CA PRO A 391 -48.21 5.64 -10.08
C PRO A 391 -47.55 6.52 -11.15
N HIS A 392 -48.21 7.64 -11.47
CA HIS A 392 -47.71 8.62 -12.45
C HIS A 392 -47.50 8.08 -13.88
N ALA A 393 -48.22 7.02 -14.26
CA ALA A 393 -48.13 6.32 -15.54
C ALA A 393 -46.73 5.73 -15.85
N LEU A 394 -45.92 5.48 -14.83
CA LEU A 394 -44.61 4.83 -14.98
C LEU A 394 -44.76 3.30 -15.09
N THR A 395 -43.88 2.66 -15.86
CA THR A 395 -43.84 1.20 -15.99
C THR A 395 -42.71 0.63 -15.13
N GLY A 396 -43.07 -0.30 -14.24
CA GLY A 396 -42.14 -1.04 -13.39
C GLY A 396 -41.79 -2.40 -13.98
N LEU A 397 -40.56 -2.87 -13.78
CA LEU A 397 -40.08 -4.19 -14.19
C LEU A 397 -39.54 -5.00 -13.00
N ALA A 398 -40.22 -6.09 -12.65
CA ALA A 398 -39.75 -7.12 -11.74
C ALA A 398 -39.12 -8.28 -12.53
N GLN A 399 -37.79 -8.35 -12.61
CA GLN A 399 -37.09 -9.49 -13.22
C GLN A 399 -37.41 -10.80 -12.47
N LYS A 400 -37.31 -11.96 -13.15
CA LYS A 400 -37.55 -13.29 -12.53
C LYS A 400 -36.87 -13.49 -11.16
N GLY A 401 -35.65 -12.96 -10.97
CA GLY A 401 -34.90 -13.04 -9.71
C GLY A 401 -35.39 -12.14 -8.57
N ASN A 402 -36.36 -11.27 -8.83
CA ASN A 402 -36.91 -10.25 -7.93
C ASN A 402 -38.41 -10.46 -7.64
N LEU A 403 -39.04 -11.53 -8.14
CA LEU A 403 -40.47 -11.81 -7.97
C LEU A 403 -40.79 -12.36 -6.58
N SER A 404 -40.12 -13.42 -6.15
CA SER A 404 -40.31 -14.01 -4.82
C SER A 404 -39.00 -14.56 -4.26
N ASP A 405 -39.00 -14.85 -2.96
CA ASP A 405 -37.84 -15.40 -2.25
C ASP A 405 -37.63 -16.91 -2.51
N SER A 406 -38.65 -17.57 -3.07
CA SER A 406 -38.61 -18.96 -3.55
C SER A 406 -38.39 -19.02 -5.08
N LYS A 407 -38.28 -20.23 -5.63
CA LYS A 407 -38.12 -20.42 -7.09
C LYS A 407 -39.48 -20.39 -7.81
N VAL A 408 -39.84 -19.24 -8.38
CA VAL A 408 -40.95 -19.12 -9.34
C VAL A 408 -40.70 -20.04 -10.55
N GLN A 409 -41.57 -21.03 -10.77
CA GLN A 409 -41.42 -21.94 -11.91
C GLN A 409 -42.00 -21.31 -13.18
N LYS A 410 -43.30 -21.01 -13.15
CA LYS A 410 -44.06 -20.34 -14.22
C LYS A 410 -44.48 -18.95 -13.71
N ILE A 411 -44.08 -17.92 -14.43
CA ILE A 411 -44.33 -16.53 -14.01
C ILE A 411 -45.77 -16.15 -14.36
N GLU A 412 -46.25 -16.62 -15.51
CA GLU A 412 -47.54 -16.30 -16.10
C GLU A 412 -48.73 -16.85 -15.28
N GLU A 413 -48.52 -17.91 -14.48
CA GLU A 413 -49.53 -18.50 -13.58
C GLU A 413 -49.52 -17.88 -12.17
N GLU A 414 -48.34 -17.52 -11.63
CA GLU A 414 -48.21 -16.88 -10.30
C GLU A 414 -48.55 -15.38 -10.32
N PHE A 415 -48.43 -14.71 -11.49
CA PHE A 415 -48.64 -13.26 -11.66
C PHE A 415 -49.53 -12.97 -12.88
N PRO A 416 -50.85 -13.27 -12.82
CA PRO A 416 -51.77 -13.05 -13.92
C PRO A 416 -52.00 -11.55 -14.21
N ILE A 417 -52.28 -11.21 -15.46
CA ILE A 417 -52.53 -9.82 -15.89
C ILE A 417 -53.70 -9.23 -15.09
N GLY A 418 -53.52 -8.02 -14.57
CA GLY A 418 -54.47 -7.33 -13.70
C GLY A 418 -54.31 -7.59 -12.20
N SER A 419 -53.48 -8.55 -11.77
CA SER A 419 -53.22 -8.77 -10.34
C SER A 419 -52.51 -7.58 -9.68
N LYS A 420 -52.81 -7.32 -8.40
CA LYS A 420 -52.18 -6.26 -7.61
C LYS A 420 -51.15 -6.87 -6.67
N HIS A 421 -49.93 -6.35 -6.70
CA HIS A 421 -48.85 -6.79 -5.82
C HIS A 421 -48.14 -5.61 -5.15
N ARG A 422 -47.75 -5.83 -3.90
CA ARG A 422 -46.81 -4.96 -3.19
C ARG A 422 -45.42 -5.14 -3.80
N CYS A 423 -44.79 -4.04 -4.19
CA CYS A 423 -43.42 -4.05 -4.70
C CYS A 423 -42.62 -2.85 -4.19
N ARG A 424 -41.29 -2.97 -4.23
CA ARG A 424 -40.38 -1.90 -3.82
C ARG A 424 -39.47 -1.48 -4.97
N VAL A 425 -39.23 -0.17 -5.11
CA VAL A 425 -38.35 0.42 -6.12
C VAL A 425 -36.88 0.14 -5.79
N VAL A 426 -36.21 -0.68 -6.59
CA VAL A 426 -34.80 -1.09 -6.40
C VAL A 426 -33.81 -0.39 -7.34
N GLY A 427 -34.30 0.36 -8.33
CA GLY A 427 -33.45 1.04 -9.33
C GLY A 427 -34.28 1.70 -10.43
N PHE A 428 -33.60 2.40 -11.33
CA PHE A 428 -34.16 2.95 -12.57
C PHE A 428 -33.30 2.51 -13.76
N ASN A 429 -33.89 2.37 -14.94
CA ASN A 429 -33.19 2.41 -16.21
C ASN A 429 -33.61 3.65 -17.00
N SER A 430 -32.76 4.67 -17.01
CA SER A 430 -32.97 5.95 -17.68
C SER A 430 -33.04 5.85 -19.21
N ILE A 431 -32.52 4.77 -19.83
CA ILE A 431 -32.64 4.54 -21.28
C ILE A 431 -34.01 3.96 -21.63
N ASP A 432 -34.40 2.84 -21.00
CA ASP A 432 -35.68 2.17 -21.30
C ASP A 432 -36.90 2.88 -20.69
N ASN A 433 -36.68 3.84 -19.78
CA ASN A 433 -37.72 4.44 -18.93
C ASN A 433 -38.50 3.39 -18.11
N PHE A 434 -37.76 2.49 -17.45
CA PHE A 434 -38.32 1.48 -16.54
C PHE A 434 -37.88 1.69 -15.10
N VAL A 435 -38.84 1.64 -14.19
CA VAL A 435 -38.59 1.54 -12.76
C VAL A 435 -38.28 0.09 -12.41
N MET A 436 -37.06 -0.22 -11.99
CA MET A 436 -36.73 -1.57 -11.54
C MET A 436 -37.37 -1.80 -10.16
N VAL A 437 -38.22 -2.82 -10.05
CA VAL A 437 -38.92 -3.16 -8.80
C VAL A 437 -38.61 -4.58 -8.32
N SER A 438 -38.94 -4.87 -7.06
CA SER A 438 -38.95 -6.22 -6.51
C SER A 438 -40.19 -6.48 -5.66
N MET A 439 -40.78 -7.66 -5.84
CA MET A 439 -41.95 -8.17 -5.11
C MET A 439 -41.54 -9.13 -3.96
N LYS A 440 -40.23 -9.26 -3.69
CA LYS A 440 -39.69 -10.09 -2.61
C LYS A 440 -40.00 -9.51 -1.24
N LYS A 441 -40.57 -10.32 -0.35
CA LYS A 441 -40.75 -9.97 1.06
C LYS A 441 -39.41 -9.58 1.70
N SER A 442 -38.35 -10.34 1.43
CA SER A 442 -36.99 -10.04 1.93
C SER A 442 -36.34 -8.74 1.41
N ILE A 443 -36.97 -8.02 0.48
CA ILE A 443 -36.53 -6.72 -0.03
C ILE A 443 -37.53 -5.59 0.30
N ILE A 444 -38.82 -5.92 0.37
CA ILE A 444 -39.89 -5.01 0.79
C ILE A 444 -39.81 -4.73 2.30
N ASP A 445 -39.60 -5.76 3.12
CA ASP A 445 -39.69 -5.67 4.58
C ASP A 445 -38.39 -5.15 5.24
N VAL A 446 -37.29 -5.10 4.48
CA VAL A 446 -36.02 -4.48 4.91
C VAL A 446 -36.13 -2.96 4.73
N PRO A 447 -35.72 -2.09 5.67
CA PRO A 447 -35.95 -0.65 5.53
C PRO A 447 -35.00 0.07 4.56
N PHE A 448 -33.83 -0.49 4.23
CA PHE A 448 -32.82 0.10 3.31
C PHE A 448 -32.67 -0.71 2.01
N ILE A 449 -32.14 -0.10 0.95
CA ILE A 449 -31.76 -0.79 -0.30
C ILE A 449 -30.27 -0.61 -0.60
N LYS A 450 -29.80 0.64 -0.57
CA LYS A 450 -28.39 0.97 -0.72
C LYS A 450 -27.71 0.95 0.65
N ILE A 451 -26.39 0.85 0.60
CA ILE A 451 -25.55 1.01 1.79
C ILE A 451 -25.66 2.42 2.39
N ARG A 452 -26.03 3.43 1.59
CA ARG A 452 -26.20 4.82 2.05
C ARG A 452 -27.40 5.01 2.99
N ASP A 453 -28.45 4.20 2.83
CA ASP A 453 -29.68 4.29 3.62
C ASP A 453 -29.53 3.57 4.99
N ILE A 454 -28.37 2.97 5.25
CA ILE A 454 -28.04 2.34 6.54
C ILE A 454 -27.49 3.40 7.50
N VAL A 455 -28.30 3.81 8.46
CA VAL A 455 -27.89 4.70 9.55
C VAL A 455 -27.13 3.90 10.64
N PRO A 456 -25.91 4.28 11.06
CA PRO A 456 -25.23 3.65 12.19
C PRO A 456 -26.06 3.75 13.48
N GLY A 457 -26.07 2.69 14.30
CA GLY A 457 -26.95 2.57 15.47
C GLY A 457 -28.30 1.89 15.21
N SER A 458 -28.70 1.71 13.95
CA SER A 458 -29.91 0.91 13.60
C SER A 458 -29.71 -0.59 13.87
N ILE A 459 -30.80 -1.29 14.26
CA ILE A 459 -30.82 -2.74 14.51
C ILE A 459 -31.45 -3.46 13.32
N TYR A 460 -30.82 -4.55 12.87
CA TYR A 460 -31.35 -5.41 11.82
C TYR A 460 -31.19 -6.90 12.14
N LYS A 461 -32.13 -7.70 11.64
CA LYS A 461 -31.99 -9.16 11.55
C LYS A 461 -31.05 -9.52 10.40
N VAL A 462 -30.10 -10.40 10.67
CA VAL A 462 -29.07 -10.84 9.72
C VAL A 462 -28.88 -12.35 9.76
N GLU A 463 -28.61 -12.94 8.59
CA GLU A 463 -28.42 -14.39 8.42
C GLU A 463 -26.91 -14.72 8.38
N VAL A 464 -26.42 -15.61 9.24
CA VAL A 464 -25.01 -16.03 9.24
C VAL A 464 -24.67 -16.80 7.97
N LYS A 465 -23.63 -16.37 7.25
CA LYS A 465 -23.14 -17.03 6.02
C LYS A 465 -21.88 -17.85 6.20
N PHE A 466 -20.94 -17.37 7.01
CA PHE A 466 -19.79 -18.17 7.44
C PHE A 466 -19.19 -17.61 8.72
N VAL A 467 -18.66 -18.52 9.55
CA VAL A 467 -17.99 -18.18 10.81
C VAL A 467 -16.49 -18.44 10.67
N LYS A 468 -15.66 -17.48 11.11
CA LYS A 468 -14.21 -17.63 11.27
C LYS A 468 -13.81 -17.08 12.63
N ASP A 469 -12.66 -17.53 13.13
CA ASP A 469 -12.12 -17.16 14.44
C ASP A 469 -12.04 -15.64 14.67
N THR A 470 -11.77 -14.86 13.60
CA THR A 470 -11.61 -13.40 13.67
C THR A 470 -12.84 -12.60 13.21
N VAL A 471 -13.78 -13.20 12.48
CA VAL A 471 -14.93 -12.50 11.88
C VAL A 471 -16.08 -13.45 11.53
N ILE A 472 -17.30 -13.08 11.88
CA ILE A 472 -18.53 -13.69 11.32
C ILE A 472 -18.97 -12.83 10.14
N VAL A 473 -19.31 -13.48 9.03
CA VAL A 473 -19.86 -12.79 7.85
C VAL A 473 -21.33 -13.15 7.72
N VAL A 474 -22.15 -12.11 7.69
CA VAL A 474 -23.60 -12.18 7.70
C VAL A 474 -24.17 -11.54 6.44
N LYS A 475 -25.38 -11.95 6.07
CA LYS A 475 -26.17 -11.34 5.01
C LYS A 475 -27.19 -10.39 5.64
N LEU A 476 -27.13 -9.13 5.22
CA LEU A 476 -27.99 -8.04 5.66
C LEU A 476 -28.80 -7.58 4.44
N GLY A 477 -29.97 -8.19 4.23
CA GLY A 477 -30.74 -8.04 3.00
C GLY A 477 -29.93 -8.47 1.76
N ASN A 478 -29.66 -7.52 0.85
CA ASN A 478 -28.80 -7.72 -0.33
C ASN A 478 -27.31 -7.41 -0.09
N LEU A 479 -26.94 -6.92 1.10
CA LEU A 479 -25.60 -6.48 1.46
C LEU A 479 -24.86 -7.53 2.33
N LYS A 480 -23.54 -7.38 2.41
CA LYS A 480 -22.68 -8.22 3.27
C LYS A 480 -22.28 -7.44 4.52
N GLY A 481 -22.66 -7.97 5.67
CA GLY A 481 -22.24 -7.47 6.98
C GLY A 481 -21.06 -8.26 7.53
N LEU A 482 -20.22 -7.60 8.33
CA LEU A 482 -19.09 -8.20 9.05
C LEU A 482 -19.26 -7.94 10.55
N ILE A 483 -19.14 -8.99 11.37
CA ILE A 483 -19.08 -8.89 12.83
C ILE A 483 -17.67 -9.29 13.27
N PRO A 484 -16.79 -8.34 13.66
CA PRO A 484 -15.44 -8.63 14.14
C PRO A 484 -15.47 -9.46 15.44
N ALA A 485 -14.41 -10.22 15.73
CA ALA A 485 -14.28 -11.04 16.94
C ALA A 485 -14.63 -10.30 18.25
N LEU A 486 -14.15 -9.07 18.41
CA LEU A 486 -14.45 -8.23 19.57
C LEU A 486 -15.96 -7.95 19.75
N HIS A 487 -16.77 -8.07 18.70
CA HIS A 487 -18.19 -7.71 18.65
C HIS A 487 -19.14 -8.89 18.48
N MET A 488 -18.66 -10.13 18.52
CA MET A 488 -19.48 -11.35 18.43
C MET A 488 -20.28 -11.64 19.71
N ALA A 489 -19.81 -11.16 20.86
CA ALA A 489 -20.46 -11.27 22.17
C ALA A 489 -19.85 -10.26 23.14
N ASP A 490 -20.50 -10.00 24.28
CA ASP A 490 -20.02 -9.09 25.32
C ASP A 490 -18.73 -9.60 26.00
N ILE A 491 -18.63 -10.92 26.16
CA ILE A 491 -17.46 -11.64 26.67
C ILE A 491 -16.62 -12.19 25.49
N PRO A 492 -15.28 -12.05 25.48
CA PRO A 492 -14.43 -12.58 24.42
C PRO A 492 -14.57 -14.10 24.26
N LEU A 493 -14.90 -14.55 23.05
CA LEU A 493 -15.08 -15.98 22.74
C LEU A 493 -13.77 -16.60 22.24
N LYS A 494 -13.32 -17.70 22.88
CA LYS A 494 -12.15 -18.46 22.41
C LYS A 494 -12.43 -19.30 21.14
N ASN A 495 -13.68 -19.71 20.92
CA ASN A 495 -14.10 -20.56 19.79
C ASN A 495 -15.49 -20.13 19.29
N PRO A 496 -15.60 -19.16 18.35
CA PRO A 496 -16.90 -18.63 17.91
C PRO A 496 -17.76 -19.67 17.17
N SER A 497 -17.14 -20.61 16.45
CA SER A 497 -17.81 -21.68 15.71
C SER A 497 -18.57 -22.71 16.58
N LYS A 498 -18.49 -22.62 17.91
CA LYS A 498 -19.33 -23.39 18.84
C LYS A 498 -20.63 -22.66 19.23
N LYS A 499 -20.69 -21.35 19.05
CA LYS A 499 -21.84 -20.50 19.42
C LYS A 499 -22.70 -20.11 18.22
N PHE A 500 -22.09 -20.02 17.03
CA PHE A 500 -22.74 -19.59 15.81
C PHE A 500 -22.56 -20.64 14.72
N THR A 501 -23.66 -20.99 14.07
CA THR A 501 -23.73 -21.91 12.92
C THR A 501 -24.10 -21.17 11.63
N GLU A 502 -23.78 -21.76 10.48
CA GLU A 502 -24.18 -21.19 9.18
C GLU A 502 -25.69 -21.35 8.98
N GLY A 503 -26.38 -20.25 8.70
CA GLY A 503 -27.84 -20.18 8.63
C GLY A 503 -28.53 -19.52 9.84
N ASP A 504 -27.83 -19.28 10.95
CA ASP A 504 -28.42 -18.65 12.15
C ASP A 504 -28.96 -17.25 11.84
N GLU A 505 -30.14 -16.91 12.37
CA GLU A 505 -30.63 -15.53 12.41
C GLU A 505 -30.17 -14.82 13.69
N LEU A 506 -29.54 -13.65 13.54
CA LEU A 506 -29.04 -12.82 14.62
C LEU A 506 -29.65 -11.43 14.54
N GLU A 507 -29.99 -10.83 15.67
CA GLU A 507 -30.26 -9.39 15.77
C GLU A 507 -28.95 -8.66 16.02
N CYS A 508 -28.62 -7.70 15.16
CA CYS A 508 -27.33 -7.01 15.18
C CYS A 508 -27.52 -5.51 14.97
N ARG A 509 -26.75 -4.70 15.72
CA ARG A 509 -26.75 -3.24 15.56
C ARG A 509 -25.59 -2.79 14.67
N VAL A 510 -25.82 -1.83 13.79
CA VAL A 510 -24.79 -1.30 12.88
C VAL A 510 -23.80 -0.44 13.66
N LEU A 511 -22.52 -0.83 13.66
CA LEU A 511 -21.43 -0.05 14.24
C LEU A 511 -21.00 1.08 13.31
N SER A 512 -20.66 0.76 12.05
CA SER A 512 -20.17 1.72 11.07
C SER A 512 -20.41 1.22 9.65
N VAL A 513 -20.40 2.15 8.70
CA VAL A 513 -20.70 1.90 7.30
C VAL A 513 -19.53 2.42 6.45
N ASP A 514 -18.85 1.51 5.75
CA ASP A 514 -17.77 1.84 4.82
C ASP A 514 -18.32 1.90 3.39
N MET A 515 -18.49 3.13 2.90
CA MET A 515 -18.97 3.45 1.56
C MET A 515 -17.99 3.03 0.45
N LYS A 516 -16.68 3.10 0.72
CA LYS A 516 -15.63 2.85 -0.29
C LYS A 516 -15.56 1.36 -0.59
N ASP A 517 -15.43 0.55 0.46
CA ASP A 517 -15.35 -0.91 0.34
C ASP A 517 -16.72 -1.60 0.25
N ASN A 518 -17.82 -0.86 0.40
CA ASN A 518 -19.20 -1.38 0.47
C ASN A 518 -19.38 -2.45 1.57
N LYS A 519 -18.88 -2.16 2.78
CA LYS A 519 -18.93 -3.04 3.95
C LYS A 519 -19.75 -2.40 5.07
N VAL A 520 -20.62 -3.19 5.70
CA VAL A 520 -21.31 -2.80 6.93
C VAL A 520 -20.69 -3.54 8.10
N ILE A 521 -20.22 -2.82 9.12
CA ILE A 521 -19.68 -3.42 10.33
C ILE A 521 -20.79 -3.45 11.38
N LEU A 522 -21.00 -4.62 11.98
CA LEU A 522 -22.12 -4.94 12.87
C LEU A 522 -21.62 -5.41 14.23
N THR A 523 -22.47 -5.27 15.26
CA THR A 523 -22.25 -5.88 16.58
C THR A 523 -23.41 -6.78 16.99
N ASN A 524 -23.05 -7.92 17.60
CA ASN A 524 -23.93 -8.87 18.28
C ASN A 524 -23.61 -8.92 19.80
N LYS A 525 -23.15 -7.79 20.36
CA LYS A 525 -23.05 -7.59 21.81
C LYS A 525 -24.42 -7.24 22.34
N LYS A 526 -24.98 -8.04 23.23
CA LYS A 526 -26.31 -7.79 23.78
C LYS A 526 -26.39 -6.43 24.47
N SER A 527 -25.34 -6.05 25.20
CA SER A 527 -25.29 -4.73 25.86
C SER A 527 -25.34 -3.55 24.89
N LEU A 528 -24.86 -3.71 23.64
CA LEU A 528 -24.95 -2.67 22.61
C LEU A 528 -26.19 -2.81 21.70
N VAL A 529 -26.79 -4.00 21.56
CA VAL A 529 -28.03 -4.20 20.80
C VAL A 529 -29.24 -3.77 21.63
N ASP A 530 -29.30 -4.18 22.89
CA ASP A 530 -30.43 -3.99 23.79
C ASP A 530 -30.41 -2.63 24.53
N THR A 531 -29.38 -1.78 24.30
CA THR A 531 -29.31 -0.49 24.99
C THR A 531 -30.42 0.47 24.55
N LYS A 532 -30.99 1.12 25.56
CA LYS A 532 -32.01 2.18 25.51
C LYS A 532 -31.40 3.58 25.52
N LEU A 533 -30.07 3.71 25.63
CA LEU A 533 -29.38 5.00 25.56
C LEU A 533 -29.29 5.51 24.10
N PRO A 534 -29.18 6.84 23.90
CA PRO A 534 -29.09 7.43 22.56
C PRO A 534 -27.85 6.93 21.79
N THR A 535 -28.05 6.57 20.50
CA THR A 535 -26.99 6.09 19.62
C THR A 535 -26.38 7.24 18.80
N VAL A 536 -25.34 7.87 19.36
CA VAL A 536 -24.57 8.91 18.66
C VAL A 536 -23.76 8.32 17.51
N HIS A 537 -23.96 8.86 16.31
CA HIS A 537 -23.30 8.45 15.07
C HIS A 537 -22.74 9.63 14.25
N ASP A 538 -23.01 10.87 14.67
CA ASP A 538 -22.35 12.07 14.18
C ASP A 538 -21.91 12.96 15.37
N ASN A 539 -20.84 13.72 15.19
CA ASN A 539 -20.27 14.59 16.22
C ASN A 539 -21.23 15.72 16.63
N SER A 540 -22.07 16.21 15.71
CA SER A 540 -23.12 17.21 15.99
C SER A 540 -24.15 16.79 17.04
N GLN A 541 -24.28 15.48 17.30
CA GLN A 541 -25.23 14.93 18.26
C GLN A 541 -24.66 14.92 19.70
N ILE A 542 -23.39 15.26 19.87
CA ILE A 542 -22.68 15.20 21.15
C ILE A 542 -23.00 16.44 21.97
N ARG A 543 -23.49 16.24 23.19
CA ARG A 543 -23.80 17.31 24.14
C ARG A 543 -23.17 17.02 25.48
N LYS A 544 -22.79 18.06 26.22
CA LYS A 544 -22.34 17.91 27.62
C LYS A 544 -23.43 17.21 28.44
N HIS A 545 -23.01 16.35 29.36
CA HIS A 545 -23.84 15.50 30.20
C HIS A 545 -24.66 14.39 29.51
N LEU A 546 -24.53 14.20 28.19
CA LEU A 546 -25.16 13.08 27.48
C LEU A 546 -24.59 11.72 27.96
N GLU A 547 -25.47 10.75 28.23
CA GLU A 547 -25.08 9.38 28.59
C GLU A 547 -25.15 8.44 27.39
N LEU A 548 -24.10 7.65 27.21
CA LEU A 548 -23.87 6.76 26.07
C LEU A 548 -23.33 5.42 26.54
N ASP A 549 -23.75 4.33 25.90
CA ASP A 549 -23.06 3.04 26.00
C ASP A 549 -22.07 2.92 24.84
N GLY A 550 -20.78 2.76 25.15
CA GLY A 550 -19.70 2.61 24.18
C GLY A 550 -18.87 1.35 24.47
N PHE A 551 -17.83 1.11 23.67
CA PHE A 551 -16.94 -0.03 23.87
C PHE A 551 -15.47 0.37 23.86
N ILE A 552 -14.66 -0.33 24.64
CA ILE A 552 -13.25 -0.03 24.82
C ILE A 552 -12.44 -0.48 23.60
N VAL A 553 -11.69 0.44 22.98
CA VAL A 553 -10.83 0.16 21.81
C VAL A 553 -9.35 0.24 22.13
N MET A 554 -8.98 1.04 23.13
CA MET A 554 -7.61 1.13 23.63
C MET A 554 -7.65 1.32 25.15
N ILE A 555 -6.80 0.60 25.86
CA ILE A 555 -6.56 0.79 27.28
C ILE A 555 -5.14 1.29 27.40
N ASN A 556 -4.94 2.38 28.12
CA ASN A 556 -3.63 2.91 28.45
C ASN A 556 -3.54 3.17 29.95
N ASN A 557 -2.32 3.17 30.44
CA ASN A 557 -1.90 3.66 31.75
C ASN A 557 -2.50 5.03 32.18
N ARG A 558 -2.87 5.90 31.24
CA ARG A 558 -3.43 7.25 31.50
C ARG A 558 -4.96 7.34 31.42
N GLY A 559 -5.64 6.27 31.03
CA GLY A 559 -7.07 6.30 30.72
C GLY A 559 -7.47 5.33 29.61
N VAL A 560 -8.75 5.35 29.26
CA VAL A 560 -9.37 4.41 28.31
C VAL A 560 -9.96 5.18 27.13
N LEU A 561 -9.72 4.68 25.92
CA LEU A 561 -10.36 5.19 24.71
C LEU A 561 -11.60 4.34 24.41
N VAL A 562 -12.77 4.99 24.47
CA VAL A 562 -14.08 4.38 24.20
C VAL A 562 -14.54 4.83 22.82
N ALA A 563 -14.99 3.89 22.00
CA ALA A 563 -15.63 4.19 20.73
C ALA A 563 -17.14 3.94 20.78
N PHE A 564 -17.85 4.67 19.93
CA PHE A 564 -19.27 4.58 19.70
C PHE A 564 -19.53 4.20 18.23
N TYR A 565 -20.75 4.47 17.76
CA TYR A 565 -21.10 4.27 16.36
C TYR A 565 -20.31 5.23 15.46
N ASN A 566 -20.17 4.85 14.19
CA ASN A 566 -19.45 5.60 13.15
C ASN A 566 -17.98 5.96 13.49
N ASN A 567 -17.31 5.15 14.31
CA ASN A 567 -15.91 5.36 14.77
C ASN A 567 -15.67 6.65 15.60
N ILE A 568 -16.73 7.29 16.12
CA ILE A 568 -16.61 8.39 17.09
C ILE A 568 -15.92 7.87 18.34
N LYS A 569 -14.92 8.60 18.86
CA LYS A 569 -14.05 8.17 19.97
C LYS A 569 -13.97 9.24 21.06
N GLY A 570 -14.27 8.85 22.30
CA GLY A 570 -14.06 9.68 23.47
C GLY A 570 -12.99 9.12 24.40
N TRP A 571 -12.25 10.03 25.03
CA TRP A 571 -11.20 9.71 25.99
C TRP A 571 -11.73 9.80 27.43
N VAL A 572 -11.57 8.73 28.19
CA VAL A 572 -11.87 8.67 29.63
C VAL A 572 -10.54 8.73 30.38
N PRO A 573 -10.17 9.86 31.01
CA PRO A 573 -8.93 9.95 31.78
C PRO A 573 -9.00 9.06 33.03
N LEU A 574 -7.84 8.60 33.52
CA LEU A 574 -7.71 7.74 34.72
C LEU A 574 -8.55 8.22 35.91
N SER A 575 -8.60 9.54 36.12
CA SER A 575 -9.34 10.21 37.20
C SER A 575 -10.86 10.13 37.08
N GLU A 576 -11.41 9.52 36.03
CA GLU A 576 -12.84 9.44 35.71
C GLU A 576 -13.32 7.99 35.44
N LEU A 577 -12.43 6.98 35.57
CA LEU A 577 -12.77 5.57 35.30
C LEU A 577 -13.60 4.91 36.41
N SER A 578 -13.48 5.37 37.65
CA SER A 578 -14.25 4.88 38.80
C SER A 578 -14.28 5.95 39.91
N GLU A 579 -15.18 5.80 40.87
CA GLU A 579 -15.15 6.55 42.14
C GLU A 579 -13.97 6.08 43.00
N GLU A 580 -13.63 4.80 42.93
CA GLU A 580 -12.42 4.21 43.52
C GLU A 580 -11.16 4.49 42.68
N LYS A 581 -9.99 4.46 43.33
CA LYS A 581 -8.69 4.75 42.71
C LYS A 581 -8.16 3.54 41.92
N ILE A 582 -8.47 3.46 40.64
CA ILE A 582 -7.88 2.47 39.73
C ILE A 582 -6.47 2.91 39.33
N GLU A 583 -5.46 2.07 39.61
CA GLU A 583 -4.05 2.35 39.25
C GLU A 583 -3.60 1.65 37.96
N HIS A 584 -4.21 0.51 37.64
CA HIS A 584 -3.97 -0.24 36.40
C HIS A 584 -5.28 -0.51 35.67
N PRO A 585 -5.67 0.36 34.72
CA PRO A 585 -6.89 0.17 33.92
C PRO A 585 -6.96 -1.21 33.23
N GLU A 586 -5.82 -1.74 32.81
CA GLU A 586 -5.68 -3.06 32.15
C GLU A 586 -6.08 -4.27 33.02
N LYS A 587 -6.12 -4.11 34.35
CA LYS A 587 -6.58 -5.17 35.27
C LYS A 587 -8.09 -5.16 35.50
N VAL A 588 -8.74 -4.01 35.26
CA VAL A 588 -10.18 -3.78 35.51
C VAL A 588 -10.98 -3.84 34.21
N PHE A 589 -10.37 -3.40 33.11
CA PHE A 589 -11.00 -3.28 31.81
C PHE A 589 -10.34 -4.19 30.76
N TYR A 590 -11.11 -4.63 29.77
CA TYR A 590 -10.60 -5.41 28.64
C TYR A 590 -11.06 -4.85 27.27
N LEU A 591 -10.28 -5.13 26.22
CA LEU A 591 -10.60 -4.67 24.86
C LEU A 591 -11.94 -5.23 24.38
N GLY A 592 -12.80 -4.35 23.87
CA GLY A 592 -14.17 -4.69 23.46
C GLY A 592 -15.17 -4.80 24.63
N GLN A 593 -14.80 -4.52 25.88
CA GLN A 593 -15.78 -4.40 26.97
C GLN A 593 -16.73 -3.24 26.69
N VAL A 594 -18.02 -3.45 26.97
CA VAL A 594 -19.05 -2.39 26.89
C VAL A 594 -19.08 -1.63 28.21
N VAL A 595 -19.07 -0.31 28.12
CA VAL A 595 -19.01 0.60 29.27
C VAL A 595 -19.99 1.75 29.07
N ARG A 596 -20.70 2.10 30.14
CA ARG A 596 -21.55 3.29 30.20
C ARG A 596 -20.71 4.49 30.55
N CYS A 597 -20.89 5.58 29.82
CA CYS A 597 -20.14 6.81 30.04
C CYS A 597 -21.00 8.05 29.82
N ARG A 598 -20.63 9.13 30.51
CA ARG A 598 -21.24 10.45 30.38
C ARG A 598 -20.25 11.40 29.71
N VAL A 599 -20.71 12.20 28.74
CA VAL A 599 -19.91 13.26 28.11
C VAL A 599 -19.64 14.36 29.15
N LYS A 600 -18.38 14.55 29.52
CA LYS A 600 -17.93 15.57 30.48
C LYS A 600 -17.60 16.88 29.78
N ASN A 601 -16.87 16.81 28.67
CA ASN A 601 -16.60 17.95 27.81
C ASN A 601 -16.56 17.51 26.34
N TYR A 602 -16.92 18.42 25.45
CA TYR A 602 -16.79 18.27 24.01
C TYR A 602 -16.25 19.58 23.44
N ASP A 603 -15.27 19.45 22.55
CA ASP A 603 -14.60 20.53 21.84
C ASP A 603 -14.92 20.33 20.35
N GLU A 604 -15.73 21.23 19.80
CA GLU A 604 -16.26 21.18 18.43
C GLU A 604 -15.17 21.46 17.39
N GLU A 605 -14.26 22.42 17.65
CA GLU A 605 -13.16 22.76 16.74
C GLU A 605 -12.20 21.58 16.56
N THR A 606 -11.82 20.91 17.66
CA THR A 606 -10.85 19.81 17.59
C THR A 606 -11.47 18.42 17.57
N ASN A 607 -12.81 18.33 17.56
CA ASN A 607 -13.60 17.10 17.64
C ASN A 607 -13.20 16.17 18.79
N LYS A 608 -12.74 16.73 19.93
CA LYS A 608 -12.27 15.97 21.09
C LYS A 608 -13.38 15.80 22.12
N ILE A 609 -13.66 14.55 22.45
CA ILE A 609 -14.70 14.18 23.41
C ILE A 609 -14.03 13.64 24.67
N VAL A 610 -14.35 14.24 25.83
CA VAL A 610 -13.89 13.79 27.15
C VAL A 610 -15.06 13.17 27.90
N LEU A 611 -14.88 11.94 28.36
CA LEU A 611 -15.90 11.09 28.97
C LEU A 611 -15.61 10.83 30.45
N SER A 612 -16.63 10.38 31.20
CA SER A 612 -16.50 9.85 32.56
C SER A 612 -17.37 8.60 32.76
N PHE A 613 -16.92 7.64 33.58
CA PHE A 613 -17.69 6.45 33.98
C PHE A 613 -18.42 6.65 35.33
N ARG A 614 -18.26 7.82 35.98
CA ARG A 614 -18.88 8.12 37.28
C ARG A 614 -20.36 8.48 37.15
N LYS A 615 -21.17 8.08 38.13
CA LYS A 615 -22.63 8.21 38.06
C LYS A 615 -23.17 9.57 38.52
N GLY A 616 -22.44 10.33 39.36
CA GLY A 616 -22.90 11.62 39.89
C GLY A 616 -21.86 12.75 39.84
N PRO A 617 -22.29 14.03 39.89
CA PRO A 617 -21.42 15.14 40.26
C PRO A 617 -20.99 15.00 41.73
N ARG A 618 -19.81 15.53 42.09
CA ARG A 618 -19.29 15.43 43.47
C ARG A 618 -20.10 16.33 44.40
N PRO A 619 -20.58 15.85 45.56
CA PRO A 619 -21.17 16.70 46.59
C PRO A 619 -20.06 17.48 47.34
N LYS A 620 -19.49 18.50 46.69
CA LYS A 620 -18.66 19.57 47.31
C LYS A 620 -18.36 20.72 46.35
N ASP A 621 -19.40 21.28 45.71
CA ASP A 621 -19.33 22.61 45.06
C ASP A 621 -19.32 23.74 46.10
N ARG A 622 -18.39 23.68 47.06
CA ARG A 622 -18.07 24.74 48.01
C ARG A 622 -16.62 25.15 47.84
N LYS A 623 -16.41 26.15 46.99
CA LYS A 623 -15.26 27.08 46.97
C LYS A 623 -13.89 26.43 47.22
N LEU A 624 -13.46 25.53 46.33
CA LEU A 624 -12.07 25.54 45.93
C LEU A 624 -12.01 26.36 44.65
N LYS A 625 -11.39 27.54 44.75
CA LYS A 625 -11.22 28.48 43.64
C LYS A 625 -10.65 27.76 42.42
N GLU A 626 -10.98 28.25 41.24
CA GLU A 626 -10.15 28.08 40.06
C GLU A 626 -8.72 28.46 40.47
N LYS A 627 -7.83 27.46 40.59
CA LYS A 627 -6.40 27.71 40.71
C LYS A 627 -5.88 27.94 39.31
N ASP A 628 -5.92 29.21 38.93
CA ASP A 628 -4.87 29.89 38.18
C ASP A 628 -4.21 29.01 37.11
N THR A 629 -4.74 29.09 35.89
CA THR A 629 -3.99 28.81 34.66
C THR A 629 -3.07 29.98 34.26
N SER A 630 -2.61 30.77 35.23
CA SER A 630 -1.34 31.49 35.13
C SER A 630 -0.22 30.58 35.63
N VAL A 631 0.90 30.55 34.90
CA VAL A 631 2.15 30.07 35.48
C VAL A 631 2.45 30.98 36.67
N PRO A 632 2.77 30.47 37.87
CA PRO A 632 3.13 31.35 38.97
C PRO A 632 4.41 32.10 38.63
N ASP A 633 4.48 33.40 38.95
CA ASP A 633 5.62 34.26 38.58
C ASP A 633 6.97 33.72 39.11
N ASP A 634 6.95 32.87 40.15
CA ASP A 634 8.13 32.20 40.72
C ASP A 634 8.71 31.04 39.86
N PHE A 635 8.02 30.60 38.79
CA PHE A 635 8.32 29.37 38.03
C PHE A 635 8.97 29.61 36.66
N GLU A 636 10.17 30.19 36.68
CA GLU A 636 11.05 30.30 35.52
C GLU A 636 11.54 28.92 35.08
N ALA A 637 11.55 28.67 33.77
CA ALA A 637 12.17 27.48 33.19
C ALA A 637 13.70 27.64 33.21
N GLY A 638 14.42 26.56 33.49
CA GLY A 638 15.87 26.65 33.70
C GLY A 638 16.30 27.04 35.12
N LYS A 639 15.40 27.09 36.12
CA LYS A 639 15.80 27.23 37.52
C LYS A 639 16.11 25.86 38.14
N ILE A 640 17.19 25.74 38.92
CA ILE A 640 17.50 24.54 39.73
C ILE A 640 16.80 24.67 41.08
N VAL A 641 16.09 23.63 41.49
CA VAL A 641 15.32 23.57 42.73
C VAL A 641 15.44 22.21 43.42
N GLU A 642 15.28 22.21 44.73
CA GLU A 642 15.08 21.00 45.52
C GLU A 642 13.63 20.50 45.38
N CYS A 643 13.44 19.18 45.26
CA CYS A 643 12.13 18.54 45.17
C CYS A 643 12.02 17.33 46.11
N LYS A 644 10.95 17.25 46.91
CA LYS A 644 10.63 16.06 47.72
C LYS A 644 9.72 15.10 46.95
N VAL A 645 10.05 13.80 46.93
CA VAL A 645 9.24 12.76 46.29
C VAL A 645 7.93 12.56 47.06
N LYS A 646 6.79 12.74 46.38
CA LYS A 646 5.45 12.55 46.95
C LYS A 646 4.82 11.22 46.57
N SER A 647 4.89 10.82 45.30
CA SER A 647 4.43 9.48 44.89
C SER A 647 5.02 9.00 43.57
N LYS A 648 5.19 7.68 43.43
CA LYS A 648 5.74 6.99 42.25
C LYS A 648 4.63 6.19 41.54
N LYS A 649 4.40 6.41 40.24
CA LYS A 649 3.35 5.73 39.45
C LYS A 649 3.84 5.36 38.04
N GLN A 650 4.03 4.06 37.79
CA GLN A 650 4.41 3.46 36.50
C GLN A 650 5.76 3.96 35.94
N GLU A 651 5.79 5.18 35.37
CA GLU A 651 6.97 5.89 34.84
C GLU A 651 6.94 7.40 35.14
N LEU A 652 6.02 7.83 36.02
CA LEU A 652 5.83 9.21 36.43
C LEU A 652 5.94 9.31 37.95
N MET A 653 6.83 10.17 38.42
CA MET A 653 6.99 10.54 39.81
C MET A 653 6.39 11.93 40.02
N ILE A 654 5.51 12.05 41.02
CA ILE A 654 5.01 13.34 41.51
C ILE A 654 5.97 13.78 42.61
N VAL A 655 6.57 14.94 42.44
CA VAL A 655 7.49 15.56 43.40
C VAL A 655 6.95 16.93 43.78
N SER A 656 7.17 17.40 44.99
CA SER A 656 6.85 18.78 45.39
C SER A 656 8.12 19.59 45.52
N VAL A 657 8.18 20.74 44.84
CA VAL A 657 9.28 21.69 44.93
C VAL A 657 9.33 22.27 46.34
N THR A 658 10.43 22.08 47.08
CA THR A 658 10.50 22.41 48.52
C THR A 658 10.30 23.90 48.78
N SER A 659 10.84 24.77 47.92
CA SER A 659 10.75 26.23 48.06
C SER A 659 9.36 26.82 47.84
N THR A 660 8.44 26.11 47.17
CA THR A 660 7.11 26.65 46.81
C THR A 660 5.94 25.74 47.21
N GLY A 661 6.22 24.51 47.64
CA GLY A 661 5.22 23.50 48.00
C GLY A 661 4.36 22.97 46.84
N LYS A 662 4.61 23.43 45.59
CA LYS A 662 3.81 23.08 44.41
C LYS A 662 4.23 21.74 43.81
N ASP A 663 3.25 21.01 43.28
CA ASP A 663 3.45 19.69 42.70
C ASP A 663 3.96 19.79 41.26
N ALA A 664 5.04 19.08 40.99
CA ALA A 664 5.71 18.94 39.71
C ALA A 664 5.80 17.47 39.28
N ILE A 665 6.08 17.27 37.99
CA ILE A 665 6.14 15.97 37.34
C ILE A 665 7.58 15.67 36.92
N LEU A 666 8.14 14.60 37.46
CA LEU A 666 9.43 14.03 37.06
C LEU A 666 9.16 12.67 36.37
N TYR A 667 9.51 12.54 35.10
CA TYR A 667 9.36 11.26 34.39
C TYR A 667 10.59 10.36 34.62
N LYS A 668 10.41 9.04 34.54
CA LYS A 668 11.50 8.05 34.65
C LYS A 668 12.69 8.39 33.74
N ALA A 669 12.43 8.64 32.46
CA ALA A 669 13.48 9.00 31.49
C ALA A 669 14.12 10.38 31.72
N HIS A 670 13.62 11.19 32.66
CA HIS A 670 14.19 12.47 33.08
C HIS A 670 15.07 12.36 34.34
N LEU A 671 15.30 11.15 34.87
CA LEU A 671 16.15 10.91 36.04
C LEU A 671 17.64 11.05 35.75
N ALA A 672 18.13 10.49 34.63
CA ALA A 672 19.53 10.54 34.21
C ALA A 672 19.63 10.70 32.68
N ASP A 673 20.85 10.92 32.16
CA ASP A 673 21.10 11.00 30.72
C ASP A 673 21.11 9.64 30.02
N PHE A 674 21.35 8.56 30.77
CA PHE A 674 21.47 7.19 30.27
C PHE A 674 20.37 6.30 30.88
N ASP A 675 19.75 5.46 30.07
CA ASP A 675 18.57 4.67 30.45
C ASP A 675 18.87 3.64 31.55
N ASP A 676 20.06 3.02 31.52
CA ASP A 676 20.53 2.07 32.54
C ASP A 676 20.63 2.71 33.94
N LEU A 677 20.97 3.99 34.00
CA LEU A 677 21.02 4.76 35.25
C LEU A 677 19.64 5.30 35.66
N CYS A 678 18.74 5.53 34.70
CA CYS A 678 17.34 5.86 34.99
C CYS A 678 16.62 4.68 35.66
N ASP A 679 16.89 3.44 35.25
CA ASP A 679 16.35 2.23 35.89
C ASP A 679 16.80 2.11 37.35
N VAL A 680 18.10 2.33 37.63
CA VAL A 680 18.67 2.30 38.98
C VAL A 680 18.04 3.36 39.89
N LEU A 681 17.97 4.62 39.45
CA LEU A 681 17.31 5.68 40.22
C LEU A 681 15.82 5.42 40.42
N TRP A 682 15.14 4.90 39.39
CA TRP A 682 13.71 4.62 39.47
C TRP A 682 13.42 3.57 40.54
N GLU A 683 14.14 2.46 40.58
CA GLU A 683 13.94 1.41 41.59
C GLU A 683 14.39 1.82 43.00
N GLY A 684 15.46 2.62 43.11
CA GLY A 684 15.98 3.04 44.42
C GLY A 684 15.21 4.15 45.13
N LEU A 685 14.51 5.04 44.40
CA LEU A 685 13.78 6.18 44.98
C LEU A 685 12.39 5.80 45.55
N GLN A 686 12.08 6.32 46.74
CA GLN A 686 10.84 6.07 47.47
C GLN A 686 10.09 7.36 47.86
N GLU A 687 8.85 7.21 48.34
CA GLU A 687 8.03 8.32 48.81
C GLU A 687 8.64 8.92 50.09
N GLY A 688 8.95 10.22 50.06
CA GLY A 688 9.61 10.93 51.16
C GLY A 688 11.07 11.32 50.90
N ASP A 689 11.75 10.70 49.92
CA ASP A 689 13.13 11.06 49.56
C ASP A 689 13.24 12.51 49.03
N ILE A 690 14.40 13.13 49.22
CA ILE A 690 14.68 14.51 48.79
C ILE A 690 15.65 14.49 47.59
N LEU A 691 15.32 15.26 46.56
CA LEU A 691 16.09 15.42 45.34
C LEU A 691 16.66 16.83 45.31
N GLU A 692 17.93 16.98 45.67
CA GLU A 692 18.58 18.29 45.87
C GLU A 692 18.69 19.15 44.60
N ARG A 693 18.94 18.51 43.45
CA ARG A 693 19.25 19.20 42.18
C ARG A 693 18.31 18.74 41.08
N VAL A 694 17.27 19.53 40.83
CA VAL A 694 16.30 19.28 39.76
C VAL A 694 16.03 20.56 38.98
N VAL A 695 16.16 20.54 37.64
CA VAL A 695 15.87 21.72 36.80
C VAL A 695 14.39 21.78 36.40
N HIS A 696 13.81 22.97 36.41
CA HIS A 696 12.54 23.28 35.76
C HIS A 696 12.66 23.14 34.24
N PHE A 697 12.29 21.96 33.71
CA PHE A 697 12.38 21.67 32.28
C PHE A 697 11.30 22.39 31.45
N LYS A 698 10.07 22.49 31.99
CA LYS A 698 8.94 23.16 31.32
C LYS A 698 7.83 23.56 32.29
N CYS A 699 7.27 24.78 32.16
CA CYS A 699 6.24 25.31 33.07
C CYS A 699 4.83 25.55 32.46
N THR A 700 4.62 25.53 31.12
CA THR A 700 3.43 26.14 30.46
C THR A 700 2.03 25.77 30.99
N ASN A 701 1.75 24.50 31.31
CA ASN A 701 0.42 24.03 31.80
C ASN A 701 0.54 22.98 32.92
N LYS A 702 1.73 22.45 33.11
CA LYS A 702 2.13 21.45 34.10
C LYS A 702 3.61 21.67 34.31
N ILE A 703 4.04 21.79 35.56
CA ILE A 703 5.46 21.89 35.90
C ILE A 703 6.08 20.51 35.66
N ILE A 704 6.98 20.43 34.67
CA ILE A 704 7.80 19.26 34.38
C ILE A 704 9.22 19.60 34.80
N VAL A 705 9.81 18.73 35.61
CA VAL A 705 11.18 18.87 36.12
C VAL A 705 12.06 17.71 35.65
N SER A 706 13.37 17.92 35.69
CA SER A 706 14.36 16.97 35.17
C SER A 706 15.60 16.92 36.04
N MET A 707 16.15 15.72 36.26
CA MET A 707 17.42 15.49 36.98
C MET A 707 18.60 15.22 36.04
N LYS A 708 18.36 15.01 34.74
CA LYS A 708 19.38 14.86 33.68
C LYS A 708 20.59 15.82 33.87
N PRO A 709 21.80 15.30 34.17
CA PRO A 709 22.99 16.11 34.37
C PRO A 709 23.37 17.00 33.19
N SER A 710 23.12 16.59 31.95
CA SER A 710 23.33 17.44 30.77
C SER A 710 22.50 18.73 30.79
N LEU A 711 21.29 18.69 31.33
CA LEU A 711 20.40 19.86 31.46
C LEU A 711 20.73 20.70 32.70
N LEU A 712 21.15 20.08 33.80
CA LEU A 712 21.68 20.78 34.98
C LEU A 712 22.96 21.56 34.61
N LYS A 713 23.91 20.93 33.90
CA LYS A 713 25.11 21.60 33.40
C LYS A 713 24.80 22.70 32.39
N GLN A 714 23.83 22.53 31.50
CA GLN A 714 23.39 23.61 30.60
C GLN A 714 22.90 24.83 31.41
N THR A 715 22.17 24.55 32.48
CA THR A 715 21.60 25.55 33.38
C THR A 715 22.68 26.29 34.18
N GLU A 716 23.65 25.56 34.73
CA GLU A 716 24.79 26.12 35.48
C GLU A 716 25.74 26.99 34.64
N ASN A 717 25.63 26.94 33.31
CA ASN A 717 26.40 27.78 32.38
C ASN A 717 25.56 28.93 31.78
N ASP A 718 24.33 29.17 32.27
CA ASP A 718 23.38 30.19 31.78
C ASP A 718 23.01 30.10 30.29
N ILE A 719 23.21 28.94 29.63
CA ILE A 719 22.91 28.75 28.19
C ILE A 719 21.50 28.17 28.00
N ILE A 720 20.47 28.89 28.45
CA ILE A 720 19.07 28.40 28.45
C ILE A 720 18.20 29.27 27.53
N PRO A 721 17.85 28.80 26.32
CA PRO A 721 16.82 29.46 25.52
C PRO A 721 15.45 29.13 26.10
N THR A 722 14.94 30.02 26.93
CA THR A 722 13.59 29.97 27.49
C THR A 722 12.55 30.32 26.43
N ASP A 723 12.87 31.26 25.54
CA ASP A 723 12.02 31.74 24.46
C ASP A 723 12.62 31.53 23.05
N PHE A 724 11.75 31.53 22.03
CA PHE A 724 12.18 31.28 20.63
C PHE A 724 13.16 32.35 20.12
N THR A 725 13.07 33.59 20.62
CA THR A 725 13.95 34.71 20.26
C THR A 725 15.40 34.53 20.70
N GLU A 726 15.65 33.65 21.68
CA GLU A 726 16.99 33.35 22.21
C GLU A 726 17.70 32.25 21.38
N LEU A 727 16.97 31.59 20.46
CA LEU A 727 17.54 30.58 19.57
C LEU A 727 18.29 31.22 18.40
N SER A 728 19.60 31.01 18.37
CA SER A 728 20.44 31.38 17.23
C SER A 728 20.70 30.18 16.30
N LYS A 729 20.90 30.47 15.02
CA LYS A 729 21.39 29.48 14.06
C LYS A 729 22.79 29.02 14.49
N ASP A 730 23.07 27.73 14.29
CA ASP A 730 24.32 27.06 14.67
C ASP A 730 24.57 26.87 16.19
N MET A 731 23.65 27.29 17.05
CA MET A 731 23.64 26.97 18.48
C MET A 731 23.58 25.45 18.71
N ILE A 732 24.35 24.93 19.67
CA ILE A 732 24.45 23.51 20.01
C ILE A 732 23.95 23.32 21.43
N LEU A 733 22.90 22.51 21.62
CA LEU A 733 22.20 22.36 22.88
C LEU A 733 21.89 20.89 23.20
N PRO A 734 21.90 20.48 24.48
CA PRO A 734 21.29 19.22 24.88
C PRO A 734 19.77 19.31 24.73
N ALA A 735 19.15 18.21 24.34
CA ALA A 735 17.73 18.10 24.07
C ALA A 735 17.21 16.71 24.48
N VAL A 736 15.91 16.62 24.74
CA VAL A 736 15.24 15.35 25.06
C VAL A 736 14.38 14.91 23.89
N VAL A 737 14.55 13.66 23.44
CA VAL A 737 13.73 13.07 22.38
C VAL A 737 12.28 12.95 22.87
N LYS A 738 11.34 13.48 22.08
CA LYS A 738 9.91 13.52 22.44
C LYS A 738 9.05 12.55 21.64
N ASN A 739 9.34 12.38 20.34
CA ASN A 739 8.63 11.44 19.47
C ASN A 739 9.47 11.13 18.23
N ILE A 740 9.29 9.94 17.64
CA ILE A 740 10.04 9.48 16.47
C ILE A 740 9.02 9.05 15.40
N VAL A 741 9.00 9.77 14.26
CA VAL A 741 8.09 9.54 13.13
C VAL A 741 8.88 9.27 11.85
N GLU A 742 8.23 8.71 10.82
CA GLU A 742 8.91 8.26 9.59
C GLU A 742 9.76 9.33 8.89
N TYR A 743 9.39 10.60 9.02
CA TYR A 743 10.08 11.75 8.42
C TYR A 743 11.07 12.48 9.35
N GLY A 744 11.10 12.18 10.66
CA GLY A 744 12.05 12.81 11.58
C GLY A 744 11.84 12.54 13.08
N ILE A 745 12.77 13.04 13.88
CA ILE A 745 12.77 12.96 15.35
C ILE A 745 12.34 14.32 15.91
N PHE A 746 11.23 14.36 16.65
CA PHE A 746 10.84 15.54 17.43
C PHE A 746 11.58 15.55 18.76
N PHE A 747 12.20 16.68 19.08
CA PHE A 747 12.91 16.90 20.34
C PHE A 747 12.34 18.09 21.10
N THR A 748 12.73 18.25 22.37
CA THR A 748 12.33 19.38 23.21
C THR A 748 13.55 19.88 23.98
N LEU A 749 13.75 21.20 23.95
CA LEU A 749 14.77 21.91 24.73
C LEU A 749 14.20 22.29 26.10
N THR A 750 15.08 22.63 27.04
CA THR A 750 14.77 23.38 28.27
C THR A 750 13.94 24.63 27.90
N GLY A 751 12.92 24.97 28.68
CA GLY A 751 11.89 25.97 28.30
C GLY A 751 10.67 25.35 27.59
N GLY A 752 10.82 24.16 27.00
CA GLY A 752 9.72 23.44 26.33
C GLY A 752 9.54 23.76 24.84
N LEU A 753 10.48 24.52 24.26
CA LEU A 753 10.64 24.77 22.83
C LEU A 753 10.82 23.44 22.07
N ARG A 754 10.18 23.29 20.90
CA ARG A 754 10.16 22.02 20.15
C ARG A 754 10.75 22.18 18.76
N GLY A 755 11.72 21.34 18.43
CA GLY A 755 12.30 21.26 17.10
C GLY A 755 12.11 19.88 16.45
N LEU A 756 12.40 19.83 15.16
CA LEU A 756 12.40 18.60 14.35
C LEU A 756 13.80 18.32 13.79
N ILE A 757 14.26 17.07 13.90
CA ILE A 757 15.47 16.58 13.21
C ILE A 757 15.00 15.71 12.02
N PRO A 758 15.14 16.16 10.77
CA PRO A 758 14.81 15.36 9.60
C PRO A 758 15.69 14.11 9.53
N MET A 759 15.15 12.97 9.06
CA MET A 759 15.89 11.69 9.03
C MET A 759 17.24 11.75 8.29
N LYS A 760 17.38 12.63 7.29
CA LYS A 760 18.63 12.88 6.55
C LYS A 760 19.78 13.42 7.43
N VAL A 761 19.47 14.02 8.57
CA VAL A 761 20.43 14.63 9.52
C VAL A 761 20.31 14.06 10.95
N ALA A 762 19.63 12.91 11.09
CA ALA A 762 19.57 12.16 12.34
C ALA A 762 20.86 11.37 12.60
N SER A 763 21.55 10.87 11.57
CA SER A 763 22.78 10.08 11.72
C SER A 763 23.77 10.29 10.57
N ASP A 764 25.08 10.19 10.87
CA ASP A 764 26.12 10.41 9.86
C ASP A 764 26.08 9.39 8.70
N ASN A 765 25.58 8.18 8.98
CA ASN A 765 25.11 7.24 7.97
C ASN A 765 23.58 7.32 7.88
N TYR A 766 23.00 7.38 6.68
CA TYR A 766 21.54 7.29 6.55
C TYR A 766 21.04 5.90 6.99
N LEU A 767 20.20 5.87 8.03
CA LEU A 767 19.53 4.69 8.55
C LEU A 767 18.01 4.81 8.29
N PRO A 768 17.31 3.72 7.96
CA PRO A 768 15.86 3.73 7.84
C PRO A 768 15.16 3.91 9.21
N TYR A 769 13.90 4.33 9.19
CA TYR A 769 13.07 4.54 10.39
C TYR A 769 13.06 3.32 11.33
N GLU A 770 12.89 2.12 10.78
CA GLU A 770 12.89 0.85 11.53
C GLU A 770 14.22 0.56 12.23
N GLU A 771 15.34 1.08 11.75
CA GLU A 771 16.65 0.93 12.42
C GLU A 771 16.82 2.01 13.49
N ILE A 772 16.52 3.27 13.20
CA ILE A 772 16.65 4.38 14.16
C ILE A 772 15.78 4.16 15.41
N THR A 773 14.58 3.60 15.25
CA THR A 773 13.67 3.27 16.39
C THR A 773 14.18 2.13 17.29
N ASN A 774 15.18 1.36 16.88
CA ASN A 774 15.82 0.34 17.74
C ASN A 774 16.93 0.93 18.63
N TYR A 775 17.47 2.10 18.28
CA TYR A 775 18.64 2.69 18.93
C TYR A 775 18.35 4.04 19.60
N ILE A 776 17.25 4.70 19.23
CA ILE A 776 16.79 5.94 19.85
C ILE A 776 15.42 5.74 20.50
N HIS A 777 15.30 6.18 21.75
CA HIS A 777 14.10 6.04 22.57
C HIS A 777 13.53 7.40 22.98
N VAL A 778 12.22 7.42 23.26
CA VAL A 778 11.55 8.64 23.76
C VAL A 778 11.99 8.89 25.20
N GLY A 779 12.47 10.10 25.49
CA GLY A 779 13.06 10.49 26.77
C GLY A 779 14.60 10.47 26.78
N GLN A 780 15.23 9.91 25.76
CA GLN A 780 16.70 9.89 25.64
C GLN A 780 17.28 11.30 25.51
N SER A 781 18.44 11.53 26.15
CA SER A 781 19.24 12.74 25.98
C SER A 781 20.03 12.68 24.66
N ILE A 782 19.96 13.75 23.87
CA ILE A 782 20.71 13.94 22.63
C ILE A 782 21.31 15.35 22.59
N VAL A 783 22.32 15.59 21.76
CA VAL A 783 22.85 16.93 21.48
C VAL A 783 22.43 17.34 20.07
N VAL A 784 21.90 18.55 19.90
CA VAL A 784 21.35 19.03 18.64
C VAL A 784 21.94 20.38 18.27
N ARG A 785 22.37 20.53 17.01
CA ARG A 785 22.69 21.83 16.42
C ARG A 785 21.49 22.39 15.67
N ILE A 786 21.12 23.63 15.95
CA ILE A 786 20.05 24.34 15.23
C ILE A 786 20.56 24.72 13.85
N THR A 787 19.89 24.27 12.79
CA THR A 787 20.31 24.52 11.39
C THR A 787 19.44 25.56 10.69
N HIS A 788 18.14 25.57 10.98
CA HIS A 788 17.18 26.53 10.44
C HIS A 788 16.18 26.96 11.51
N LEU A 789 15.76 28.23 11.44
CA LEU A 789 14.75 28.86 12.28
C LEU A 789 13.71 29.48 11.35
N ASP A 790 12.43 29.20 11.60
CA ASP A 790 11.27 29.80 10.92
C ASP A 790 10.54 30.66 11.97
N PRO A 791 10.77 31.99 12.00
CA PRO A 791 10.21 32.87 13.02
C PRO A 791 8.69 33.03 12.89
N ASP A 792 8.17 33.06 11.66
CA ASP A 792 6.74 33.25 11.38
C ASP A 792 5.91 32.08 11.93
N LYS A 793 6.43 30.85 11.79
CA LYS A 793 5.77 29.64 12.31
C LYS A 793 6.20 29.27 13.73
N ARG A 794 7.16 29.99 14.33
CA ARG A 794 7.83 29.64 15.60
C ARG A 794 8.32 28.18 15.63
N THR A 795 8.90 27.71 14.52
CA THR A 795 9.46 26.35 14.41
C THR A 795 10.94 26.38 14.08
N PHE A 796 11.66 25.33 14.45
CA PHE A 796 13.10 25.23 14.16
C PHE A 796 13.51 23.79 13.86
N VAL A 797 14.53 23.68 13.02
CA VAL A 797 15.07 22.43 12.50
C VAL A 797 16.43 22.18 13.11
N GLY A 798 16.62 20.98 13.63
CA GLY A 798 17.85 20.51 14.24
C GLY A 798 18.60 19.50 13.36
N SER A 799 19.89 19.36 13.63
CA SER A 799 20.75 18.31 13.11
C SER A 799 21.42 17.59 14.28
N MET A 800 21.46 16.27 14.23
CA MET A 800 22.08 15.41 15.26
C MET A 800 23.44 14.82 14.81
N LEU A 801 23.84 15.07 13.55
CA LEU A 801 25.11 14.66 12.95
C LEU A 801 26.33 14.98 13.84
N THR A 802 27.23 14.00 14.02
CA THR A 802 28.40 14.10 14.92
C THR A 802 29.34 15.25 14.54
N ARG A 803 29.49 15.50 13.24
CA ARG A 803 30.28 16.61 12.68
C ARG A 803 29.67 17.99 12.93
N HIS A 804 28.36 18.07 13.14
CA HIS A 804 27.64 19.33 13.36
C HIS A 804 27.59 19.66 14.86
N CYS A 805 27.29 18.66 15.70
CA CYS A 805 27.10 18.82 17.15
C CYS A 805 28.41 18.82 17.95
N PHE A 806 29.49 18.25 17.39
CA PHE A 806 30.79 18.15 18.08
C PHE A 806 31.92 18.67 17.17
N PRO A 807 32.00 19.98 16.93
CA PRO A 807 33.09 20.57 16.12
C PRO A 807 34.44 20.47 16.84
N ARG A 808 35.46 19.97 16.12
CA ARG A 808 36.91 20.08 16.42
C ARG A 808 37.48 19.55 17.76
N SER A 809 36.74 18.84 18.62
CA SER A 809 37.39 18.06 19.70
C SER A 809 37.85 16.67 19.23
N SER A 810 39.03 16.24 19.68
CA SER A 810 39.59 14.89 19.50
C SER A 810 38.88 13.86 20.37
N ASP A 811 38.51 14.24 21.59
CA ASP A 811 38.30 13.28 22.69
C ASP A 811 36.83 13.08 23.07
N LYS A 812 35.96 13.10 22.05
CA LYS A 812 34.50 12.99 22.18
C LYS A 812 34.04 11.77 23.00
N ALA A 813 34.75 10.65 22.84
CA ALA A 813 34.47 9.41 23.56
C ALA A 813 34.84 9.50 25.05
N ALA A 814 35.94 10.19 25.40
CA ALA A 814 36.30 10.43 26.78
C ALA A 814 35.34 11.42 27.47
N ILE A 815 34.88 12.45 26.75
CA ILE A 815 33.84 13.37 27.23
C ILE A 815 32.55 12.60 27.54
N LEU A 816 32.14 11.66 26.68
CA LEU A 816 30.99 10.79 26.92
C LEU A 816 31.20 9.88 28.15
N MET A 817 32.39 9.27 28.28
CA MET A 817 32.71 8.40 29.41
C MET A 817 32.71 9.17 30.74
N LYS A 818 33.27 10.39 30.76
CA LYS A 818 33.22 11.29 31.92
C LYS A 818 31.78 11.63 32.28
N LEU A 819 30.94 11.99 31.30
CA LEU A 819 29.51 12.25 31.54
C LEU A 819 28.78 11.03 32.13
N TYR A 820 29.13 9.81 31.71
CA TYR A 820 28.57 8.58 32.27
C TYR A 820 29.01 8.35 33.72
N LEU A 821 30.30 8.55 34.05
CA LEU A 821 30.80 8.43 35.42
C LEU A 821 30.19 9.49 36.36
N GLU A 822 30.05 10.74 35.89
CA GLU A 822 29.35 11.82 36.60
C GLU A 822 27.87 11.46 36.88
N ASN A 823 27.16 10.92 35.88
CA ASN A 823 25.78 10.42 36.06
C ASN A 823 25.74 9.28 37.08
N LYS A 824 26.69 8.32 37.03
CA LYS A 824 26.78 7.19 37.95
C LYS A 824 27.06 7.64 39.39
N GLU A 825 27.95 8.62 39.58
CA GLU A 825 28.22 9.22 40.89
C GLU A 825 26.98 9.91 41.46
N MET A 826 26.30 10.73 40.65
CA MET A 826 25.03 11.38 41.03
C MET A 826 24.00 10.34 41.50
N VAL A 827 23.82 9.26 40.75
CA VAL A 827 22.92 8.15 41.10
C VAL A 827 23.30 7.56 42.46
N THR A 828 24.58 7.27 42.69
CA THR A 828 25.02 6.70 43.98
C THR A 828 24.83 7.66 45.15
N ASN A 829 25.06 8.96 44.97
CA ASN A 829 24.90 9.96 46.03
C ASN A 829 23.42 10.13 46.39
N VAL A 830 22.53 10.29 45.40
CA VAL A 830 21.07 10.38 45.60
C VAL A 830 20.53 9.15 46.34
N LEU A 831 20.93 7.95 45.93
CA LEU A 831 20.46 6.72 46.58
C LEU A 831 21.10 6.46 47.95
N SER A 832 22.31 6.99 48.22
CA SER A 832 22.94 6.91 49.54
C SER A 832 22.27 7.80 50.58
N ALA A 833 21.65 8.90 50.15
CA ALA A 833 20.85 9.79 51.00
C ALA A 833 19.40 9.28 51.20
N GLY A 834 18.91 8.37 50.35
CA GLY A 834 17.56 7.81 50.39
C GLY A 834 17.37 6.75 51.47
N GLN A 835 16.15 6.68 52.04
CA GLN A 835 15.91 5.93 53.27
C GLN A 835 15.98 4.39 53.13
N SER A 836 15.76 3.84 51.93
CA SER A 836 15.63 2.38 51.74
C SER A 836 16.91 1.66 51.32
N MET A 837 17.82 2.32 50.60
CA MET A 837 19.02 1.68 50.03
C MET A 837 20.31 2.16 50.68
N GLY A 838 20.28 3.28 51.43
CA GLY A 838 21.48 3.91 52.01
C GLY A 838 22.36 2.94 52.82
N GLY A 839 21.77 2.12 53.71
CA GLY A 839 22.53 1.17 54.53
C GLY A 839 23.24 0.03 53.78
N LEU A 840 22.74 -0.33 52.58
CA LEU A 840 23.38 -1.32 51.71
C LEU A 840 24.38 -0.66 50.75
N LEU A 841 24.07 0.56 50.29
CA LEU A 841 24.97 1.39 49.48
C LEU A 841 26.21 1.84 50.24
N LEU A 842 26.10 2.17 51.53
CA LEU A 842 27.25 2.46 52.40
C LEU A 842 28.24 1.29 52.41
N LYS A 843 27.76 0.06 52.65
CA LYS A 843 28.56 -1.18 52.62
C LYS A 843 29.12 -1.53 51.23
N MET A 844 28.48 -1.06 50.15
CA MET A 844 28.98 -1.22 48.79
C MET A 844 30.00 -0.13 48.41
N LYS A 845 29.90 1.07 48.99
CA LYS A 845 30.85 2.19 48.78
C LYS A 845 32.21 1.92 49.43
N GLU A 846 32.24 1.09 50.47
CA GLU A 846 33.46 0.51 51.08
C GLU A 846 34.21 -0.47 50.16
N ILE A 847 33.61 -0.90 49.03
CA ILE A 847 34.17 -1.91 48.12
C ILE A 847 34.32 -1.31 46.71
N PRO A 848 35.42 -0.60 46.41
CA PRO A 848 35.64 -0.02 45.09
C PRO A 848 35.89 -1.10 44.02
N VAL A 849 35.62 -0.76 42.76
CA VAL A 849 35.97 -1.60 41.61
C VAL A 849 37.48 -1.78 41.55
N GLY A 850 37.94 -3.02 41.36
CA GLY A 850 39.36 -3.39 41.44
C GLY A 850 39.80 -3.92 42.82
N SER A 851 39.02 -3.74 43.89
CA SER A 851 39.36 -4.32 45.20
C SER A 851 39.32 -5.86 45.19
N VAL A 852 40.15 -6.49 46.02
CA VAL A 852 40.19 -7.95 46.21
C VAL A 852 39.33 -8.33 47.42
N VAL A 853 38.33 -9.17 47.20
CA VAL A 853 37.38 -9.60 48.24
C VAL A 853 37.34 -11.12 48.38
N THR A 854 36.94 -11.59 49.57
CA THR A 854 36.73 -13.02 49.85
C THR A 854 35.24 -13.33 49.84
N ALA A 855 34.83 -14.37 49.11
CA ALA A 855 33.45 -14.83 49.05
C ALA A 855 33.37 -16.36 49.26
N ILE A 856 32.26 -16.82 49.83
CA ILE A 856 31.98 -18.25 50.07
C ILE A 856 30.99 -18.71 49.01
N VAL A 857 31.31 -19.77 48.28
CA VAL A 857 30.47 -20.32 47.22
C VAL A 857 29.20 -20.91 47.82
N ASN A 858 28.05 -20.39 47.43
CA ASN A 858 26.73 -20.78 47.95
C ASN A 858 25.98 -21.68 46.95
N ASP A 859 26.01 -21.35 45.66
CA ASP A 859 25.27 -22.06 44.61
C ASP A 859 25.99 -21.98 43.25
N ILE A 860 25.83 -23.00 42.41
CA ILE A 860 26.49 -23.14 41.11
C ILE A 860 25.43 -23.36 40.02
N ASN A 861 25.17 -22.32 39.23
CA ASN A 861 24.13 -22.30 38.21
C ASN A 861 24.69 -22.34 36.79
N THR A 862 23.83 -22.63 35.81
CA THR A 862 24.22 -22.75 34.39
C THR A 862 24.83 -21.49 33.78
N ASP A 863 24.53 -20.31 34.34
CA ASP A 863 25.06 -19.02 33.87
C ASP A 863 26.19 -18.46 34.77
N GLY A 864 26.54 -19.12 35.88
CA GLY A 864 27.63 -18.71 36.78
C GLY A 864 27.47 -19.15 38.24
N VAL A 865 28.44 -18.78 39.08
CA VAL A 865 28.56 -19.16 40.49
C VAL A 865 28.10 -18.02 41.39
N SER A 866 27.22 -18.32 42.34
CA SER A 866 26.70 -17.36 43.33
C SER A 866 27.39 -17.57 44.67
N CYS A 867 27.91 -16.49 45.24
CA CYS A 867 28.68 -16.51 46.48
C CYS A 867 28.11 -15.51 47.50
N ASN A 868 28.32 -15.78 48.78
CA ASN A 868 28.01 -14.85 49.86
C ASN A 868 29.30 -14.26 50.43
N MET A 869 29.33 -12.95 50.66
CA MET A 869 30.48 -12.24 51.24
C MET A 869 30.37 -12.12 52.76
N SER A 870 31.50 -11.97 53.44
CA SER A 870 31.57 -11.88 54.90
C SER A 870 30.83 -10.68 55.51
N ASN A 871 30.57 -9.62 54.73
CA ASN A 871 29.80 -8.44 55.12
C ASN A 871 28.28 -8.58 54.87
N GLY A 872 27.82 -9.75 54.41
CA GLY A 872 26.42 -10.06 54.12
C GLY A 872 25.94 -9.66 52.72
N LEU A 873 26.84 -9.22 51.82
CA LEU A 873 26.51 -8.94 50.43
C LEU A 873 26.52 -10.21 49.56
N SER A 874 25.70 -10.22 48.51
CA SER A 874 25.74 -11.26 47.49
C SER A 874 26.78 -10.94 46.41
N ALA A 875 27.47 -11.96 45.92
CA ALA A 875 28.43 -11.87 44.83
C ALA A 875 28.13 -12.90 43.74
N PHE A 876 28.51 -12.59 42.51
CA PHE A 876 28.29 -13.46 41.36
C PHE A 876 29.53 -13.52 40.48
N ILE A 877 29.89 -14.71 40.03
CA ILE A 877 31.01 -14.95 39.13
C ILE A 877 30.45 -15.60 37.88
N ASN A 878 30.46 -14.87 36.76
CA ASN A 878 30.10 -15.42 35.46
C ASN A 878 31.03 -16.59 35.11
N ASN A 879 30.55 -17.61 34.39
CA ASN A 879 31.38 -18.74 33.94
C ASN A 879 32.64 -18.30 33.18
N ASP A 880 32.58 -17.21 32.40
CA ASP A 880 33.76 -16.65 31.75
C ASP A 880 34.80 -16.15 32.77
N MET A 881 34.37 -15.68 33.95
CA MET A 881 35.22 -15.13 35.01
C MET A 881 35.80 -16.17 36.00
N LEU A 882 35.51 -17.46 35.81
CA LEU A 882 36.07 -18.56 36.63
C LEU A 882 37.52 -18.93 36.24
N TYR A 883 37.89 -18.69 34.97
CA TYR A 883 39.18 -19.15 34.41
C TYR A 883 39.39 -20.66 34.63
N ASP A 884 40.58 -21.12 35.02
CA ASP A 884 40.88 -22.54 35.24
C ASP A 884 40.39 -23.06 36.62
N ILE A 885 39.76 -22.20 37.43
CA ILE A 885 39.24 -22.56 38.75
C ILE A 885 37.84 -23.15 38.63
N LYS A 886 37.63 -24.32 39.24
CA LYS A 886 36.32 -24.98 39.36
C LYS A 886 35.90 -24.96 40.84
N PRO A 887 35.21 -23.90 41.30
CA PRO A 887 34.76 -23.82 42.69
C PRO A 887 33.72 -24.90 43.00
N VAL A 888 33.74 -25.39 44.23
CA VAL A 888 32.76 -26.29 44.83
C VAL A 888 31.92 -25.52 45.86
N ILE A 889 30.68 -25.95 46.09
CA ILE A 889 29.80 -25.35 47.10
C ILE A 889 30.47 -25.46 48.48
N GLY A 890 30.62 -24.33 49.18
CA GLY A 890 31.35 -24.20 50.44
C GLY A 890 32.77 -23.65 50.32
N ASP A 891 33.37 -23.59 49.11
CA ASP A 891 34.72 -23.07 48.93
C ASP A 891 34.83 -21.58 49.28
N LYS A 892 35.95 -21.20 49.90
CA LYS A 892 36.36 -19.79 50.06
C LYS A 892 37.18 -19.37 48.85
N VAL A 893 36.60 -18.52 48.01
CA VAL A 893 37.26 -17.97 46.81
C VAL A 893 37.66 -16.52 47.01
N LEU A 894 38.79 -16.13 46.42
CA LEU A 894 39.31 -14.77 46.37
C LEU A 894 39.08 -14.21 44.97
N GLY A 895 38.37 -13.10 44.86
CA GLY A 895 38.06 -12.49 43.57
C GLY A 895 38.23 -10.97 43.56
N VAL A 896 38.49 -10.42 42.38
CA VAL A 896 38.58 -8.98 42.13
C VAL A 896 37.21 -8.45 41.70
N VAL A 897 36.81 -7.30 42.25
CA VAL A 897 35.53 -6.65 41.95
C VAL A 897 35.55 -6.01 40.55
N LEU A 898 34.63 -6.43 39.67
CA LEU A 898 34.50 -5.91 38.30
C LEU A 898 33.46 -4.80 38.19
N SER A 899 32.30 -5.01 38.82
CA SER A 899 31.20 -4.05 38.87
C SER A 899 30.22 -4.38 40.00
N ILE A 900 29.35 -3.42 40.30
CA ILE A 900 28.31 -3.54 41.32
C ILE A 900 26.98 -3.34 40.60
N ASP A 901 26.13 -4.38 40.59
CA ASP A 901 24.79 -4.34 40.03
C ASP A 901 23.81 -3.96 41.15
N LEU A 902 23.46 -2.67 41.18
CA LEU A 902 22.58 -2.08 42.19
C LEU A 902 21.13 -2.56 42.10
N ILE A 903 20.67 -3.01 40.93
CA ILE A 903 19.30 -3.51 40.73
C ILE A 903 19.20 -4.93 41.27
N LYS A 904 20.20 -5.78 41.03
CA LYS A 904 20.27 -7.15 41.55
C LYS A 904 20.89 -7.24 42.96
N GLN A 905 21.33 -6.12 43.53
CA GLN A 905 22.00 -6.03 44.85
C GLN A 905 23.18 -7.01 44.99
N ARG A 906 24.00 -7.11 43.95
CA ARG A 906 25.12 -8.07 43.87
C ARG A 906 26.39 -7.46 43.32
N ILE A 907 27.52 -8.05 43.69
CA ILE A 907 28.85 -7.67 43.19
C ILE A 907 29.33 -8.71 42.17
N ASP A 908 29.66 -8.29 40.95
CA ASP A 908 30.22 -9.18 39.93
C ASP A 908 31.74 -9.29 40.12
N LEU A 909 32.27 -10.52 40.26
CA LEU A 909 33.68 -10.81 40.61
C LEU A 909 34.42 -11.58 39.49
N SER A 910 35.75 -11.42 39.45
CA SER A 910 36.69 -12.25 38.66
C SER A 910 37.62 -13.06 39.54
N LEU A 911 37.84 -14.33 39.19
CA LEU A 911 38.81 -15.22 39.84
C LEU A 911 40.14 -15.35 39.09
N ASP A 912 40.48 -14.43 38.16
CA ASP A 912 41.80 -14.43 37.50
C ASP A 912 42.92 -14.30 38.54
N GLN A 913 43.63 -15.40 38.81
CA GLN A 913 44.72 -15.44 39.79
C GLN A 913 45.84 -14.46 39.48
N THR A 914 46.05 -14.10 38.20
CA THR A 914 47.07 -13.12 37.82
C THR A 914 46.70 -11.70 38.24
N ILE A 915 45.41 -11.34 38.18
CA ILE A 915 44.88 -10.04 38.62
C ILE A 915 44.75 -10.03 40.15
N VAL A 916 44.26 -11.12 40.76
CA VAL A 916 44.19 -11.27 42.22
C VAL A 916 45.58 -11.17 42.86
N ALA A 917 46.62 -11.77 42.25
CA ALA A 917 48.00 -11.66 42.74
C ALA A 917 48.58 -10.25 42.54
N ALA A 918 48.32 -9.61 41.39
CA ALA A 918 48.78 -8.25 41.14
C ALA A 918 48.17 -7.24 42.14
N MET A 919 46.84 -7.25 42.30
CA MET A 919 46.12 -6.35 43.20
C MET A 919 46.32 -6.64 44.70
N LYS A 920 46.92 -7.79 45.06
CA LYS A 920 47.36 -8.09 46.43
C LYS A 920 48.76 -7.59 46.76
N ASN A 921 49.60 -7.39 45.75
CA ASN A 921 51.02 -7.06 45.91
C ASN A 921 51.33 -5.58 45.60
N SER A 922 50.32 -4.77 45.24
CA SER A 922 50.49 -3.43 44.69
C SER A 922 50.24 -2.31 45.69
N GLU A 923 51.29 -1.52 45.96
CA GLU A 923 51.16 -0.09 46.30
C GLU A 923 50.59 0.62 45.05
N THR A 924 49.27 0.70 44.96
CA THR A 924 48.56 0.99 43.70
C THR A 924 48.64 2.47 43.29
N GLU A 925 48.83 3.37 44.25
CA GLU A 925 48.89 4.82 44.01
C GLU A 925 50.16 5.25 43.27
N ASP A 926 51.33 4.74 43.67
CA ASP A 926 52.62 5.08 43.07
C ASP A 926 52.76 4.58 41.62
N GLN A 927 52.10 3.47 41.28
CA GLN A 927 52.13 2.91 39.92
C GLN A 927 51.25 3.69 38.95
N ILE A 928 50.11 4.24 39.42
CA ILE A 928 49.23 5.07 38.59
C ILE A 928 49.89 6.42 38.28
N GLN A 929 50.65 6.99 39.21
CA GLN A 929 51.41 8.23 39.02
C GLN A 929 52.56 8.10 37.99
N GLN A 930 53.03 6.89 37.70
CA GLN A 930 54.08 6.63 36.69
C GLN A 930 53.55 6.42 35.26
N LEU A 931 52.22 6.48 35.04
CA LEU A 931 51.62 6.30 33.72
C LEU A 931 51.61 7.60 32.92
N ASN A 932 52.29 7.61 31.77
CA ASN A 932 52.19 8.72 30.83
C ASN A 932 50.83 8.71 30.11
N VAL A 933 50.17 9.86 30.07
CA VAL A 933 49.00 10.10 29.21
C VAL A 933 49.39 9.83 27.75
N ASP A 934 48.48 9.23 26.97
CA ASP A 934 48.68 8.76 25.59
C ASP A 934 49.64 7.55 25.36
N GLU A 935 50.23 6.93 26.41
CA GLU A 935 51.02 5.70 26.26
C GLU A 935 50.12 4.51 25.85
N ASN A 936 50.52 3.74 24.83
CA ASN A 936 49.80 2.53 24.38
C ASN A 936 50.09 1.36 25.32
N ILE A 937 49.10 0.92 26.10
CA ILE A 937 49.21 -0.15 27.08
C ILE A 937 48.34 -1.34 26.64
N PRO A 938 48.84 -2.59 26.69
CA PRO A 938 48.02 -3.77 26.45
C PRO A 938 47.04 -3.98 27.62
N ALA A 939 45.80 -4.36 27.32
CA ALA A 939 44.75 -4.58 28.31
C ALA A 939 43.83 -5.75 27.92
N GLU A 940 43.26 -6.46 28.90
CA GLU A 940 42.30 -7.53 28.69
C GLU A 940 40.88 -7.06 29.03
N VAL A 941 39.91 -7.32 28.14
CA VAL A 941 38.50 -7.00 28.37
C VAL A 941 37.87 -7.97 29.38
N LEU A 942 37.50 -7.47 30.55
CA LEU A 942 36.91 -8.27 31.63
C LEU A 942 35.38 -8.25 31.62
N GLN A 943 34.77 -7.12 31.27
CA GLN A 943 33.31 -6.98 31.21
C GLN A 943 32.88 -6.07 30.07
N VAL A 944 31.76 -6.43 29.42
CA VAL A 944 31.13 -5.64 28.34
C VAL A 944 29.79 -5.15 28.85
N ASN A 945 29.65 -3.84 29.04
CA ASN A 945 28.40 -3.16 29.38
C ASN A 945 27.94 -2.29 28.21
N PHE A 946 26.67 -1.83 28.22
CA PHE A 946 26.10 -1.09 27.08
C PHE A 946 26.83 0.21 26.74
N ASN A 947 27.34 0.92 27.76
CA ASN A 947 28.01 2.21 27.61
C ASN A 947 29.55 2.15 27.72
N TYR A 948 30.12 1.06 28.29
CA TYR A 948 31.57 0.91 28.49
C TYR A 948 32.03 -0.55 28.56
N TYR A 949 33.30 -0.79 28.24
CA TYR A 949 34.06 -1.99 28.60
C TYR A 949 34.84 -1.74 29.88
N MET A 950 34.88 -2.72 30.78
CA MET A 950 35.84 -2.78 31.87
C MET A 950 37.05 -3.60 31.41
N VAL A 951 38.25 -3.03 31.54
CA VAL A 951 39.49 -3.68 31.10
C VAL A 951 40.55 -3.67 32.22
N SER A 952 41.33 -4.74 32.34
CA SER A 952 42.54 -4.76 33.18
C SER A 952 43.75 -4.46 32.32
N LEU A 953 44.57 -3.51 32.75
CA LEU A 953 45.87 -3.22 32.16
C LEU A 953 46.84 -4.39 32.40
N ARG A 954 47.76 -4.59 31.46
CA ARG A 954 48.85 -5.58 31.50
C ARG A 954 50.19 -4.84 31.28
N GLY A 955 51.29 -5.32 31.86
CA GLY A 955 52.60 -4.66 31.79
C GLY A 955 52.87 -3.74 32.98
N LYS A 956 53.24 -2.47 32.74
CA LYS A 956 53.70 -1.52 33.78
C LYS A 956 52.71 -1.26 34.93
N ALA A 957 51.41 -1.41 34.69
CA ALA A 957 50.34 -1.28 35.68
C ALA A 957 49.47 -2.55 35.70
N LEU A 958 50.10 -3.71 35.85
CA LEU A 958 49.45 -5.02 35.81
C LEU A 958 48.29 -5.09 36.82
N GLY A 959 47.09 -5.42 36.35
CA GLY A 959 45.90 -5.58 37.20
C GLY A 959 45.05 -4.32 37.42
N SER A 960 45.57 -3.13 37.09
CA SER A 960 44.82 -1.88 37.22
C SER A 960 43.61 -1.84 36.28
N MET A 961 42.46 -1.35 36.79
CA MET A 961 41.19 -1.31 36.05
C MET A 961 41.00 0.01 35.28
N ALA A 962 40.48 -0.07 34.06
CA ALA A 962 40.13 1.09 33.25
C ALA A 962 38.77 0.95 32.53
N TYR A 963 38.07 2.07 32.39
CA TYR A 963 36.83 2.20 31.65
C TYR A 963 37.12 2.65 30.22
N VAL A 964 36.59 1.91 29.24
CA VAL A 964 36.69 2.23 27.81
C VAL A 964 35.28 2.44 27.25
N PRO A 965 34.92 3.61 26.69
CA PRO A 965 33.57 3.83 26.17
C PRO A 965 33.24 2.90 24.98
N THR A 966 31.97 2.50 24.85
CA THR A 966 31.47 1.73 23.69
C THR A 966 31.02 2.61 22.52
N LYS A 967 30.92 3.93 22.70
CA LYS A 967 30.36 4.90 21.74
C LYS A 967 31.24 6.14 21.66
N HIS A 968 31.31 6.78 20.49
CA HIS A 968 32.07 8.02 20.32
C HIS A 968 31.34 9.28 20.84
N THR A 969 30.00 9.30 20.83
CA THR A 969 29.15 10.40 21.33
C THR A 969 27.79 9.86 21.77
N ILE A 970 27.04 10.68 22.53
CA ILE A 970 25.67 10.35 22.96
C ILE A 970 24.69 10.19 21.78
N ASN A 971 25.01 10.79 20.62
CA ASN A 971 24.21 10.72 19.38
C ASN A 971 24.53 9.49 18.51
N CYS A 972 25.47 8.62 18.89
CA CYS A 972 25.90 7.51 18.03
C CYS A 972 24.84 6.39 17.94
N ILE A 973 24.35 6.14 16.72
CA ILE A 973 23.30 5.15 16.41
C ILE A 973 23.87 3.79 15.92
N ASN A 974 25.18 3.65 15.69
CA ASN A 974 25.77 2.41 15.15
C ASN A 974 26.29 1.48 16.26
N GLU A 975 26.11 0.17 16.08
CA GLU A 975 26.94 -0.84 16.74
C GLU A 975 28.42 -0.67 16.29
N LEU A 976 29.32 -0.44 17.26
CA LEU A 976 30.74 -0.69 17.09
C LEU A 976 31.00 -2.19 17.35
N ASP A 977 32.00 -2.77 16.67
CA ASP A 977 32.38 -4.18 16.86
C ASP A 977 32.71 -4.43 18.35
N LEU A 978 31.80 -5.08 19.08
CA LEU A 978 31.96 -5.33 20.51
C LEU A 978 33.12 -6.28 20.76
N TYR A 979 34.11 -5.85 21.55
CA TYR A 979 35.19 -6.73 21.98
C TYR A 979 34.64 -7.81 22.93
N PRO A 980 34.71 -9.11 22.60
CA PRO A 980 34.38 -10.17 23.54
C PRO A 980 35.25 -10.13 24.79
N VAL A 981 34.67 -10.62 25.88
CA VAL A 981 35.35 -10.89 27.15
C VAL A 981 36.57 -11.80 26.92
N LYS A 982 37.65 -11.54 27.66
CA LYS A 982 39.02 -12.10 27.50
C LYS A 982 39.74 -11.74 26.19
N GLN A 983 39.28 -10.75 25.44
CA GLN A 983 40.08 -10.24 24.33
C GLN A 983 41.17 -9.29 24.84
N ASN A 984 42.41 -9.57 24.44
CA ASN A 984 43.51 -8.62 24.58
C ASN A 984 43.37 -7.51 23.51
N ILE A 985 43.35 -6.27 23.97
CA ILE A 985 43.30 -5.04 23.19
C ILE A 985 44.47 -4.14 23.57
N HIS A 986 44.68 -3.06 22.82
CA HIS A 986 45.57 -1.97 23.25
C HIS A 986 44.70 -0.75 23.56
N VAL A 987 45.02 -0.06 24.64
CA VAL A 987 44.34 1.15 25.10
C VAL A 987 45.36 2.23 25.42
N LYS A 988 44.95 3.48 25.31
CA LYS A 988 45.69 4.62 25.83
C LYS A 988 44.97 5.21 27.03
N ILE A 989 45.69 5.47 28.11
CA ILE A 989 45.15 6.24 29.23
C ILE A 989 45.00 7.70 28.77
N HIS A 990 43.78 8.23 28.89
CA HIS A 990 43.46 9.58 28.45
C HIS A 990 43.26 10.53 29.64
N SER A 991 42.56 10.08 30.69
CA SER A 991 42.29 10.90 31.87
C SER A 991 41.91 10.03 33.07
N VAL A 992 42.07 10.55 34.29
CA VAL A 992 41.54 9.94 35.51
C VAL A 992 40.33 10.75 35.98
N TYR A 993 39.29 10.08 36.47
CA TYR A 993 38.11 10.74 37.05
C TYR A 993 37.65 9.99 38.30
N ASN A 994 37.74 10.64 39.46
CA ASN A 994 37.50 10.07 40.79
C ASN A 994 38.12 8.67 40.93
N GLU A 995 39.45 8.59 40.84
CA GLU A 995 40.26 7.34 40.89
C GLU A 995 40.02 6.32 39.76
N ASN A 996 38.97 6.48 38.94
CA ASN A 996 38.69 5.60 37.80
C ASN A 996 39.52 6.04 36.57
N LEU A 997 40.32 5.13 36.01
CA LEU A 997 41.05 5.37 34.77
C LEU A 997 40.08 5.37 33.56
N ILE A 998 40.10 6.42 32.75
CA ILE A 998 39.42 6.48 31.45
C ILE A 998 40.45 6.23 30.34
N ALA A 999 40.20 5.19 29.55
CA ALA A 999 41.08 4.78 28.46
C ALA A 999 40.35 4.72 27.12
N LEU A 1000 41.07 4.98 26.03
CA LEU A 1000 40.55 4.97 24.67
C LEU A 1000 41.26 3.90 23.83
N THR A 1001 40.52 3.17 22.99
CA THR A 1001 41.16 2.28 22.01
C THR A 1001 41.69 3.09 20.81
N PRO A 1002 42.73 2.63 20.09
CA PRO A 1002 43.23 3.29 18.88
C PRO A 1002 42.14 3.57 17.84
N LEU A 1003 41.10 2.72 17.74
CA LEU A 1003 39.95 2.93 16.85
C LEU A 1003 39.12 4.19 17.19
N HIS A 1004 39.18 4.67 18.44
CA HIS A 1004 38.57 5.94 18.84
C HIS A 1004 39.40 7.18 18.44
N GLN A 1005 40.68 7.01 18.04
CA GLN A 1005 41.57 8.10 17.58
C GLN A 1005 41.69 8.19 16.03
N ILE A 1006 41.02 7.34 15.25
CA ILE A 1006 41.21 7.26 13.79
C ILE A 1006 40.35 8.29 13.01
N LYS A 1007 41.02 9.08 12.16
CA LYS A 1007 40.38 9.91 11.11
C LYS A 1007 39.62 9.02 10.11
N SER A 1008 38.37 9.38 9.80
CA SER A 1008 37.51 8.96 8.66
C SER A 1008 37.80 7.59 7.98
N PRO A 1009 36.84 6.64 7.96
CA PRO A 1009 37.14 5.21 7.88
C PRO A 1009 37.51 4.69 6.48
N THR A 1010 38.58 3.88 6.43
CA THR A 1010 38.66 2.70 5.56
C THR A 1010 38.45 1.44 6.41
N PRO A 1011 37.80 0.37 5.92
CA PRO A 1011 37.27 -0.65 6.83
C PRO A 1011 37.94 -2.02 6.64
N ASN A 1012 38.54 -2.61 7.69
CA ASN A 1012 38.96 -4.02 7.67
C ASN A 1012 38.68 -4.75 8.99
N ASN A 1013 38.49 -6.07 8.91
CA ASN A 1013 37.87 -6.90 9.96
C ASN A 1013 38.89 -7.50 10.93
N SER A 1014 38.46 -7.86 12.15
CA SER A 1014 38.67 -9.24 12.65
C SER A 1014 37.78 -9.63 13.84
N LYS A 1015 37.25 -10.86 13.74
CA LYS A 1015 36.44 -11.61 14.71
C LYS A 1015 37.32 -12.03 15.93
N ASN A 1016 36.84 -12.56 17.07
CA ASN A 1016 35.80 -13.59 17.28
C ASN A 1016 35.64 -13.91 18.79
N LYS A 1017 34.43 -14.20 19.30
CA LYS A 1017 34.08 -15.40 20.12
C LYS A 1017 32.57 -15.45 20.47
N LYS A 1018 32.08 -16.60 20.94
CA LYS A 1018 30.66 -17.05 20.87
C LYS A 1018 29.97 -17.14 22.23
N ASN A 1019 28.65 -16.89 22.31
CA ASN A 1019 27.70 -17.84 22.92
C ASN A 1019 26.19 -17.52 22.69
N LYS A 1020 25.33 -18.53 22.95
CA LYS A 1020 23.86 -18.62 22.71
C LYS A 1020 23.40 -18.36 21.25
N LEU A 1021 22.94 -19.44 20.60
CA LEU A 1021 22.66 -19.56 19.16
C LEU A 1021 21.42 -18.79 18.65
N TYR A 1022 21.51 -17.47 18.68
CA TYR A 1022 20.93 -16.67 17.60
C TYR A 1022 21.66 -17.01 16.30
N LEU A 1023 20.89 -17.14 15.22
CA LEU A 1023 21.39 -17.22 13.86
C LEU A 1023 21.91 -15.81 13.51
N SER A 1024 23.18 -15.51 13.79
CA SER A 1024 23.71 -14.16 13.69
C SER A 1024 23.85 -13.75 12.23
N ILE A 1025 23.47 -12.51 11.91
CA ILE A 1025 23.68 -11.95 10.57
C ILE A 1025 25.20 -11.89 10.34
N GLY A 1026 25.67 -12.39 9.18
CA GLY A 1026 27.08 -12.60 8.87
C GLY A 1026 27.67 -13.93 9.38
N GLY A 1027 26.97 -14.68 10.24
CA GLY A 1027 27.37 -16.01 10.69
C GLY A 1027 27.24 -17.06 9.58
N VAL A 1028 28.15 -18.03 9.55
CA VAL A 1028 28.17 -19.14 8.57
C VAL A 1028 27.81 -20.44 9.27
N TYR A 1029 26.78 -21.13 8.76
CA TYR A 1029 26.15 -22.30 9.38
C TYR A 1029 26.03 -23.44 8.39
N LYS A 1030 25.93 -24.67 8.90
CA LYS A 1030 25.58 -25.85 8.11
C LYS A 1030 24.05 -25.95 8.03
N ALA A 1031 23.53 -26.12 6.83
CA ALA A 1031 22.10 -26.11 6.56
C ALA A 1031 21.69 -27.31 5.71
N LYS A 1032 20.54 -27.91 6.02
CA LYS A 1032 20.00 -29.05 5.29
C LYS A 1032 18.91 -28.57 4.33
N VAL A 1033 18.99 -28.98 3.06
CA VAL A 1033 18.00 -28.58 2.04
C VAL A 1033 16.66 -29.25 2.35
N LYS A 1034 15.61 -28.45 2.56
CA LYS A 1034 14.27 -28.93 2.90
C LYS A 1034 13.34 -28.97 1.68
N GLU A 1035 13.32 -27.90 0.90
CA GLU A 1035 12.51 -27.81 -0.34
C GLU A 1035 13.25 -26.94 -1.37
N ILE A 1036 13.06 -27.23 -2.67
CA ILE A 1036 13.66 -26.48 -3.77
C ILE A 1036 12.54 -25.95 -4.66
N HIS A 1037 12.39 -24.62 -4.73
CA HIS A 1037 11.55 -23.95 -5.73
C HIS A 1037 12.43 -23.29 -6.81
N PRO A 1038 11.90 -22.87 -7.97
CA PRO A 1038 12.70 -22.28 -9.06
C PRO A 1038 13.44 -20.97 -8.75
N ILE A 1039 13.23 -20.35 -7.58
CA ILE A 1039 13.90 -19.10 -7.19
C ILE A 1039 14.38 -19.13 -5.73
N ILE A 1040 13.71 -19.89 -4.85
CA ILE A 1040 14.02 -19.97 -3.43
C ILE A 1040 14.25 -21.43 -3.04
N MET A 1041 15.34 -21.70 -2.34
CA MET A 1041 15.60 -22.96 -1.67
C MET A 1041 15.29 -22.76 -0.17
N ASN A 1042 14.36 -23.55 0.36
CA ASN A 1042 14.04 -23.57 1.79
C ASN A 1042 14.99 -24.52 2.51
N LEU A 1043 15.54 -24.07 3.63
CA LEU A 1043 16.57 -24.76 4.41
C LEU A 1043 16.12 -24.97 5.85
N ASP A 1044 16.70 -25.99 6.47
CA ASP A 1044 16.70 -26.18 7.91
C ASP A 1044 18.12 -25.90 8.44
N ILE A 1045 18.25 -24.92 9.32
CA ILE A 1045 19.52 -24.48 9.91
C ILE A 1045 19.44 -24.73 11.42
N GLU A 1046 20.00 -25.86 11.85
CA GLU A 1046 20.02 -26.27 13.27
C GLU A 1046 18.61 -26.26 13.92
N GLY A 1047 17.58 -26.67 13.17
CA GLY A 1047 16.18 -26.71 13.62
C GLY A 1047 15.37 -25.43 13.35
N LYS A 1048 15.99 -24.39 12.77
CA LYS A 1048 15.34 -23.10 12.45
C LYS A 1048 15.15 -22.93 10.93
N PRO A 1049 14.04 -22.34 10.48
CA PRO A 1049 13.78 -22.14 9.06
C PRO A 1049 14.70 -21.09 8.43
N GLY A 1050 15.36 -21.46 7.35
CA GLY A 1050 16.17 -20.56 6.51
C GLY A 1050 15.72 -20.57 5.04
N ARG A 1051 16.13 -19.56 4.27
CA ARG A 1051 15.88 -19.47 2.82
C ARG A 1051 17.06 -18.87 2.05
N VAL A 1052 17.43 -19.46 0.92
CA VAL A 1052 18.41 -18.92 -0.02
C VAL A 1052 17.73 -18.58 -1.35
N HIS A 1053 17.98 -17.38 -1.87
CA HIS A 1053 17.52 -16.97 -3.20
C HIS A 1053 18.53 -17.43 -4.27
N CYS A 1054 18.09 -17.78 -5.47
CA CYS A 1054 18.96 -18.33 -6.52
C CYS A 1054 20.11 -17.39 -6.91
N THR A 1055 19.90 -16.07 -6.81
CA THR A 1055 20.95 -15.04 -7.00
C THR A 1055 22.13 -15.18 -6.04
N ASP A 1056 21.94 -15.85 -4.92
CA ASP A 1056 22.85 -15.92 -3.77
C ASP A 1056 23.42 -17.32 -3.54
N MET A 1057 23.35 -18.20 -4.54
CA MET A 1057 24.00 -19.53 -4.49
C MET A 1057 25.43 -19.57 -5.02
N VAL A 1058 25.74 -18.79 -6.06
CA VAL A 1058 26.95 -18.97 -6.89
C VAL A 1058 27.57 -17.64 -7.30
N ASP A 1059 28.89 -17.63 -7.50
CA ASP A 1059 29.66 -16.45 -7.93
C ASP A 1059 29.87 -16.37 -9.43
N THR A 1060 29.84 -17.51 -10.09
CA THR A 1060 29.84 -17.66 -11.54
C THR A 1060 28.84 -18.76 -11.88
N ILE A 1061 28.19 -18.64 -13.03
CA ILE A 1061 27.31 -19.66 -13.57
C ILE A 1061 27.45 -19.63 -15.09
N GLN A 1062 27.45 -20.80 -15.72
CA GLN A 1062 27.39 -20.89 -17.17
C GLN A 1062 25.99 -20.49 -17.64
N ASP A 1063 25.91 -19.73 -18.73
CA ASP A 1063 24.64 -19.22 -19.24
C ASP A 1063 23.65 -20.39 -19.50
N GLY A 1064 22.41 -20.23 -19.03
CA GLY A 1064 21.38 -21.27 -19.12
C GLY A 1064 21.44 -22.36 -18.05
N HIS A 1065 22.44 -22.38 -17.17
CA HIS A 1065 22.42 -23.28 -16.01
C HIS A 1065 21.56 -22.71 -14.87
N HIS A 1066 21.04 -23.60 -14.01
CA HIS A 1066 20.16 -23.25 -12.90
C HIS A 1066 20.90 -23.46 -11.57
N PRO A 1067 21.06 -22.47 -10.68
CA PRO A 1067 21.93 -22.58 -9.49
C PRO A 1067 21.60 -23.72 -8.51
N PHE A 1068 20.36 -24.20 -8.54
CA PHE A 1068 19.90 -25.32 -7.71
C PHE A 1068 20.01 -26.70 -8.39
N SER A 1069 20.54 -26.84 -9.61
CA SER A 1069 20.60 -28.12 -10.35
C SER A 1069 21.31 -29.23 -9.58
N ASP A 1070 22.37 -28.87 -8.86
CA ASP A 1070 23.31 -29.81 -8.24
C ASP A 1070 22.91 -30.15 -6.80
N TYR A 1071 21.68 -29.80 -6.40
CA TYR A 1071 21.17 -29.88 -5.04
C TYR A 1071 19.89 -30.71 -4.99
N GLN A 1072 19.80 -31.55 -3.96
CA GLN A 1072 18.66 -32.42 -3.70
C GLN A 1072 18.19 -32.21 -2.26
N VAL A 1073 16.90 -32.48 -2.01
CA VAL A 1073 16.33 -32.43 -0.65
C VAL A 1073 17.09 -33.41 0.26
N GLY A 1074 17.46 -32.95 1.45
CA GLY A 1074 18.28 -33.68 2.41
C GLY A 1074 19.79 -33.43 2.30
N LYS A 1075 20.30 -32.86 1.20
CA LYS A 1075 21.73 -32.50 1.06
C LYS A 1075 22.11 -31.40 2.05
N GLU A 1076 23.31 -31.48 2.61
CA GLU A 1076 23.85 -30.46 3.51
C GLU A 1076 24.73 -29.46 2.74
N ILE A 1077 24.56 -28.17 3.04
CA ILE A 1077 25.24 -27.05 2.38
C ILE A 1077 25.69 -26.03 3.43
N MET A 1078 26.76 -25.30 3.15
CA MET A 1078 27.19 -24.18 4.01
C MET A 1078 26.54 -22.89 3.54
N VAL A 1079 25.93 -22.14 4.46
CA VAL A 1079 25.26 -20.87 4.16
C VAL A 1079 25.65 -19.79 5.16
N ARG A 1080 25.84 -18.56 4.68
CA ARG A 1080 25.98 -17.37 5.53
C ARG A 1080 24.65 -16.65 5.63
N ILE A 1081 24.32 -16.14 6.81
CA ILE A 1081 23.05 -15.42 7.04
C ILE A 1081 23.20 -13.95 6.64
N THR A 1082 22.27 -13.45 5.85
CA THR A 1082 22.25 -12.08 5.32
C THR A 1082 21.21 -11.19 5.99
N GLY A 1083 20.19 -11.78 6.63
CA GLY A 1083 19.12 -11.04 7.29
C GLY A 1083 18.05 -11.96 7.89
N HIS A 1084 16.97 -11.38 8.39
CA HIS A 1084 15.80 -12.11 8.88
C HIS A 1084 14.51 -11.51 8.32
N SER A 1085 13.55 -12.36 7.97
CA SER A 1085 12.26 -11.96 7.41
C SER A 1085 11.10 -12.56 8.20
N LYS A 1086 10.02 -11.81 8.44
CA LYS A 1086 8.79 -12.31 9.05
C LYS A 1086 7.88 -12.94 7.99
N ILE A 1087 7.34 -14.14 8.23
CA ILE A 1087 6.30 -14.72 7.37
C ILE A 1087 4.94 -14.10 7.76
N LYS A 1088 4.17 -13.58 6.79
CA LYS A 1088 2.84 -12.94 7.01
C LYS A 1088 1.71 -13.86 7.53
N LYS A 1089 2.03 -15.02 8.12
CA LYS A 1089 1.08 -16.05 8.62
C LYS A 1089 1.48 -16.74 9.93
N LYS A 1090 2.70 -16.53 10.42
CA LYS A 1090 3.21 -17.03 11.70
C LYS A 1090 4.29 -16.07 12.20
N GLU A 1091 4.40 -15.86 13.50
CA GLU A 1091 5.39 -14.94 14.09
C GLU A 1091 6.85 -15.44 14.03
N GLU A 1092 7.07 -16.64 13.48
CA GLU A 1092 8.38 -17.23 13.23
C GLU A 1092 9.21 -16.36 12.25
N LYS A 1093 10.40 -15.94 12.70
CA LYS A 1093 11.42 -15.28 11.85
C LYS A 1093 12.13 -16.35 11.01
N VAL A 1094 12.22 -16.15 9.70
CA VAL A 1094 12.98 -16.98 8.77
C VAL A 1094 14.28 -16.29 8.40
N ALA A 1095 15.40 -16.98 8.56
CA ALA A 1095 16.72 -16.47 8.17
C ALA A 1095 16.83 -16.37 6.64
N GLU A 1096 17.27 -15.22 6.14
CA GLU A 1096 17.72 -15.07 4.76
C GLU A 1096 19.21 -15.42 4.68
N CYS A 1097 19.60 -16.17 3.65
CA CYS A 1097 20.94 -16.72 3.56
C CYS A 1097 21.53 -16.65 2.14
N THR A 1098 22.86 -16.69 2.07
CA THR A 1098 23.69 -16.78 0.87
C THR A 1098 24.61 -18.00 0.95
N ALA A 1099 24.73 -18.75 -0.13
CA ALA A 1099 25.65 -19.87 -0.31
C ALA A 1099 26.81 -19.55 -1.28
N LYS A 1100 26.89 -18.32 -1.80
CA LYS A 1100 27.99 -17.83 -2.67
C LYS A 1100 29.37 -18.10 -2.05
N PRO A 1101 30.27 -18.84 -2.71
CA PRO A 1101 31.64 -19.08 -2.22
C PRO A 1101 32.39 -17.81 -1.77
N SER A 1102 32.27 -16.71 -2.51
CA SER A 1102 32.86 -15.40 -2.23
C SER A 1102 32.30 -14.78 -0.96
N GLN A 1103 30.98 -14.86 -0.75
CA GLN A 1103 30.32 -14.33 0.44
C GLN A 1103 30.39 -15.28 1.63
N LEU A 1104 30.68 -16.57 1.44
CA LEU A 1104 30.99 -17.52 2.51
C LEU A 1104 32.37 -17.25 3.13
N LYS A 1105 33.38 -16.87 2.32
CA LYS A 1105 34.76 -16.62 2.77
C LYS A 1105 35.10 -15.14 2.98
N GLY A 1106 34.57 -14.22 2.18
CA GLY A 1106 34.85 -12.78 2.20
C GLY A 1106 33.94 -11.96 3.14
N ARG A 1107 33.84 -10.65 2.88
CA ARG A 1107 32.92 -9.71 3.58
C ARG A 1107 31.55 -9.68 2.88
N LEU A 1108 30.49 -9.33 3.60
CA LEU A 1108 29.18 -9.07 2.98
C LEU A 1108 29.25 -7.76 2.17
N GLU A 1109 29.33 -7.88 0.85
CA GLU A 1109 29.31 -6.72 -0.05
C GLU A 1109 27.93 -6.05 -0.05
N LYS A 1110 27.87 -4.76 0.27
CA LYS A 1110 26.68 -3.94 0.02
C LYS A 1110 26.50 -3.80 -1.49
N SER A 1111 25.36 -4.20 -2.03
CA SER A 1111 25.09 -4.13 -3.48
C SER A 1111 25.29 -2.70 -4.00
N SER A 1112 26.15 -2.50 -4.99
CA SER A 1112 26.46 -1.17 -5.54
C SER A 1112 25.17 -0.44 -5.96
N ARG A 1113 25.01 0.83 -5.56
CA ARG A 1113 23.83 1.61 -5.95
C ARG A 1113 23.89 2.07 -7.41
N SER A 1114 25.09 2.22 -7.97
CA SER A 1114 25.34 2.45 -9.39
C SER A 1114 25.47 1.13 -10.18
N PHE A 1115 24.90 1.14 -11.38
CA PHE A 1115 25.14 0.16 -12.44
C PHE A 1115 25.69 0.94 -13.65
N PRO A 1116 27.01 0.98 -13.85
CA PRO A 1116 27.58 1.70 -14.99
C PRO A 1116 27.11 1.07 -16.31
N LEU A 1117 26.84 1.92 -17.30
CA LEU A 1117 26.49 1.52 -18.66
C LEU A 1117 27.58 0.61 -19.24
N LYS A 1118 27.18 -0.41 -20.00
CA LYS A 1118 28.05 -1.49 -20.54
C LYS A 1118 28.73 -2.37 -19.49
N SER A 1119 28.35 -2.32 -18.20
CA SER A 1119 28.84 -3.33 -17.25
C SER A 1119 28.07 -4.65 -17.40
N SER A 1120 28.81 -5.75 -17.57
CA SER A 1120 28.22 -7.10 -17.54
C SER A 1120 27.89 -7.51 -16.11
N ARG A 1121 26.68 -8.06 -15.90
CA ARG A 1121 26.17 -8.50 -14.61
C ARG A 1121 25.37 -9.80 -14.76
N ARG A 1122 25.43 -10.64 -13.74
CA ARG A 1122 24.65 -11.88 -13.68
C ARG A 1122 23.20 -11.57 -13.31
N VAL A 1123 22.29 -12.16 -14.06
CA VAL A 1123 20.83 -12.00 -13.92
C VAL A 1123 20.15 -13.36 -14.03
N PHE A 1124 19.05 -13.55 -13.28
CA PHE A 1124 18.37 -14.84 -13.15
C PHE A 1124 16.90 -14.71 -13.55
N ILE A 1125 16.40 -15.62 -14.39
CA ILE A 1125 15.07 -15.46 -15.00
C ILE A 1125 13.95 -15.60 -13.95
N ASP A 1126 13.14 -14.55 -13.76
CA ASP A 1126 11.96 -14.60 -12.90
C ASP A 1126 10.69 -14.92 -13.68
N LYS A 1127 10.40 -14.16 -14.74
CA LYS A 1127 9.16 -14.30 -15.50
C LYS A 1127 9.37 -13.89 -16.95
N ILE A 1128 8.82 -14.67 -17.87
CA ILE A 1128 8.80 -14.40 -19.30
C ILE A 1128 7.39 -13.90 -19.65
N ASP A 1129 7.29 -12.62 -20.00
CA ASP A 1129 6.06 -12.00 -20.53
C ASP A 1129 6.12 -11.95 -22.07
N LYS A 1130 5.15 -11.32 -22.73
CA LYS A 1130 5.07 -11.29 -24.20
C LYS A 1130 6.25 -10.55 -24.84
N ASP A 1131 6.56 -9.35 -24.35
CA ASP A 1131 7.53 -8.44 -24.98
C ASP A 1131 8.81 -8.26 -24.15
N ASN A 1132 8.84 -8.78 -22.92
CA ASN A 1132 9.94 -8.60 -21.97
C ASN A 1132 10.16 -9.85 -21.11
N VAL A 1133 11.41 -10.11 -20.74
CA VAL A 1133 11.78 -11.07 -19.70
C VAL A 1133 12.21 -10.29 -18.45
N MET A 1134 11.51 -10.52 -17.34
CA MET A 1134 11.91 -10.02 -16.03
C MET A 1134 12.96 -10.94 -15.42
N VAL A 1135 14.03 -10.32 -14.92
CA VAL A 1135 15.17 -11.00 -14.32
C VAL A 1135 15.46 -10.44 -12.92
N ASN A 1136 15.94 -11.29 -12.01
CA ASN A 1136 16.44 -10.89 -10.69
C ASN A 1136 17.95 -10.67 -10.77
N ILE A 1137 18.42 -9.53 -10.28
CA ILE A 1137 19.84 -9.17 -10.14
C ILE A 1137 20.32 -9.53 -8.72
N SER A 1138 19.44 -9.34 -7.74
CA SER A 1138 19.56 -9.81 -6.36
C SER A 1138 18.18 -10.22 -5.84
N SER A 1139 18.10 -10.72 -4.61
CA SER A 1139 16.84 -10.99 -3.91
C SER A 1139 15.89 -9.77 -3.79
N GLN A 1140 16.43 -8.55 -3.91
CA GLN A 1140 15.69 -7.29 -3.76
C GLN A 1140 15.58 -6.45 -5.04
N ARG A 1141 16.37 -6.73 -6.09
CA ARG A 1141 16.41 -5.92 -7.33
C ARG A 1141 16.08 -6.72 -8.57
N LYS A 1142 15.22 -6.15 -9.40
CA LYS A 1142 14.79 -6.72 -10.69
C LYS A 1142 15.22 -5.85 -11.86
N GLY A 1143 15.52 -6.51 -12.98
CA GLY A 1143 15.75 -5.89 -14.28
C GLY A 1143 14.77 -6.42 -15.33
N ILE A 1144 14.85 -5.84 -16.52
CA ILE A 1144 14.10 -6.24 -17.70
C ILE A 1144 15.05 -6.45 -18.88
N ILE A 1145 14.71 -7.41 -19.74
CA ILE A 1145 15.38 -7.70 -21.02
C ILE A 1145 14.31 -7.70 -22.09
N SER A 1146 14.52 -6.95 -23.17
CA SER A 1146 13.64 -6.98 -24.33
C SER A 1146 13.73 -8.35 -25.02
N ILE A 1147 12.63 -8.87 -25.57
CA ILE A 1147 12.68 -10.15 -26.31
C ILE A 1147 13.65 -10.11 -27.50
N PHE A 1148 13.87 -8.94 -28.09
CA PHE A 1148 14.82 -8.73 -29.19
C PHE A 1148 16.29 -8.85 -28.74
N ASP A 1149 16.56 -8.66 -27.45
CA ASP A 1149 17.91 -8.61 -26.86
C ASP A 1149 18.32 -9.92 -26.15
N LEU A 1150 17.52 -10.98 -26.27
CA LEU A 1150 17.76 -12.29 -25.64
C LEU A 1150 18.73 -13.19 -26.42
N SER A 1151 18.73 -13.13 -27.75
CA SER A 1151 19.58 -13.95 -28.61
C SER A 1151 19.62 -13.38 -30.04
N ASP A 1152 20.72 -13.59 -30.76
CA ASP A 1152 20.80 -13.33 -32.20
C ASP A 1152 20.33 -14.52 -33.07
N ASP A 1153 20.07 -15.69 -32.47
CA ASP A 1153 19.46 -16.84 -33.17
C ASP A 1153 17.92 -16.75 -33.14
N LEU A 1154 17.32 -16.60 -34.32
CA LEU A 1154 15.87 -16.52 -34.51
C LEU A 1154 15.13 -17.79 -34.02
N MET A 1155 15.76 -18.96 -34.10
CA MET A 1155 15.14 -20.23 -33.69
C MET A 1155 14.93 -20.31 -32.16
N ILE A 1156 15.83 -19.67 -31.40
CA ILE A 1156 15.72 -19.52 -29.94
C ILE A 1156 14.60 -18.53 -29.59
N LEU A 1157 14.46 -17.44 -30.36
CA LEU A 1157 13.42 -16.43 -30.17
C LEU A 1157 12.01 -16.93 -30.55
N GLU A 1158 11.88 -17.86 -31.49
CA GLU A 1158 10.61 -18.54 -31.77
C GLU A 1158 10.15 -19.45 -30.61
N ASN A 1159 11.09 -20.00 -29.83
CA ASN A 1159 10.81 -20.99 -28.78
C ASN A 1159 11.32 -20.56 -27.39
N LEU A 1160 11.15 -19.29 -27.01
CA LEU A 1160 11.65 -18.72 -25.75
C LEU A 1160 11.42 -19.61 -24.51
N LYS A 1161 10.25 -20.27 -24.38
CA LYS A 1161 9.88 -21.07 -23.21
C LYS A 1161 10.59 -22.44 -23.10
N SER A 1162 11.20 -22.96 -24.17
CA SER A 1162 12.01 -24.19 -24.09
C SER A 1162 13.44 -23.90 -23.69
N HIS A 1163 14.00 -22.79 -24.21
CA HIS A 1163 15.38 -22.36 -23.98
C HIS A 1163 15.57 -21.59 -22.67
N PHE A 1164 14.61 -20.74 -22.30
CA PHE A 1164 14.65 -19.92 -21.11
C PHE A 1164 13.62 -20.40 -20.06
N LYS A 1165 14.10 -20.81 -18.89
CA LYS A 1165 13.34 -21.36 -17.77
C LYS A 1165 13.59 -20.53 -16.51
N LYS A 1166 12.53 -20.41 -15.70
CA LYS A 1166 12.57 -19.68 -14.42
C LYS A 1166 13.70 -20.22 -13.53
N GLY A 1167 14.53 -19.31 -13.03
CA GLY A 1167 15.69 -19.58 -12.16
C GLY A 1167 17.04 -19.78 -12.86
N GLN A 1168 17.07 -19.96 -14.19
CA GLN A 1168 18.35 -20.04 -14.92
C GLN A 1168 19.10 -18.70 -14.85
N GLY A 1169 20.42 -18.78 -14.72
CA GLY A 1169 21.34 -17.64 -14.71
C GLY A 1169 21.95 -17.37 -16.08
N TYR A 1170 22.15 -16.09 -16.38
CA TYR A 1170 22.79 -15.58 -17.59
C TYR A 1170 23.62 -14.33 -17.27
N ASN A 1171 24.64 -14.04 -18.06
CA ASN A 1171 25.33 -12.75 -18.05
C ASN A 1171 24.62 -11.78 -19.00
N GLY A 1172 24.28 -10.58 -18.51
CA GLY A 1172 23.70 -9.51 -19.31
C GLY A 1172 24.36 -8.16 -19.08
N GLU A 1173 24.52 -7.38 -20.14
CA GLU A 1173 25.13 -6.06 -20.10
C GLU A 1173 24.11 -4.98 -19.77
N VAL A 1174 24.47 -4.05 -18.88
CA VAL A 1174 23.60 -2.92 -18.50
C VAL A 1174 23.50 -1.92 -19.65
N VAL A 1175 22.31 -1.81 -20.25
CA VAL A 1175 22.03 -0.89 -21.36
C VAL A 1175 21.54 0.48 -20.87
N GLY A 1176 20.83 0.51 -19.72
CA GLY A 1176 20.28 1.74 -19.15
C GLY A 1176 19.34 1.47 -17.97
N CYS A 1177 18.60 2.51 -17.56
CA CYS A 1177 17.53 2.42 -16.56
C CYS A 1177 16.24 3.01 -17.12
N ARG A 1178 15.10 2.38 -16.85
CA ARG A 1178 13.76 2.80 -17.29
C ARG A 1178 12.94 3.19 -16.05
N GLY A 1179 12.78 4.51 -15.84
CA GLY A 1179 12.17 5.10 -14.64
C GLY A 1179 13.01 4.98 -13.37
N ARG A 1180 12.46 5.40 -12.22
CA ARG A 1180 13.17 5.50 -10.92
C ARG A 1180 13.70 4.16 -10.33
N SER A 1181 13.50 2.99 -10.93
CA SER A 1181 13.87 1.69 -10.29
C SER A 1181 14.21 0.45 -11.15
N LYS A 1182 13.96 0.41 -12.47
CA LYS A 1182 14.18 -0.81 -13.29
C LYS A 1182 15.39 -0.67 -14.21
N ILE A 1183 16.30 -1.63 -14.13
CA ILE A 1183 17.52 -1.68 -14.97
C ILE A 1183 17.25 -2.52 -16.22
N VAL A 1184 17.72 -2.04 -17.37
CA VAL A 1184 17.57 -2.68 -18.68
C VAL A 1184 18.86 -3.41 -19.02
N PHE A 1185 18.77 -4.68 -19.42
CA PHE A 1185 19.91 -5.50 -19.85
C PHE A 1185 19.75 -6.02 -21.28
N THR A 1186 20.87 -6.37 -21.90
CA THR A 1186 20.96 -7.09 -23.18
C THR A 1186 21.85 -8.33 -23.04
N PHE A 1187 21.55 -9.41 -23.77
CA PHE A 1187 22.45 -10.56 -23.96
C PHE A 1187 23.18 -10.51 -25.32
N THR A 1188 22.81 -9.59 -26.21
CA THR A 1188 23.37 -9.46 -27.57
C THR A 1188 24.34 -8.27 -27.71
N GLY A 1189 24.56 -7.49 -26.65
CA GLY A 1189 25.36 -6.26 -26.65
C GLY A 1189 24.73 -5.08 -27.40
N ARG A 1190 23.59 -5.30 -28.07
CA ARG A 1190 22.86 -4.26 -28.85
C ARG A 1190 21.98 -3.42 -27.93
N ARG A 1191 21.71 -2.17 -28.33
CA ARG A 1191 20.81 -1.25 -27.64
C ARG A 1191 19.41 -1.35 -28.22
N GLU A 1192 18.41 -1.01 -27.40
CA GLU A 1192 16.99 -0.85 -27.79
C GLU A 1192 16.75 0.42 -28.65
N LYS A 1193 17.64 0.72 -29.61
CA LYS A 1193 17.46 1.79 -30.61
C LYS A 1193 17.42 1.17 -32.00
N VAL A 1194 16.66 1.79 -32.89
CA VAL A 1194 16.52 1.40 -34.30
C VAL A 1194 17.04 2.57 -35.12
N SER A 1195 18.06 2.34 -35.95
CA SER A 1195 18.70 3.39 -36.76
C SER A 1195 18.39 3.18 -38.24
N GLU A 1196 18.34 4.27 -39.02
CA GLU A 1196 18.23 4.16 -40.48
C GLU A 1196 19.44 3.42 -41.07
N GLY A 1197 19.19 2.53 -42.03
CA GLY A 1197 20.20 1.65 -42.63
C GLY A 1197 20.52 0.38 -41.81
N GLU A 1198 20.13 0.31 -40.53
CA GLU A 1198 20.47 -0.79 -39.62
C GLU A 1198 19.77 -2.11 -40.00
N THR A 1199 20.45 -3.25 -39.84
CA THR A 1199 19.84 -4.58 -40.00
C THR A 1199 19.49 -5.15 -38.62
N THR A 1200 18.19 -5.28 -38.36
CA THR A 1200 17.64 -5.67 -37.05
C THR A 1200 16.66 -6.84 -37.15
N LYS A 1201 16.31 -7.40 -35.98
CA LYS A 1201 15.38 -8.52 -35.85
C LYS A 1201 13.96 -7.99 -35.72
N CYS A 1202 13.03 -8.62 -36.41
CA CYS A 1202 11.60 -8.35 -36.32
C CYS A 1202 10.83 -9.66 -36.16
N TYR A 1203 9.60 -9.59 -35.66
CA TYR A 1203 8.68 -10.74 -35.68
C TYR A 1203 7.31 -10.35 -36.23
N ILE A 1204 6.65 -11.31 -36.87
CA ILE A 1204 5.36 -11.09 -37.54
C ILE A 1204 4.24 -11.04 -36.50
N THR A 1205 3.66 -9.86 -36.31
CA THR A 1205 2.50 -9.65 -35.42
C THR A 1205 1.20 -10.01 -36.12
N ASP A 1206 1.09 -9.78 -37.43
CA ASP A 1206 -0.09 -10.10 -38.23
C ASP A 1206 0.24 -10.31 -39.72
N ILE A 1207 -0.61 -11.06 -40.41
CA ILE A 1207 -0.50 -11.33 -41.85
C ILE A 1207 -1.85 -11.06 -42.49
N ASP A 1208 -1.90 -10.13 -43.42
CA ASP A 1208 -3.07 -9.90 -44.26
C ASP A 1208 -2.87 -10.60 -45.62
N THR A 1209 -3.66 -11.65 -45.82
CA THR A 1209 -3.62 -12.47 -47.04
C THR A 1209 -4.30 -11.82 -48.25
N GLU A 1210 -5.14 -10.80 -48.07
CA GLU A 1210 -5.85 -10.12 -49.16
C GLU A 1210 -4.99 -8.99 -49.74
N SER A 1211 -4.40 -8.13 -48.89
CA SER A 1211 -3.52 -7.04 -49.32
C SER A 1211 -2.07 -7.47 -49.66
N LYS A 1212 -1.70 -8.70 -49.27
CA LYS A 1212 -0.33 -9.25 -49.28
C LYS A 1212 0.66 -8.50 -48.36
N GLU A 1213 0.17 -7.97 -47.26
CA GLU A 1213 0.97 -7.21 -46.30
C GLU A 1213 1.24 -8.01 -45.02
N ILE A 1214 2.44 -7.87 -44.47
CA ILE A 1214 2.78 -8.39 -43.15
C ILE A 1214 3.07 -7.24 -42.19
N LYS A 1215 2.54 -7.34 -40.97
CA LYS A 1215 2.78 -6.40 -39.88
C LYS A 1215 3.90 -6.95 -39.01
N LEU A 1216 4.91 -6.14 -38.78
CA LEU A 1216 6.14 -6.49 -38.07
C LEU A 1216 6.26 -5.65 -36.80
N SER A 1217 6.71 -6.28 -35.72
CA SER A 1217 7.21 -5.58 -34.53
C SER A 1217 8.73 -5.60 -34.52
N LEU A 1218 9.31 -4.46 -34.18
CA LEU A 1218 10.74 -4.16 -34.10
C LEU A 1218 11.13 -3.73 -32.66
N PRO A 1219 12.43 -3.61 -32.35
CA PRO A 1219 12.90 -3.05 -31.08
C PRO A 1219 12.34 -1.66 -30.77
N ALA A 1220 12.41 -1.25 -29.50
CA ALA A 1220 11.86 0.00 -28.98
C ALA A 1220 10.33 0.18 -29.19
N ARG A 1221 9.60 -0.89 -29.51
CA ARG A 1221 8.16 -0.90 -29.89
C ARG A 1221 7.85 -0.33 -31.27
N HIS A 1222 8.86 -0.15 -32.12
CA HIS A 1222 8.62 0.24 -33.51
C HIS A 1222 7.76 -0.80 -34.25
N THR A 1223 6.92 -0.32 -35.15
CA THR A 1223 6.11 -1.17 -36.03
C THR A 1223 6.39 -0.86 -37.50
N ALA A 1224 6.32 -1.89 -38.34
CA ALA A 1224 6.51 -1.75 -39.78
C ALA A 1224 5.47 -2.58 -40.55
N VAL A 1225 5.10 -2.12 -41.73
CA VAL A 1225 4.24 -2.87 -42.66
C VAL A 1225 5.01 -3.11 -43.94
N VAL A 1226 5.10 -4.37 -44.38
CA VAL A 1226 5.83 -4.74 -45.59
C VAL A 1226 4.91 -5.45 -46.56
N LYS A 1227 4.83 -4.93 -47.79
CA LYS A 1227 4.08 -5.54 -48.89
C LYS A 1227 4.94 -6.56 -49.62
N LEU A 1228 4.48 -7.80 -49.72
CA LEU A 1228 5.24 -8.91 -50.29
C LEU A 1228 4.97 -9.12 -51.78
N SER A 1229 6.03 -9.17 -52.59
CA SER A 1229 5.97 -9.49 -54.01
C SER A 1229 5.92 -11.00 -54.33
N THR A 1230 6.00 -11.88 -53.33
CA THR A 1230 6.08 -13.35 -53.48
C THR A 1230 5.16 -14.09 -52.50
N ASP A 1231 5.04 -15.42 -52.63
CA ASP A 1231 4.11 -16.28 -51.87
C ASP A 1231 4.07 -16.00 -50.35
N ILE A 1232 3.00 -15.32 -49.91
CA ILE A 1232 2.77 -15.01 -48.50
C ILE A 1232 2.57 -16.27 -47.62
N LYS A 1233 2.22 -17.41 -48.24
CA LYS A 1233 2.07 -18.74 -47.61
C LYS A 1233 3.36 -19.28 -46.96
N LYS A 1234 4.51 -18.65 -47.18
CA LYS A 1234 5.80 -19.02 -46.55
C LYS A 1234 6.00 -18.40 -45.18
N TYR A 1235 5.12 -17.49 -44.77
CA TYR A 1235 5.21 -16.78 -43.50
C TYR A 1235 4.09 -17.17 -42.54
N HIS A 1236 4.35 -17.15 -41.23
CA HIS A 1236 3.33 -17.36 -40.20
C HIS A 1236 3.41 -16.33 -39.06
N LYS A 1237 2.29 -16.10 -38.39
CA LYS A 1237 2.22 -15.24 -37.20
C LYS A 1237 3.17 -15.76 -36.11
N GLY A 1238 3.91 -14.86 -35.48
CA GLY A 1238 4.95 -15.17 -34.49
C GLY A 1238 6.30 -15.64 -35.05
N GLN A 1239 6.47 -15.73 -36.38
CA GLN A 1239 7.76 -16.04 -37.00
C GLN A 1239 8.74 -14.88 -36.84
N TRP A 1240 10.02 -15.20 -36.62
CA TRP A 1240 11.10 -14.22 -36.52
C TRP A 1240 11.87 -14.07 -37.83
N LEU A 1241 12.27 -12.84 -38.17
CA LEU A 1241 12.93 -12.48 -39.45
C LEU A 1241 13.98 -11.39 -39.24
N TRP A 1242 14.96 -11.33 -40.14
CA TRP A 1242 15.87 -10.18 -40.28
C TRP A 1242 15.33 -9.17 -41.30
N CYS A 1243 15.29 -7.90 -40.92
CA CYS A 1243 14.92 -6.78 -41.79
C CYS A 1243 16.00 -5.70 -41.79
N GLN A 1244 16.15 -5.00 -42.91
CA GLN A 1244 16.94 -3.76 -42.96
C GLN A 1244 15.99 -2.57 -42.90
N VAL A 1245 16.26 -1.66 -41.96
CA VAL A 1245 15.52 -0.43 -41.75
C VAL A 1245 15.91 0.57 -42.83
N THR A 1246 14.92 1.12 -43.54
CA THR A 1246 15.13 2.10 -44.63
C THR A 1246 14.71 3.50 -44.26
N SER A 1247 13.88 3.68 -43.23
CA SER A 1247 13.65 4.95 -42.55
C SER A 1247 13.03 4.71 -41.17
N VAL A 1248 13.25 5.64 -40.23
CA VAL A 1248 12.72 5.60 -38.86
C VAL A 1248 11.93 6.87 -38.60
N ASP A 1249 10.71 6.72 -38.09
CA ASP A 1249 9.90 7.79 -37.52
C ASP A 1249 9.73 7.54 -36.02
N ASP A 1250 10.63 8.16 -35.24
CA ASP A 1250 10.64 8.13 -33.78
C ASP A 1250 9.37 8.77 -33.17
N THR A 1251 8.62 9.61 -33.92
CA THR A 1251 7.43 10.30 -33.40
C THR A 1251 6.19 9.40 -33.41
N GLU A 1252 6.00 8.62 -34.46
CA GLU A 1252 4.90 7.65 -34.56
C GLU A 1252 5.28 6.22 -34.12
N ASN A 1253 6.54 5.97 -33.75
CA ASN A 1253 7.12 4.63 -33.57
C ASN A 1253 6.89 3.72 -34.80
N LYS A 1254 7.10 4.27 -35.99
CA LYS A 1254 6.99 3.55 -37.27
C LYS A 1254 8.34 3.45 -37.97
N CYS A 1255 8.57 2.35 -38.67
CA CYS A 1255 9.74 2.20 -39.54
C CYS A 1255 9.32 1.69 -40.91
N SER A 1256 9.97 2.20 -41.95
CA SER A 1256 9.99 1.52 -43.25
C SER A 1256 11.11 0.48 -43.22
N VAL A 1257 10.82 -0.75 -43.66
CA VAL A 1257 11.80 -1.85 -43.61
C VAL A 1257 11.73 -2.74 -44.85
N THR A 1258 12.86 -3.32 -45.23
CA THR A 1258 12.97 -4.32 -46.30
C THR A 1258 13.40 -5.66 -45.72
N LEU A 1259 12.71 -6.74 -46.11
CA LEU A 1259 13.03 -8.10 -45.65
C LEU A 1259 14.18 -8.68 -46.46
N LYS A 1260 15.22 -9.19 -45.78
CA LYS A 1260 16.32 -9.91 -46.45
C LYS A 1260 16.05 -11.42 -46.42
N LYS A 1261 16.25 -12.09 -47.57
CA LYS A 1261 16.17 -13.56 -47.65
C LYS A 1261 17.33 -14.18 -46.87
N SER A 1262 17.00 -14.96 -45.83
CA SER A 1262 17.96 -15.64 -44.98
C SER A 1262 18.74 -16.75 -45.72
N ARG A 1263 19.93 -16.42 -46.22
CA ARG A 1263 20.98 -17.39 -46.53
C ARG A 1263 22.34 -16.87 -46.10
N GLY A 1264 22.82 -17.39 -44.97
CA GLY A 1264 24.22 -17.32 -44.56
C GLY A 1264 24.67 -15.97 -44.02
N TRP A 1265 24.44 -15.75 -42.73
CA TRP A 1265 25.41 -14.99 -41.93
C TRP A 1265 26.00 -15.98 -40.91
N LYS A 1266 27.16 -16.55 -41.26
CA LYS A 1266 28.13 -16.93 -40.23
C LYS A 1266 28.81 -15.63 -39.83
N THR A 1267 28.79 -15.28 -38.56
CA THR A 1267 29.77 -14.35 -38.02
C THR A 1267 31.08 -15.12 -37.86
N ASP A 1268 32.13 -14.67 -38.54
CA ASP A 1268 33.49 -15.04 -38.17
C ASP A 1268 33.83 -14.48 -36.77
N LYS A 1269 34.92 -15.00 -36.19
CA LYS A 1269 35.32 -14.92 -34.77
C LYS A 1269 35.19 -13.55 -34.11
#